data_AF-A0A3B3B7U6-F1
#
_entry.id   AF-A0A3B3B7U6-F1
#
_cell.length_a   1.000
_cell.length_b   1.000
_cell.length_c   1.000
_cell.angle_alpha   90.00
_cell.angle_beta   90.00
_cell.angle_gamma   90.00
#
_symmetry.space_group_name_H-M   'P 1'
#
loop_
_entity.id
_entity.type
_entity.pdbx_description
1 polymer ?
#
loop_
_entity_poly.entity_id
_entity_poly.type
_entity_poly.pdbx_seq_one_letter_code
_entity_poly.pdbx_strand_id
1 'polypeptide(L)'
;MPRGSEDARKRFLLNTTGNFFAVKPASSLTDEAELNNFLDDENEFVLSIRRHGNDLQLSNKIEALRESKENVLVFFKLRPTVITEENLHQNLLVSSMLESPINTLYQAVKQVFAPVLLKDEHWRSAFDPKLAGLLSDLELGLGSVVRSSGAKLSMKEGFTEEEVLGILTPTDEFQFWGDVSESAQKNSVRERATYFTEQFKTIQKEYEGLDALSLSDVVDLVEQSRETLDDVWRQTEFEPYPEARMVRLMDVIGGALGRYVQRKLSDAKVFEEPFASVRDNLRMAISVCEQWVTACQFLTGQAWKKYSPHPWKGSKHCPQSLDCLLKRLNEVVTLRVVHEKLLCLLPGGKQQALTSDRVFEPFAGLNPLHYNPYTEPLWRAAVAQFERLITPSEQEVAGRLKACIADVQDNPQQLLQVFQKHKELIRRPTINKELQTEREMLLARLLDYNKGLKSNFESRCHGGPGEKFGPLSGRNLPEVVNKIVWVRQLSHKVEDSVRIAKALLPDLSGFKAFVLFCDDLLEVLKAFEQEQFEDWSRDILSGLADPKSGISGRVMDLDHADGRLKIHYSDRLVSLLREVRQLSALGFPIPAKIQQAANTADKFYREAIVLKQVAHFYNTIDQQMIPSQRPMILSLALAFERVIKNPRSLSKESGGKLQITWDNPKELQGYIAKLQSAAEKLSTENRKLRKWHTDFIDKVVSLMNVDLLRHQQRWKDGLQELRTGFATLEAQGIRVDDMRVWRLHWNHQLYKALEHQYQTGLEALNKNLPEIQIDLVFKQGRLQFRPPFEEVRVRYFREMKRFISIPNQFKGVSVQGEELIFTVMIDRNASGFLTIFSKAEDIFGRLQAIHHKFKEWVVLGQVDLEKLVEKNLMSVQDWERNFKALKARGKESERLPSQEKVDCITVNCEPVKSTIDDLIQRLFDMLLLSLRKSIQSHLQAIDSFVSESMETLSTRPENLEEIGAANSKYKQILSGKPEILLQFQSAEEKNRLLRAVAGAGVDSLSSLRAKWDKLELIMESHQLMIKEQVEVMRGHAAGRISAYRADLERFKLRWDQLKPKDENLEGGDHAALLACLQTIRDKQQEFQELELVRSKLLEDCTYFDLEPPDFSMAEEIKIDMEELSQTWSLYEEWQEGYTEKAREDWITFRSKTYVFEEFLLAWQDRLRKQEQPTAMSVKLLAEVDKYKNMVPVLKYVRGEHLSQDHWLDMFRMLGLPRGTTLERLTFSDILGVADTIVERAKELKVCTYTCLRRQPLLKRRVQHDDLYGQHCGSGSVS
;
A
#
# COMPACT_ATOMS: atom_id res chain seq x y z
N MET A 1 110.84 63.04 40.66
CA MET A 1 110.49 61.61 40.85
C MET A 1 108.99 61.55 41.04
N PRO A 2 108.24 60.91 40.12
CA PRO A 2 106.81 61.20 39.93
C PRO A 2 105.95 60.51 40.99
N ARG A 3 104.98 61.27 41.54
CA ARG A 3 103.86 60.77 42.36
C ARG A 3 102.98 59.88 41.46
N GLY A 4 103.31 58.60 41.40
CA GLY A 4 102.64 57.61 40.56
C GLY A 4 101.42 56.99 41.23
N SER A 5 100.35 56.87 40.45
CA SER A 5 99.15 56.03 40.63
C SER A 5 98.32 56.23 41.92
N GLU A 6 97.16 56.89 41.78
CA GLU A 6 96.07 56.78 42.77
C GLU A 6 95.66 55.30 42.88
N ASP A 7 95.92 54.68 44.03
CA ASP A 7 95.61 53.28 44.35
C ASP A 7 94.12 52.97 44.10
N ALA A 8 93.82 52.15 43.09
CA ALA A 8 92.45 51.83 42.71
C ALA A 8 91.68 51.10 43.82
N ARG A 9 92.39 50.37 44.69
CA ARG A 9 91.81 49.64 45.83
C ARG A 9 91.21 50.61 46.85
N LYS A 10 91.97 51.65 47.20
CA LYS A 10 91.53 52.72 48.12
C LYS A 10 90.38 53.53 47.52
N ARG A 11 90.46 53.82 46.22
CA ARG A 11 89.38 54.54 45.51
C ARG A 11 88.06 53.78 45.57
N PHE A 12 88.07 52.46 45.40
CA PHE A 12 86.86 51.62 45.48
C PHE A 12 86.21 51.67 46.88
N LEU A 13 86.99 51.49 47.94
CA LEU A 13 86.47 51.49 49.31
C LEU A 13 85.89 52.86 49.70
N LEU A 14 86.62 53.94 49.38
CA LEU A 14 86.19 55.29 49.69
C LEU A 14 84.97 55.72 48.85
N ASN A 15 84.90 55.37 47.55
CA ASN A 15 83.74 55.67 46.72
C ASN A 15 82.48 54.91 47.18
N THR A 16 82.60 53.62 47.51
CA THR A 16 81.49 52.81 48.02
C THR A 16 80.94 53.40 49.33
N THR A 17 81.85 53.80 50.21
CA THR A 17 81.52 54.49 51.46
C THR A 17 80.83 55.83 51.23
N GLY A 18 81.36 56.64 50.30
CA GLY A 18 80.80 57.94 49.98
C GLY A 18 79.41 57.86 49.36
N ASN A 19 79.15 56.84 48.53
CA ASN A 19 77.84 56.58 47.96
C ASN A 19 76.82 56.14 49.01
N PHE A 20 77.21 55.25 49.94
CA PHE A 20 76.32 54.76 50.99
C PHE A 20 75.92 55.86 51.97
N PHE A 21 76.87 56.68 52.42
CA PHE A 21 76.62 57.76 53.37
C PHE A 21 76.21 59.10 52.71
N ALA A 22 76.22 59.19 51.38
CA ALA A 22 76.03 60.42 50.61
C ALA A 22 77.00 61.56 51.00
N VAL A 23 78.27 61.22 51.28
CA VAL A 23 79.33 62.17 51.69
C VAL A 23 80.55 61.98 50.78
N LYS A 24 81.25 63.06 50.41
CA LYS A 24 82.53 62.94 49.70
C LYS A 24 83.65 62.61 50.68
N PRO A 25 84.39 61.48 50.53
CA PRO A 25 85.47 61.11 51.44
C PRO A 25 86.60 62.15 51.40
N ALA A 26 87.14 62.54 52.56
CA ALA A 26 88.28 63.44 52.63
C ALA A 26 89.55 62.75 52.11
N SER A 27 90.43 63.48 51.42
CA SER A 27 91.70 62.94 50.88
C SER A 27 92.67 62.48 51.97
N SER A 28 92.49 62.91 53.22
CA SER A 28 93.24 62.44 54.39
C SER A 28 92.97 60.98 54.75
N LEU A 29 91.80 60.44 54.38
CA LEU A 29 91.42 59.05 54.65
C LEU A 29 92.20 58.05 53.78
N THR A 30 92.83 58.52 52.70
CA THR A 30 93.67 57.69 51.80
C THR A 30 94.98 57.25 52.47
N ASP A 31 95.43 57.99 53.48
CA ASP A 31 96.69 57.76 54.19
C ASP A 31 96.48 57.19 55.60
N GLU A 32 95.23 56.91 56.00
CA GLU A 32 94.93 56.32 57.32
C GLU A 32 95.52 54.92 57.49
N ALA A 33 96.03 54.66 58.70
CA ALA A 33 96.70 53.40 59.02
C ALA A 33 95.71 52.23 58.90
N GLU A 34 94.46 52.43 59.26
CA GLU A 34 93.42 51.42 59.33
C GLU A 34 93.02 50.91 57.92
N LEU A 35 92.94 51.82 56.95
CA LEU A 35 92.68 51.49 55.55
C LEU A 35 93.88 50.75 54.93
N ASN A 36 95.10 51.18 55.23
CA ASN A 36 96.32 50.53 54.75
C ASN A 36 96.51 49.14 55.37
N ASN A 37 96.30 49.00 56.68
CA ASN A 37 96.34 47.73 57.39
C ASN A 37 95.32 46.76 56.81
N PHE A 38 94.09 47.21 56.54
CA PHE A 38 93.10 46.36 55.89
C PHE A 38 93.51 45.98 54.46
N LEU A 39 94.20 46.80 53.68
CA LEU A 39 94.60 46.39 52.33
C LEU A 39 95.82 45.48 52.32
N ASP A 40 96.81 45.76 53.17
CA ASP A 40 98.17 45.22 53.08
C ASP A 40 98.53 44.21 54.18
N ASP A 41 97.81 44.14 55.32
CA ASP A 41 98.00 43.10 56.34
C ASP A 41 97.11 41.87 56.04
N GLU A 42 97.73 40.69 55.99
CA GLU A 42 97.02 39.42 55.78
C GLU A 42 96.19 38.99 56.99
N ASN A 43 96.50 39.51 58.19
CA ASN A 43 95.78 39.21 59.43
C ASN A 43 94.58 40.12 59.68
N GLU A 44 94.49 41.25 58.98
CA GLU A 44 93.37 42.19 59.11
C GLU A 44 92.28 41.87 58.08
N PHE A 45 91.18 41.30 58.58
CA PHE A 45 90.07 40.79 57.76
C PHE A 45 88.88 41.73 57.67
N VAL A 46 88.80 42.78 58.49
CA VAL A 46 87.62 43.64 58.60
C VAL A 46 88.03 45.11 58.55
N LEU A 47 87.23 45.91 57.86
CA LEU A 47 87.27 47.36 57.87
C LEU A 47 85.84 47.87 58.06
N SER A 48 85.57 48.38 59.25
CA SER A 48 84.30 49.05 59.57
C SER A 48 84.44 50.54 59.36
N ILE A 49 83.40 51.14 58.79
CA ILE A 49 83.33 52.58 58.56
C ILE A 49 82.01 53.10 59.10
N ARG A 50 82.11 54.08 60.00
CA ARG A 50 80.97 54.76 60.59
C ARG A 50 80.99 56.24 60.24
N ARG A 51 79.79 56.83 60.14
CA ARG A 51 79.62 58.26 59.96
C ARG A 51 79.36 58.91 61.31
N HIS A 52 80.28 59.78 61.74
CA HIS A 52 80.09 60.61 62.91
C HIS A 52 80.01 62.09 62.46
N GLY A 53 78.79 62.62 62.35
CA GLY A 53 78.55 63.95 61.78
C GLY A 53 78.82 63.99 60.26
N ASN A 54 79.76 64.82 59.81
CA ASN A 54 80.20 64.86 58.40
C ASN A 54 81.53 64.13 58.16
N ASP A 55 82.16 63.58 59.20
CA ASP A 55 83.41 62.86 59.09
C ASP A 55 83.18 61.34 59.08
N LEU A 56 84.04 60.63 58.34
CA LEU A 56 84.06 59.17 58.26
C LEU A 56 85.17 58.66 59.17
N GLN A 57 84.86 57.69 60.03
CA GLN A 57 85.83 57.05 60.92
C GLN A 57 86.03 55.60 60.47
N LEU A 58 87.26 55.23 60.16
CA LEU A 58 87.65 53.87 59.80
C LEU A 58 88.22 53.13 61.01
N SER A 59 87.88 51.84 61.14
CA SER A 59 88.37 50.97 62.21
C SER A 59 88.49 49.54 61.71
N ASN A 60 89.61 48.87 62.01
CA ASN A 60 89.81 47.44 61.72
C ASN A 60 89.03 46.50 62.65
N LYS A 61 88.32 47.05 63.66
CA LYS A 61 87.48 46.28 64.59
C LYS A 61 86.06 46.80 64.59
N ILE A 62 85.11 45.88 64.70
CA ILE A 62 83.69 46.22 64.89
C ILE A 62 83.50 46.61 66.36
N GLU A 63 83.35 47.90 66.63
CA GLU A 63 83.01 48.40 67.97
C GLU A 63 81.51 48.23 68.26
N ALA A 64 81.14 47.99 69.53
CA ALA A 64 79.75 47.94 69.94
C ALA A 64 79.09 49.32 69.75
N LEU A 65 78.03 49.40 68.92
CA LEU A 65 77.28 50.64 68.70
C LEU A 65 76.75 51.18 70.04
N ARG A 66 77.20 52.38 70.44
CA ARG A 66 76.75 53.03 71.68
C ARG A 66 75.44 53.80 71.51
N GLU A 67 75.07 54.15 70.27
CA GLU A 67 73.84 54.89 69.94
C GLU A 67 72.97 54.12 68.93
N SER A 68 71.65 54.09 69.16
CA SER A 68 70.67 53.27 68.44
C SER A 68 70.33 53.71 67.01
N LYS A 69 71.10 54.65 66.43
CA LYS A 69 70.80 55.26 65.12
C LYS A 69 72.01 55.40 64.19
N GLU A 70 73.16 54.83 64.52
CA GLU A 70 74.32 54.89 63.63
C GLU A 70 74.25 53.80 62.56
N ASN A 71 74.41 54.19 61.29
CA ASN A 71 74.56 53.26 60.17
C ASN A 71 76.05 52.94 60.02
N VAL A 72 76.39 51.65 59.91
CA VAL A 72 77.78 51.20 59.79
C VAL A 72 77.92 50.41 58.48
N LEU A 73 78.98 50.69 57.73
CA LEU A 73 79.36 49.94 56.54
C LEU A 73 80.59 49.10 56.87
N VAL A 74 80.51 47.79 56.66
CA VAL A 74 81.59 46.85 57.00
C VAL A 74 82.08 46.18 55.72
N PHE A 75 83.38 46.26 55.49
CA PHE A 75 84.10 45.50 54.49
C PHE A 75 84.82 44.35 55.17
N PHE A 76 84.78 43.16 54.56
CA PHE A 76 85.59 42.04 55.06
C PHE A 76 86.18 41.19 53.94
N LYS A 77 87.34 40.60 54.22
CA LYS A 77 88.07 39.71 53.30
C LYS A 77 87.57 38.27 53.43
N LEU A 78 87.55 37.54 52.32
CA LEU A 78 87.18 36.12 52.30
C LEU A 78 88.40 35.19 52.51
N ARG A 79 89.62 35.66 52.23
CA ARG A 79 90.88 34.91 52.33
C ARG A 79 91.99 35.77 52.97
N PRO A 80 92.92 35.18 53.75
CA PRO A 80 94.10 35.87 54.30
C PRO A 80 95.09 36.19 53.18
N THR A 81 94.84 37.25 52.43
CA THR A 81 95.72 37.71 51.35
C THR A 81 95.69 39.22 51.26
N VAL A 82 96.81 39.80 50.86
CA VAL A 82 96.89 41.22 50.46
C VAL A 82 95.89 41.51 49.34
N ILE A 83 95.14 42.60 49.46
CA ILE A 83 94.20 43.01 48.42
C ILE A 83 94.98 43.67 47.31
N THR A 84 94.85 43.20 46.08
CA THR A 84 95.46 43.76 44.86
C THR A 84 94.34 44.25 43.93
N GLU A 85 94.67 45.01 42.88
CA GLU A 85 93.65 45.46 41.93
C GLU A 85 92.92 44.29 41.24
N GLU A 86 93.57 43.14 41.07
CA GLU A 86 92.98 41.95 40.44
C GLU A 86 92.04 41.17 41.37
N ASN A 87 92.33 41.12 42.68
CA ASN A 87 91.55 40.31 43.63
C ASN A 87 90.48 41.10 44.40
N LEU A 88 90.44 42.43 44.26
CA LEU A 88 89.56 43.36 44.99
C LEU A 88 88.08 42.96 44.93
N HIS A 89 87.55 42.66 43.74
CA HIS A 89 86.13 42.34 43.56
C HIS A 89 85.76 40.89 43.89
N GLN A 90 86.74 40.00 44.01
CA GLN A 90 86.50 38.58 44.29
C GLN A 90 86.67 38.24 45.77
N ASN A 91 87.52 38.99 46.48
CA ASN A 91 87.90 38.66 47.85
C ASN A 91 87.25 39.57 48.90
N LEU A 92 86.50 40.60 48.49
CA LEU A 92 85.96 41.62 49.39
C LEU A 92 84.44 41.63 49.37
N LEU A 93 83.83 41.49 50.55
CA LEU A 93 82.38 41.56 50.73
C LEU A 93 82.00 42.83 51.50
N VAL A 94 80.89 43.44 51.10
CA VAL A 94 80.35 44.66 51.70
C VAL A 94 79.04 44.33 52.41
N SER A 95 78.92 44.68 53.69
CA SER A 95 77.70 44.52 54.46
C SER A 95 77.34 45.82 55.17
N SER A 96 76.06 46.23 55.09
CA SER A 96 75.53 47.40 55.81
C SER A 96 74.77 46.96 57.05
N MET A 97 75.06 47.59 58.18
CA MET A 97 74.32 47.44 59.43
C MET A 97 73.52 48.71 59.71
N LEU A 98 72.19 48.57 59.83
CA LEU A 98 71.25 49.67 60.05
C LEU A 98 70.57 49.50 61.41
N GLU A 99 70.58 50.56 62.24
CA GLU A 99 69.93 50.68 63.55
C GLU A 99 70.37 49.65 64.62
N SER A 100 70.08 48.36 64.41
CA SER A 100 70.38 47.27 65.32
C SER A 100 71.06 46.10 64.58
N PRO A 101 72.17 45.56 65.12
CA PRO A 101 72.80 44.34 64.63
C PRO A 101 71.84 43.15 64.58
N ILE A 102 70.94 43.05 65.57
CA ILE A 102 69.99 41.94 65.69
C ILE A 102 68.90 42.05 64.61
N ASN A 103 68.36 43.25 64.38
CA ASN A 103 67.38 43.47 63.31
C ASN A 103 68.02 43.28 61.93
N THR A 104 69.23 43.81 61.70
CA THR A 104 69.96 43.61 60.45
C THR A 104 70.22 42.13 60.20
N LEU A 105 70.70 41.39 61.21
CA LEU A 105 70.94 39.95 61.10
C LEU A 105 69.64 39.17 60.85
N TYR A 106 68.57 39.48 61.58
CA TYR A 106 67.26 38.87 61.39
C TYR A 106 66.74 39.10 59.96
N GLN A 107 66.80 40.33 59.46
CA GLN A 107 66.36 40.64 58.10
C GLN A 107 67.27 40.01 57.03
N ALA A 108 68.59 40.00 57.23
CA ALA A 108 69.51 39.33 56.32
C ALA A 108 69.25 37.81 56.25
N VAL A 109 69.05 37.17 57.40
CA VAL A 109 68.69 35.75 57.47
C VAL A 109 67.31 35.52 56.83
N LYS A 110 66.27 36.23 57.25
CA LYS A 110 64.89 36.03 56.79
C LYS A 110 64.67 36.36 55.31
N GLN A 111 65.30 37.42 54.79
CA GLN A 111 65.03 37.92 53.44
C GLN A 111 66.02 37.39 52.40
N VAL A 112 67.26 37.10 52.78
CA VAL A 112 68.33 36.73 51.84
C VAL A 112 68.73 35.27 52.03
N PHE A 113 69.25 34.89 53.20
CA PHE A 113 69.87 33.58 53.36
C PHE A 113 68.86 32.43 53.49
N ALA A 114 67.79 32.59 54.27
CA ALA A 114 66.77 31.54 54.45
C ALA A 114 66.03 31.23 53.13
N PRO A 115 65.56 32.20 52.32
CA PRO A 115 64.97 31.89 51.02
C PRO A 115 65.96 31.22 50.06
N VAL A 116 67.21 31.72 49.96
CA VAL A 116 68.21 31.15 49.05
C VAL A 116 68.63 29.75 49.45
N LEU A 117 68.77 29.46 50.75
CA LEU A 117 69.22 28.15 51.23
C LEU A 117 68.09 27.13 51.42
N LEU A 118 66.86 27.58 51.72
CA LEU A 118 65.72 26.70 52.05
C LEU A 118 64.66 26.58 50.95
N LYS A 119 64.50 27.61 50.10
CA LYS A 119 63.48 27.61 49.02
C LYS A 119 64.04 27.30 47.64
N ASP A 120 65.30 27.67 47.35
CA ASP A 120 65.95 27.30 46.08
C ASP A 120 66.24 25.80 46.03
N GLU A 121 65.73 25.10 45.01
CA GLU A 121 65.84 23.64 44.91
C GLU A 121 67.30 23.16 44.85
N HIS A 122 68.18 23.94 44.22
CA HIS A 122 69.57 23.56 44.05
C HIS A 122 70.31 23.59 45.40
N TRP A 123 70.22 24.70 46.13
CA TRP A 123 70.91 24.86 47.40
C TRP A 123 70.25 24.06 48.53
N ARG A 124 68.93 23.90 48.52
CA ARG A 124 68.21 23.06 49.49
C ARG A 124 68.66 21.59 49.42
N SER A 125 69.02 21.09 48.22
CA SER A 125 69.53 19.72 48.06
C SER A 125 70.98 19.56 48.55
N ALA A 126 71.78 20.62 48.50
CA ALA A 126 73.16 20.66 48.94
C ALA A 126 73.32 21.04 50.42
N PHE A 127 72.30 21.64 51.03
CA PHE A 127 72.31 22.13 52.40
C PHE A 127 71.82 21.04 53.39
N ASP A 128 72.58 20.78 54.45
CA ASP A 128 72.24 19.74 55.45
C ASP A 128 70.89 20.06 56.13
N PRO A 129 69.93 19.12 56.18
CA PRO A 129 68.67 19.27 56.90
C PRO A 129 68.82 19.70 58.38
N LYS A 130 69.90 19.30 59.06
CA LYS A 130 70.17 19.76 60.44
C LYS A 130 70.54 21.24 60.49
N LEU A 131 71.32 21.72 59.53
CA LEU A 131 71.66 23.14 59.40
C LEU A 131 70.45 23.95 58.96
N ALA A 132 69.54 23.38 58.16
CA ALA A 132 68.25 23.98 57.84
C ALA A 132 67.39 24.17 59.09
N GLY A 133 67.31 23.15 59.95
CA GLY A 133 66.65 23.25 61.26
C GLY A 133 67.27 24.34 62.13
N LEU A 134 68.59 24.37 62.28
CA LEU A 134 69.30 25.40 63.06
C LEU A 134 69.13 26.81 62.49
N LEU A 135 69.06 26.96 61.17
CA LEU A 135 68.82 28.25 60.52
C LEU A 135 67.39 28.75 60.81
N SER A 136 66.41 27.84 60.78
CA SER A 136 65.03 28.15 61.17
C SER A 136 64.93 28.47 62.67
N ASP A 137 65.62 27.73 63.53
CA ASP A 137 65.67 28.03 64.98
C ASP A 137 66.34 29.38 65.25
N LEU A 138 67.40 29.71 64.51
CA LEU A 138 68.07 31.01 64.58
C LEU A 138 67.14 32.14 64.09
N GLU A 139 66.41 31.95 62.99
CA GLU A 139 65.41 32.90 62.50
C GLU A 139 64.30 33.13 63.55
N LEU A 140 63.75 32.06 64.13
CA LEU A 140 62.72 32.13 65.17
C LEU A 140 63.22 32.82 66.44
N GLY A 141 64.43 32.47 66.89
CA GLY A 141 65.07 33.07 68.06
C GLY A 141 65.36 34.56 67.85
N LEU A 142 65.95 34.93 66.71
CA LEU A 142 66.18 36.33 66.36
C LEU A 142 64.86 37.09 66.18
N GLY A 143 63.83 36.47 65.59
CA GLY A 143 62.50 37.04 65.42
C GLY A 143 61.82 37.36 66.75
N SER A 144 61.89 36.45 67.73
CA SER A 144 61.37 36.68 69.10
C SER A 144 62.06 37.85 69.79
N VAL A 145 63.39 37.98 69.61
CA VAL A 145 64.15 39.12 70.13
C VAL A 145 63.79 40.42 69.42
N VAL A 146 63.58 40.41 68.10
CA VAL A 146 63.18 41.62 67.35
C VAL A 146 61.77 42.08 67.73
N ARG A 147 60.81 41.16 67.88
CA ARG A 147 59.46 41.46 68.35
C ARG A 147 59.42 41.97 69.80
N SER A 148 60.42 41.65 70.61
CA SER A 148 60.56 42.14 71.99
C SER A 148 61.54 43.32 72.15
N SER A 149 62.25 43.70 71.08
CA SER A 149 63.21 44.81 71.06
C SER A 149 62.46 46.15 71.08
N GLY A 150 62.25 46.63 72.30
CA GLY A 150 61.39 47.74 72.71
C GLY A 150 60.92 47.55 74.17
N ALA A 151 60.88 46.30 74.63
CA ALA A 151 60.33 45.93 75.94
C ALA A 151 61.37 45.78 77.08
N LYS A 152 62.68 46.01 76.87
CA LYS A 152 63.68 45.98 77.96
C LYS A 152 64.84 46.98 77.80
N LEU A 153 64.90 47.97 78.70
CA LEU A 153 66.04 48.30 79.58
C LEU A 153 65.76 49.53 80.47
N SER A 154 65.04 49.35 81.58
CA SER A 154 65.31 50.08 82.83
C SER A 154 64.69 49.33 84.01
N MET A 155 65.50 48.83 84.93
CA MET A 155 65.12 48.04 86.11
C MET A 155 64.35 48.84 87.19
N LYS A 156 63.76 50.00 86.87
CA LYS A 156 63.12 50.87 87.87
C LYS A 156 61.77 51.48 87.53
N GLU A 157 61.24 51.38 86.31
CA GLU A 157 59.86 51.79 86.00
C GLU A 157 59.22 50.78 85.03
N GLY A 158 57.90 50.61 85.09
CA GLY A 158 57.16 49.46 84.55
C GLY A 158 57.28 49.20 83.06
N PHE A 159 56.81 48.01 82.65
CA PHE A 159 56.63 47.59 81.25
C PHE A 159 55.86 48.68 80.47
N THR A 160 56.49 49.33 79.49
CA THR A 160 55.79 50.18 78.52
C THR A 160 55.40 49.34 77.30
N GLU A 161 54.19 48.78 77.31
CA GLU A 161 53.61 47.97 76.21
C GLU A 161 53.33 48.77 74.91
N GLU A 162 53.63 50.08 74.89
CA GLU A 162 53.17 51.05 73.88
C GLU A 162 54.10 51.20 72.66
N GLU A 163 55.38 50.83 72.75
CA GLU A 163 56.36 51.00 71.67
C GLU A 163 57.05 49.68 71.28
N VAL A 164 56.31 48.79 70.62
CA VAL A 164 56.89 47.63 69.95
C VAL A 164 57.11 47.98 68.47
N LEU A 165 58.35 48.30 68.09
CA LEU A 165 58.74 48.63 66.71
C LEU A 165 58.94 47.38 65.83
N GLY A 166 59.02 46.19 66.44
CA GLY A 166 59.28 44.92 65.74
C GLY A 166 58.06 44.18 65.19
N ILE A 167 56.83 44.70 65.36
CA ILE A 167 55.60 44.05 64.88
C ILE A 167 55.21 44.65 63.53
N LEU A 168 55.38 43.88 62.45
CA LEU A 168 55.18 44.33 61.06
C LEU A 168 54.06 43.56 60.33
N THR A 169 53.62 42.44 60.91
CA THR A 169 52.54 41.58 60.40
C THR A 169 51.63 41.12 61.55
N PRO A 170 50.36 40.75 61.28
CA PRO A 170 49.45 40.25 62.32
C PRO A 170 50.01 39.01 63.02
N THR A 171 50.70 38.14 62.27
CA THR A 171 51.38 36.96 62.81
C THR A 171 52.50 37.33 63.78
N ASP A 172 53.17 38.47 63.61
CA ASP A 172 54.15 38.95 64.59
C ASP A 172 53.48 39.34 65.92
N GLU A 173 52.27 39.92 65.88
CA GLU A 173 51.50 40.24 67.10
C GLU A 173 51.05 38.97 67.81
N PHE A 174 50.53 37.99 67.07
CA PHE A 174 50.08 36.71 67.63
C PHE A 174 51.25 35.93 68.27
N GLN A 175 52.38 35.87 67.57
CA GLN A 175 53.59 35.24 68.09
C GLN A 175 54.19 36.00 69.27
N PHE A 176 54.06 37.33 69.33
CA PHE A 176 54.48 38.09 70.52
C PHE A 176 53.71 37.63 71.77
N TRP A 177 52.37 37.52 71.71
CA TRP A 177 51.59 37.09 72.87
C TRP A 177 51.86 35.62 73.24
N GLY A 178 52.14 34.76 72.25
CA GLY A 178 52.67 33.41 72.46
C GLY A 178 54.00 33.42 73.21
N ASP A 179 54.98 34.17 72.73
CA ASP A 179 56.32 34.30 73.34
C ASP A 179 56.22 34.86 74.77
N VAL A 180 55.33 35.83 75.02
CA VAL A 180 55.09 36.40 76.36
C VAL A 180 54.42 35.38 77.29
N SER A 181 53.50 34.55 76.78
CA SER A 181 52.87 33.49 77.58
C SER A 181 53.90 32.47 78.09
N GLU A 182 54.90 32.15 77.27
CA GLU A 182 55.94 31.19 77.63
C GLU A 182 57.02 31.83 78.51
N SER A 183 57.44 33.06 78.20
CA SER A 183 58.61 33.72 78.83
C SER A 183 58.29 34.61 80.05
N ALA A 184 57.04 34.97 80.32
CA ALA A 184 56.68 35.86 81.44
C ALA A 184 56.92 35.22 82.81
N GLN A 185 57.58 35.96 83.70
CA GLN A 185 57.87 35.52 85.09
C GLN A 185 56.69 35.71 86.06
N LYS A 186 55.75 36.62 85.76
CA LYS A 186 54.56 36.89 86.59
C LYS A 186 53.37 36.09 86.08
N ASN A 187 52.70 35.33 86.95
CA ASN A 187 51.53 34.51 86.59
C ASN A 187 50.38 35.33 85.99
N SER A 188 50.09 36.53 86.51
CA SER A 188 49.01 37.38 85.97
C SER A 188 49.27 37.85 84.53
N VAL A 189 50.53 38.12 84.18
CA VAL A 189 50.93 38.50 82.82
C VAL A 189 50.91 37.28 81.89
N ARG A 190 51.31 36.11 82.40
CA ARG A 190 51.21 34.84 81.68
C ARG A 190 49.75 34.47 81.36
N GLU A 191 48.85 34.55 82.34
CA GLU A 191 47.42 34.25 82.16
C GLU A 191 46.75 35.22 81.18
N ARG A 192 47.05 36.53 81.28
CA ARG A 192 46.62 37.56 80.32
C ARG A 192 47.12 37.27 78.90
N ALA A 193 48.40 36.92 78.75
CA ALA A 193 48.99 36.58 77.46
C ALA A 193 48.42 35.27 76.87
N THR A 194 48.16 34.24 77.70
CA THR A 194 47.48 33.02 77.26
C THR A 194 46.06 33.31 76.80
N TYR A 195 45.31 34.17 77.50
CA TYR A 195 43.97 34.56 77.10
C TYR A 195 43.97 35.26 75.73
N PHE A 196 44.84 36.26 75.52
CA PHE A 196 44.94 36.91 74.21
C PHE A 196 45.42 35.96 73.11
N THR A 197 46.29 35.00 73.43
CA THR A 197 46.71 33.96 72.49
C THR A 197 45.52 33.08 72.08
N GLU A 198 44.68 32.64 73.02
CA GLU A 198 43.47 31.86 72.71
C GLU A 198 42.46 32.67 71.87
N GLN A 199 42.27 33.96 72.17
CA GLN A 199 41.40 34.81 71.36
C GLN A 199 41.94 34.97 69.92
N PHE A 200 43.24 35.21 69.75
CA PHE A 200 43.83 35.38 68.42
C PHE A 200 43.99 34.07 67.62
N LYS A 201 43.97 32.89 68.26
CA LYS A 201 44.04 31.59 67.56
C LYS A 201 42.93 31.40 66.52
N THR A 202 41.77 32.02 66.72
CA THR A 202 40.62 31.97 65.78
C THR A 202 41.02 32.46 64.40
N ILE A 203 41.77 33.57 64.33
CA ILE A 203 42.20 34.23 63.09
C ILE A 203 43.65 33.90 62.70
N GLN A 204 44.47 33.40 63.62
CA GLN A 204 45.90 33.15 63.41
C GLN A 204 46.18 32.27 62.19
N LYS A 205 45.49 31.13 62.08
CA LYS A 205 45.70 30.16 61.00
C LYS A 205 45.42 30.76 59.62
N GLU A 206 44.40 31.61 59.53
CA GLU A 206 43.98 32.24 58.29
C GLU A 206 44.95 33.35 57.85
N TYR A 207 45.52 34.11 58.79
CA TYR A 207 46.58 35.09 58.49
C TYR A 207 47.93 34.44 58.14
N GLU A 208 48.28 33.29 58.73
CA GLU A 208 49.48 32.51 58.36
C GLU A 208 49.39 31.97 56.91
N GLY A 209 48.19 31.60 56.47
CA GLY A 209 47.89 31.10 55.12
C GLY A 209 47.25 32.13 54.18
N LEU A 210 47.38 33.44 54.45
CA LEU A 210 46.59 34.48 53.79
C LEU A 210 46.67 34.43 52.25
N ASP A 211 47.87 34.21 51.69
CA ASP A 211 48.08 34.17 50.23
C ASP A 211 47.37 32.98 49.54
N ALA A 212 46.97 31.93 50.27
CA ALA A 212 46.25 30.76 49.73
C ALA A 212 44.73 30.96 49.65
N LEU A 213 44.19 31.90 50.42
CA LEU A 213 42.74 32.15 50.51
C LEU A 213 42.19 32.80 49.23
N SER A 214 40.89 32.67 49.00
CA SER A 214 40.18 33.41 47.95
C SER A 214 39.77 34.81 48.45
N LEU A 215 39.40 35.71 47.53
CA LEU A 215 38.90 37.04 47.92
C LEU A 215 37.59 36.96 48.72
N SER A 216 36.79 35.89 48.56
CA SER A 216 35.57 35.68 49.33
C SER A 216 35.88 35.24 50.77
N ASP A 217 36.79 34.27 50.93
CA ASP A 217 37.16 33.77 52.26
C ASP A 217 37.79 34.89 53.11
N VAL A 218 38.50 35.82 52.48
CA VAL A 218 39.08 36.97 53.18
C VAL A 218 38.02 37.99 53.63
N VAL A 219 36.87 38.07 52.97
CA VAL A 219 35.74 38.88 53.48
C VAL A 219 35.23 38.30 54.80
N ASP A 220 35.10 36.97 54.88
CA ASP A 220 34.69 36.31 56.12
C ASP A 220 35.77 36.49 57.22
N LEU A 221 37.06 36.39 56.87
CA LEU A 221 38.17 36.67 57.78
C LEU A 221 38.12 38.11 58.33
N VAL A 222 37.70 39.09 57.52
CA VAL A 222 37.55 40.49 57.96
C VAL A 222 36.46 40.61 59.04
N GLU A 223 35.35 39.90 58.90
CA GLU A 223 34.28 39.88 59.90
C GLU A 223 34.72 39.13 61.19
N GLN A 224 35.37 37.98 61.05
CA GLN A 224 35.96 37.26 62.19
C GLN A 224 37.03 38.08 62.92
N SER A 225 37.86 38.82 62.18
CA SER A 225 38.85 39.73 62.75
C SER A 225 38.19 40.87 63.52
N ARG A 226 37.06 41.41 63.02
CA ARG A 226 36.29 42.44 63.72
C ARG A 226 35.74 41.92 65.04
N GLU A 227 35.16 40.73 65.05
CA GLU A 227 34.60 40.08 66.24
C GLU A 227 35.71 39.77 67.26
N THR A 228 36.81 39.18 66.81
CA THR A 228 37.97 38.86 67.66
C THR A 228 38.56 40.12 68.30
N LEU A 229 38.68 41.22 67.56
CA LEU A 229 39.13 42.50 68.15
C LEU A 229 38.11 43.08 69.14
N ASP A 230 36.80 42.95 68.86
CA ASP A 230 35.76 43.40 69.80
C ASP A 230 35.81 42.60 71.11
N ASP A 231 36.02 41.29 71.03
CA ASP A 231 36.16 40.40 72.19
C ASP A 231 37.43 40.71 73.00
N VAL A 232 38.58 40.87 72.33
CA VAL A 232 39.85 41.26 72.96
C VAL A 232 39.75 42.61 73.66
N TRP A 233 39.02 43.57 73.06
CA TRP A 233 38.77 44.84 73.72
C TRP A 233 37.83 44.64 74.92
N ARG A 234 36.61 44.14 74.72
CA ARG A 234 35.55 44.11 75.75
C ARG A 234 35.83 43.21 76.94
N GLN A 235 36.84 42.35 76.91
CA GLN A 235 37.23 41.57 78.08
C GLN A 235 37.41 42.44 79.34
N THR A 236 36.97 41.92 80.48
CA THR A 236 37.08 42.58 81.80
C THR A 236 37.85 41.75 82.82
N GLU A 237 38.35 40.58 82.43
CA GLU A 237 39.00 39.62 83.32
C GLU A 237 40.46 39.99 83.61
N PHE A 238 41.14 40.63 82.65
CA PHE A 238 42.55 41.04 82.73
C PHE A 238 42.73 42.53 82.44
N GLU A 239 43.95 43.05 82.67
CA GLU A 239 44.30 44.44 82.31
C GLU A 239 43.96 44.72 80.83
N PRO A 240 43.26 45.83 80.53
CA PRO A 240 42.80 46.14 79.17
C PRO A 240 43.92 46.15 78.14
N TYR A 241 43.56 45.88 76.89
CA TYR A 241 44.48 45.99 75.77
C TYR A 241 44.80 47.48 75.50
N PRO A 242 46.08 47.90 75.42
CA PRO A 242 46.42 49.32 75.26
C PRO A 242 45.86 49.94 73.96
N GLU A 243 45.31 51.15 74.06
CA GLU A 243 44.68 51.86 72.93
C GLU A 243 45.66 52.05 71.75
N ALA A 244 46.87 52.55 72.03
CA ALA A 244 47.90 52.78 71.00
C ALA A 244 48.33 51.48 70.30
N ARG A 245 48.34 50.36 71.03
CA ARG A 245 48.67 49.05 70.48
C ARG A 245 47.53 48.48 69.64
N MET A 246 46.28 48.71 70.03
CA MET A 246 45.09 48.31 69.25
C MET A 246 45.03 49.05 67.91
N VAL A 247 45.36 50.35 67.91
CA VAL A 247 45.51 51.15 66.68
C VAL A 247 46.57 50.54 65.75
N ARG A 248 47.76 50.22 66.29
CA ARG A 248 48.82 49.57 65.51
C ARG A 248 48.39 48.21 64.96
N LEU A 249 47.70 47.38 65.74
CA LEU A 249 47.19 46.08 65.29
C LEU A 249 46.18 46.23 64.14
N MET A 250 45.25 47.19 64.24
CA MET A 250 44.31 47.52 63.16
C MET A 250 45.04 47.95 61.87
N ASP A 251 46.10 48.75 61.99
CA ASP A 251 46.92 49.20 60.87
C ASP A 251 47.76 48.08 60.25
N VAL A 252 48.32 47.19 61.08
CA VAL A 252 49.09 46.03 60.64
C VAL A 252 48.21 45.01 59.92
N ILE A 253 47.01 44.73 60.44
CA ILE A 253 45.99 43.92 59.76
C ILE A 253 45.59 44.61 58.45
N GLY A 254 45.30 45.91 58.48
CA GLY A 254 44.95 46.66 57.28
C GLY A 254 46.05 46.61 56.21
N GLY A 255 47.32 46.72 56.62
CA GLY A 255 48.48 46.60 55.73
C GLY A 255 48.70 45.17 55.21
N ALA A 256 48.36 44.13 55.97
CA ALA A 256 48.39 42.75 55.50
C ALA A 256 47.31 42.49 54.45
N LEU A 257 46.06 42.91 54.73
CA LEU A 257 44.94 42.80 53.79
C LEU A 257 45.19 43.61 52.51
N GLY A 258 45.75 44.81 52.62
CA GLY A 258 46.11 45.63 51.46
C GLY A 258 47.17 44.98 50.57
N ARG A 259 48.24 44.43 51.17
CA ARG A 259 49.28 43.69 50.43
C ARG A 259 48.72 42.42 49.78
N TYR A 260 47.85 41.70 50.48
CA TYR A 260 47.16 40.53 49.95
C TYR A 260 46.33 40.88 48.71
N VAL A 261 45.51 41.93 48.80
CA VAL A 261 44.70 42.43 47.68
C VAL A 261 45.58 42.80 46.49
N GLN A 262 46.70 43.48 46.73
CA GLN A 262 47.66 43.85 45.67
C GLN A 262 48.26 42.62 44.98
N ARG A 263 48.66 41.59 45.73
CA ARG A 263 49.22 40.34 45.18
C ARG A 263 48.18 39.52 44.44
N LYS A 264 46.98 39.35 44.98
CA LYS A 264 45.91 38.59 44.31
C LYS A 264 45.47 39.22 43.00
N LEU A 265 45.56 40.54 42.89
CA LEU A 265 45.20 41.28 41.68
C LEU A 265 46.39 41.48 40.72
N SER A 266 47.64 41.19 41.12
CA SER A 266 48.82 41.50 40.29
C SER A 266 48.87 40.72 38.99
N ASP A 267 48.27 39.53 38.96
CA ASP A 267 48.21 38.67 37.77
C ASP A 267 47.20 39.18 36.73
N ALA A 268 46.25 40.03 37.16
CA ALA A 268 45.22 40.58 36.28
C ALA A 268 45.71 41.88 35.63
N LYS A 269 45.75 41.92 34.30
CA LYS A 269 46.05 43.16 33.57
C LYS A 269 44.83 44.07 33.54
N VAL A 270 44.66 44.84 34.61
CA VAL A 270 43.45 45.63 34.93
C VAL A 270 42.91 46.48 33.76
N PHE A 271 43.78 47.07 32.94
CA PHE A 271 43.39 47.93 31.81
C PHE A 271 43.37 47.23 30.44
N GLU A 272 44.03 46.08 30.28
CA GLU A 272 44.14 45.37 28.99
C GLU A 272 43.08 44.27 28.86
N GLU A 273 42.79 43.53 29.93
CA GLU A 273 41.86 42.41 29.91
C GLU A 273 40.39 42.86 29.75
N PRO A 274 39.47 41.99 29.30
CA PRO A 274 38.05 42.29 29.27
C PRO A 274 37.49 42.61 30.67
N PHE A 275 36.86 43.77 30.83
CA PHE A 275 36.44 44.26 32.15
C PHE A 275 35.50 43.31 32.91
N ALA A 276 34.65 42.55 32.22
CA ALA A 276 33.77 41.57 32.85
C ALA A 276 34.52 40.57 33.76
N SER A 277 35.73 40.14 33.36
CA SER A 277 36.55 39.18 34.13
C SER A 277 37.24 39.83 35.34
N VAL A 278 37.67 41.09 35.20
CA VAL A 278 38.41 41.83 36.22
C VAL A 278 37.47 42.48 37.25
N ARG A 279 36.25 42.84 36.84
CA ARG A 279 35.28 43.61 37.64
C ARG A 279 34.94 42.94 38.96
N ASP A 280 34.67 41.64 38.95
CA ASP A 280 34.18 40.94 40.13
C ASP A 280 35.31 40.76 41.15
N ASN A 281 36.54 40.49 40.70
CA ASN A 281 37.74 40.47 41.54
C ASN A 281 38.03 41.85 42.16
N LEU A 282 37.92 42.94 41.38
CA LEU A 282 38.09 44.31 41.91
C LEU A 282 37.01 44.67 42.94
N ARG A 283 35.74 44.27 42.73
CA ARG A 283 34.66 44.52 43.68
C ARG A 283 34.86 43.77 44.99
N MET A 284 35.28 42.50 44.94
CA MET A 284 35.58 41.73 46.14
C MET A 284 36.77 42.31 46.90
N ALA A 285 37.84 42.71 46.19
CA ALA A 285 38.97 43.42 46.77
C ALA A 285 38.58 44.75 47.45
N ILE A 286 37.71 45.54 46.80
CA ILE A 286 37.13 46.75 47.39
C ILE A 286 36.34 46.41 48.65
N SER A 287 35.54 45.34 48.63
CA SER A 287 34.74 44.91 49.79
C SER A 287 35.63 44.55 50.98
N VAL A 288 36.71 43.78 50.77
CA VAL A 288 37.69 43.46 51.83
C VAL A 288 38.24 44.74 52.47
N CYS A 289 38.67 45.71 51.64
CA CYS A 289 39.23 46.96 52.14
C CYS A 289 38.17 47.83 52.86
N GLU A 290 36.98 47.96 52.28
CA GLU A 290 35.89 48.80 52.79
C GLU A 290 35.31 48.25 54.09
N GLN A 291 35.11 46.93 54.17
CA GLN A 291 34.59 46.29 55.38
C GLN A 291 35.55 46.43 56.55
N TRP A 292 36.86 46.25 56.34
CA TRP A 292 37.84 46.43 57.42
C TRP A 292 37.92 47.88 57.88
N VAL A 293 37.95 48.84 56.94
CA VAL A 293 37.92 50.27 57.28
C VAL A 293 36.65 50.61 58.06
N THR A 294 35.49 50.14 57.61
CA THR A 294 34.19 50.39 58.27
C THR A 294 34.12 49.71 59.64
N ALA A 295 34.66 48.50 59.78
CA ALA A 295 34.76 47.77 61.04
C ALA A 295 35.59 48.54 62.07
N CYS A 296 36.81 48.98 61.72
CA CYS A 296 37.66 49.78 62.60
C CYS A 296 36.97 51.07 63.04
N GLN A 297 36.30 51.71 62.09
CA GLN A 297 35.53 52.94 62.28
C GLN A 297 34.30 52.75 63.19
N PHE A 298 33.61 51.61 63.09
CA PHE A 298 32.45 51.25 63.91
C PHE A 298 32.87 50.88 65.33
N LEU A 299 33.90 50.05 65.48
CA LEU A 299 34.44 49.62 66.77
C LEU A 299 34.90 50.85 67.59
N THR A 300 35.79 51.66 67.03
CA THR A 300 36.35 52.85 67.71
C THR A 300 35.38 54.03 67.80
N GLY A 301 34.41 54.13 66.88
CA GLY A 301 33.48 55.26 66.79
C GLY A 301 32.15 55.08 67.52
N GLN A 302 31.67 53.84 67.67
CA GLN A 302 30.36 53.53 68.24
C GLN A 302 30.41 52.48 69.34
N ALA A 303 30.97 51.30 69.07
CA ALA A 303 30.91 50.16 70.00
C ALA A 303 31.71 50.42 71.27
N TRP A 304 33.00 50.75 71.14
CA TRP A 304 33.92 50.93 72.27
C TRP A 304 33.77 52.28 72.98
N LYS A 305 33.23 53.30 72.30
CA LYS A 305 32.89 54.57 72.97
C LYS A 305 31.73 54.43 73.95
N LYS A 306 30.80 53.51 73.68
CA LYS A 306 29.65 53.23 74.55
C LYS A 306 29.96 52.14 75.59
N TYR A 307 31.17 51.59 75.59
CA TYR A 307 31.57 50.54 76.51
C TYR A 307 32.04 51.13 77.85
N SER A 308 31.19 51.01 78.88
CA SER A 308 31.41 51.64 80.18
C SER A 308 32.68 51.20 80.94
N PRO A 309 33.11 49.91 80.91
CA PRO A 309 34.25 49.46 81.72
C PRO A 309 35.60 50.09 81.36
N HIS A 310 35.87 50.31 80.07
CA HIS A 310 37.04 51.06 79.59
C HIS A 310 36.73 51.72 78.23
N PRO A 311 36.22 52.96 78.23
CA PRO A 311 35.76 53.59 76.99
C PRO A 311 36.93 54.02 76.11
N TRP A 312 36.75 53.88 74.79
CA TRP A 312 37.70 54.39 73.80
C TRP A 312 37.84 55.91 73.87
N LYS A 313 39.04 56.44 74.13
CA LYS A 313 39.28 57.88 74.30
C LYS A 313 39.63 58.58 72.99
N GLY A 314 40.25 57.88 72.04
CA GLY A 314 40.69 58.41 70.77
C GLY A 314 39.57 58.79 69.80
N SER A 315 39.96 59.48 68.73
CA SER A 315 39.09 59.70 67.59
C SER A 315 38.78 58.40 66.85
N LYS A 316 37.80 58.45 65.95
CA LYS A 316 37.47 57.35 65.05
C LYS A 316 38.72 56.95 64.26
N HIS A 317 39.20 55.72 64.42
CA HIS A 317 40.40 55.23 63.74
C HIS A 317 40.09 54.81 62.30
N CYS A 318 41.03 55.05 61.40
CA CYS A 318 40.94 54.66 59.99
C CYS A 318 42.34 54.26 59.48
N PRO A 319 42.55 53.00 59.09
CA PRO A 319 43.81 52.57 58.49
C PRO A 319 44.08 53.30 57.17
N GLN A 320 44.93 54.34 57.22
CA GLN A 320 45.10 55.29 56.11
C GLN A 320 45.63 54.65 54.83
N SER A 321 46.59 53.71 54.95
CA SER A 321 47.15 53.00 53.80
C SER A 321 46.10 52.18 53.04
N LEU A 322 45.24 51.48 53.77
CA LEU A 322 44.16 50.67 53.21
C LEU A 322 43.03 51.54 52.64
N ASP A 323 42.67 52.64 53.31
CA ASP A 323 41.68 53.60 52.81
C ASP A 323 42.15 54.30 51.52
N CYS A 324 43.44 54.64 51.42
CA CYS A 324 44.02 55.17 50.20
C CYS A 324 44.01 54.14 49.05
N LEU A 325 44.35 52.87 49.34
CA LEU A 325 44.23 51.78 48.36
C LEU A 325 42.77 51.57 47.93
N LEU A 326 41.82 51.58 48.87
CA LEU A 326 40.39 51.48 48.61
C LEU A 326 39.91 52.59 47.68
N LYS A 327 40.31 53.85 47.94
CA LYS A 327 40.00 54.99 47.07
C LYS A 327 40.58 54.80 45.67
N ARG A 328 41.82 54.31 45.58
CA ARG A 328 42.47 54.02 44.30
C ARG A 328 41.73 52.93 43.52
N LEU A 329 41.39 51.81 44.14
CA LEU A 329 40.66 50.71 43.50
C LEU A 329 39.25 51.15 43.04
N ASN A 330 38.55 51.96 43.84
CA ASN A 330 37.26 52.55 43.44
C ASN A 330 37.40 53.47 42.23
N GLU A 331 38.45 54.28 42.15
CA GLU A 331 38.74 55.13 41.00
C GLU A 331 39.02 54.27 39.75
N VAL A 332 39.86 53.23 39.88
CA VAL A 332 40.14 52.26 38.80
C VAL A 332 38.85 51.60 38.28
N VAL A 333 38.00 51.09 39.16
CA VAL A 333 36.71 50.52 38.77
C VAL A 333 35.84 51.55 38.08
N THR A 334 35.81 52.79 38.57
CA THR A 334 35.03 53.88 37.96
C THR A 334 35.51 54.18 36.54
N LEU A 335 36.82 54.30 36.32
CA LEU A 335 37.41 54.54 34.98
C LEU A 335 37.02 53.43 33.99
N ARG A 336 37.08 52.17 34.44
CA ARG A 336 36.72 51.00 33.62
C ARG A 336 35.21 50.90 33.33
N VAL A 337 34.37 51.15 34.33
CA VAL A 337 32.90 51.18 34.17
C VAL A 337 32.49 52.30 33.20
N VAL A 338 33.09 53.48 33.31
CA VAL A 338 32.81 54.60 32.41
C VAL A 338 33.21 54.23 30.97
N HIS A 339 34.41 53.71 30.77
CA HIS A 339 34.88 53.26 29.47
C HIS A 339 33.96 52.20 28.83
N GLU A 340 33.60 51.14 29.56
CA GLU A 340 32.69 50.09 29.08
C GLU A 340 31.29 50.66 28.72
N LYS A 341 30.73 51.52 29.59
CA LYS A 341 29.40 52.10 29.34
C LYS A 341 29.38 53.08 28.19
N LEU A 342 30.45 53.85 27.97
CA LEU A 342 30.60 54.71 26.80
C LEU A 342 30.69 53.88 25.52
N LEU A 343 31.48 52.79 25.52
CA LEU A 343 31.58 51.86 24.39
C LEU A 343 30.22 51.26 24.01
N CYS A 344 29.44 50.80 25.01
CA CYS A 344 28.12 50.21 24.76
C CYS A 344 27.10 51.19 24.15
N LEU A 345 27.21 52.48 24.47
CA LEU A 345 26.23 53.49 24.03
C LEU A 345 26.62 54.21 22.74
N LEU A 346 27.85 54.05 22.25
CA LEU A 346 28.34 54.66 21.02
C LEU A 346 28.16 53.75 19.79
N PRO A 347 27.97 54.31 18.58
CA PRO A 347 27.81 53.53 17.36
C PRO A 347 29.17 52.98 16.89
N GLY A 348 29.18 51.80 16.26
CA GLY A 348 30.41 51.06 15.91
C GLY A 348 31.50 51.86 15.19
N GLY A 349 31.12 52.80 14.30
CA GLY A 349 32.09 53.65 13.59
C GLY A 349 32.89 54.62 14.47
N LYS A 350 32.38 54.95 15.66
CA LYS A 350 33.03 55.87 16.62
C LYS A 350 33.65 55.18 17.84
N GLN A 351 33.44 53.87 17.98
CA GLN A 351 34.05 53.07 19.05
C GLN A 351 35.58 52.94 18.89
N GLN A 352 36.12 53.17 17.68
CA GLN A 352 37.57 53.15 17.42
C GLN A 352 38.35 54.18 18.24
N ALA A 353 37.74 55.33 18.55
CA ALA A 353 38.33 56.37 19.40
C ALA A 353 38.42 55.96 20.89
N LEU A 354 37.65 54.95 21.30
CA LEU A 354 37.59 54.43 22.67
C LEU A 354 38.25 53.04 22.80
N THR A 355 39.20 52.70 21.94
CA THR A 355 40.00 51.48 22.12
C THR A 355 40.80 51.54 23.41
N SER A 356 40.88 50.42 24.13
CA SER A 356 41.57 50.35 25.44
C SER A 356 43.01 50.88 25.36
N ASP A 357 43.71 50.55 24.28
CA ASP A 357 45.10 50.96 24.04
C ASP A 357 45.28 52.48 23.94
N ARG A 358 44.27 53.21 23.45
CA ARG A 358 44.33 54.68 23.29
C ARG A 358 43.84 55.41 24.53
N VAL A 359 42.75 54.93 25.12
CA VAL A 359 42.12 55.61 26.27
C VAL A 359 42.93 55.40 27.55
N PHE A 360 43.55 54.23 27.71
CA PHE A 360 44.38 53.93 28.87
C PHE A 360 45.88 54.13 28.64
N GLU A 361 46.31 54.63 27.48
CA GLU A 361 47.71 55.02 27.20
C GLU A 361 48.33 55.90 28.31
N PRO A 362 47.62 56.91 28.88
CA PRO A 362 48.17 57.71 29.97
C PRO A 362 48.60 56.92 31.21
N PHE A 363 48.13 55.68 31.36
CA PHE A 363 48.45 54.79 32.48
C PHE A 363 49.54 53.75 32.18
N ALA A 364 50.08 53.69 30.95
CA ALA A 364 51.00 52.61 30.52
C ALA A 364 52.29 52.47 31.36
N GLY A 365 52.69 53.51 32.10
CA GLY A 365 53.83 53.51 33.02
C GLY A 365 53.48 53.42 34.51
N LEU A 366 52.19 53.28 34.86
CA LEU A 366 51.71 53.31 36.25
C LEU A 366 51.02 51.99 36.61
N ASN A 367 51.41 51.38 37.74
CA ASN A 367 50.70 50.23 38.26
C ASN A 367 49.45 50.69 39.05
N PRO A 368 48.22 50.33 38.63
CA PRO A 368 46.98 50.77 39.28
C PRO A 368 46.79 50.24 40.69
N LEU A 369 47.44 49.13 41.06
CA LEU A 369 47.29 48.46 42.35
C LEU A 369 48.26 49.02 43.40
N HIS A 370 49.37 49.62 42.98
CA HIS A 370 50.40 50.13 43.88
C HIS A 370 50.15 51.60 44.21
N TYR A 371 49.45 51.85 45.31
CA TYR A 371 49.32 53.19 45.86
C TYR A 371 50.60 53.59 46.60
N ASN A 372 51.22 54.69 46.18
CA ASN A 372 52.29 55.36 46.90
C ASN A 372 52.01 56.88 46.87
N PRO A 373 51.99 57.56 48.03
CA PRO A 373 51.78 59.02 48.09
C PRO A 373 52.72 59.82 47.19
N TYR A 374 53.97 59.35 46.98
CA TYR A 374 54.95 60.02 46.12
C TYR A 374 54.57 59.99 44.64
N THR A 375 53.93 58.91 44.18
CA THR A 375 53.52 58.73 42.77
C THR A 375 52.05 59.09 42.52
N GLU A 376 51.29 59.48 43.55
CA GLU A 376 49.90 59.94 43.45
C GLU A 376 49.71 61.12 42.47
N PRO A 377 50.59 62.15 42.42
CA PRO A 377 50.44 63.25 41.47
C PRO A 377 50.51 62.79 40.01
N LEU A 378 51.35 61.79 39.70
CA LEU A 378 51.46 61.20 38.37
C LEU A 378 50.16 60.47 37.99
N TRP A 379 49.57 59.74 38.93
CA TRP A 379 48.27 59.10 38.72
C TRP A 379 47.15 60.12 38.47
N ARG A 380 47.09 61.19 39.27
CA ARG A 380 46.09 62.26 39.07
C ARG A 380 46.24 62.95 37.71
N ALA A 381 47.47 63.15 37.24
CA ALA A 381 47.74 63.66 35.90
C ALA A 381 47.24 62.69 34.81
N ALA A 382 47.49 61.39 34.96
CA ALA A 382 47.01 60.36 34.03
C ALA A 382 45.47 60.29 34.01
N VAL A 383 44.81 60.34 35.16
CA VAL A 383 43.34 60.44 35.25
C VAL A 383 42.85 61.69 34.53
N ALA A 384 43.42 62.86 34.80
CA ALA A 384 43.01 64.09 34.11
C ALA A 384 43.18 64.04 32.59
N GLN A 385 44.20 63.34 32.08
CA GLN A 385 44.39 63.10 30.65
C GLN A 385 43.33 62.15 30.09
N PHE A 386 43.04 61.04 30.79
CA PHE A 386 41.94 60.14 30.45
C PHE A 386 40.61 60.90 30.35
N GLU A 387 40.29 61.75 31.34
CA GLU A 387 39.03 62.52 31.34
C GLU A 387 38.90 63.44 30.13
N ARG A 388 40.02 64.07 29.72
CA ARG A 388 40.06 64.90 28.51
C ARG A 388 39.84 64.09 27.24
N LEU A 389 40.41 62.89 27.14
CA LEU A 389 40.26 62.02 25.97
C LEU A 389 38.82 61.52 25.80
N ILE A 390 38.11 61.22 26.90
CA ILE A 390 36.74 60.70 26.83
C ILE A 390 35.67 61.79 26.72
N THR A 391 35.99 63.07 26.98
CA THR A 391 35.02 64.19 26.99
C THR A 391 34.16 64.26 25.70
N PRO A 392 34.71 64.17 24.47
CA PRO A 392 33.89 64.19 23.25
C PRO A 392 32.89 63.02 23.16
N SER A 393 33.32 61.84 23.64
CA SER A 393 32.46 60.66 23.73
C SER A 393 31.36 60.81 24.79
N GLU A 394 31.66 61.46 25.91
CA GLU A 394 30.66 61.78 26.95
C GLU A 394 29.56 62.71 26.42
N GLN A 395 29.89 63.75 25.63
CA GLN A 395 28.92 64.67 25.03
C GLN A 395 27.98 63.95 24.02
N GLU A 396 28.53 63.08 23.18
CA GLU A 396 27.72 62.31 22.24
C GLU A 396 26.79 61.31 22.97
N VAL A 397 27.30 60.66 24.00
CA VAL A 397 26.50 59.75 24.83
C VAL A 397 25.43 60.52 25.61
N ALA A 398 25.72 61.72 26.11
CA ALA A 398 24.72 62.58 26.75
C ALA A 398 23.57 62.91 25.80
N GLY A 399 23.86 63.30 24.54
CA GLY A 399 22.82 63.50 23.52
C GLY A 399 21.95 62.27 23.25
N ARG A 400 22.54 61.06 23.29
CA ARG A 400 21.77 59.81 23.16
C ARG A 400 20.94 59.49 24.39
N LEU A 401 21.51 59.70 25.59
CA LEU A 401 20.77 59.51 26.83
C LEU A 401 19.57 60.45 26.88
N LYS A 402 19.69 61.69 26.39
CA LYS A 402 18.54 62.62 26.22
C LYS A 402 17.45 62.01 25.36
N ALA A 403 17.80 61.51 24.18
CA ALA A 403 16.83 60.85 23.29
C ALA A 403 16.18 59.64 23.95
N CYS A 404 16.97 58.76 24.58
CA CYS A 404 16.45 57.59 25.29
C CYS A 404 15.55 57.97 26.47
N ILE A 405 15.86 59.04 27.21
CA ILE A 405 15.05 59.54 28.31
C ILE A 405 13.75 60.16 27.79
N ALA A 406 13.80 60.90 26.68
CA ALA A 406 12.62 61.47 26.04
C ALA A 406 11.63 60.39 25.60
N ASP A 407 12.11 59.25 25.08
CA ASP A 407 11.25 58.12 24.68
C ASP A 407 10.48 57.49 25.85
N VAL A 408 11.00 57.59 27.09
CA VAL A 408 10.41 56.95 28.29
C VAL A 408 9.86 57.95 29.30
N GLN A 409 9.84 59.24 28.99
CA GLN A 409 9.49 60.32 29.92
C GLN A 409 8.05 60.25 30.46
N ASP A 410 7.16 59.58 29.73
CA ASP A 410 5.76 59.37 30.13
C ASP A 410 5.59 58.22 31.12
N ASN A 411 6.59 57.34 31.25
CA ASN A 411 6.56 56.21 32.15
C ASN A 411 7.58 56.36 33.30
N PRO A 412 7.14 56.70 34.53
CA PRO A 412 8.04 56.99 35.64
C PRO A 412 8.92 55.80 36.05
N GLN A 413 8.46 54.55 35.86
CA GLN A 413 9.26 53.36 36.20
C GLN A 413 10.36 53.08 35.17
N GLN A 414 10.05 53.23 33.89
CA GLN A 414 11.05 53.07 32.81
C GLN A 414 12.06 54.21 32.85
N LEU A 415 11.59 55.44 33.10
CA LEU A 415 12.42 56.61 33.35
C LEU A 415 13.41 56.32 34.50
N LEU A 416 12.91 55.88 35.65
CA LEU A 416 13.74 55.53 36.80
C LEU A 416 14.78 54.44 36.46
N GLN A 417 14.38 53.42 35.69
CA GLN A 417 15.25 52.33 35.28
C GLN A 417 16.39 52.82 34.38
N VAL A 418 16.13 53.74 33.45
CA VAL A 418 17.17 54.34 32.58
C VAL A 418 18.19 55.10 33.43
N PHE A 419 17.72 55.94 34.37
CA PHE A 419 18.60 56.67 35.28
C PHE A 419 19.40 55.76 36.21
N GLN A 420 18.80 54.67 36.71
CA GLN A 420 19.53 53.67 37.50
C GLN A 420 20.57 52.90 36.67
N LYS A 421 20.22 52.47 35.45
CA LYS A 421 21.10 51.71 34.56
C LYS A 421 22.34 52.51 34.16
N HIS A 422 22.19 53.82 33.97
CA HIS A 422 23.26 54.71 33.52
C HIS A 422 23.78 55.65 34.62
N LYS A 423 23.53 55.33 35.91
CA LYS A 423 23.87 56.21 37.06
C LYS A 423 25.33 56.66 37.10
N GLU A 424 26.27 55.79 36.74
CA GLU A 424 27.70 56.08 36.76
C GLU A 424 28.09 57.08 35.67
N LEU A 425 27.42 57.04 34.51
CA LEU A 425 27.59 58.03 33.44
C LEU A 425 26.90 59.36 33.78
N ILE A 426 25.69 59.32 34.35
CA ILE A 426 24.92 60.53 34.68
C ILE A 426 25.59 61.35 35.81
N ARG A 427 26.37 60.70 36.67
CA ARG A 427 27.20 61.38 37.68
C ARG A 427 28.40 62.13 37.09
N ARG A 428 28.78 61.85 35.84
CA ARG A 428 29.94 62.48 35.19
C ARG A 428 29.65 63.95 34.95
N PRO A 429 30.57 64.88 35.28
CA PRO A 429 30.30 66.32 35.21
C PRO A 429 29.76 66.82 33.86
N THR A 430 30.26 66.27 32.75
CA THR A 430 29.83 66.61 31.39
C THR A 430 28.38 66.19 31.14
N ILE A 431 28.07 64.91 31.38
CA ILE A 431 26.73 64.32 31.16
C ILE A 431 25.71 64.89 32.15
N ASN A 432 26.12 65.07 33.41
CA ASN A 432 25.31 65.63 34.49
C ASN A 432 24.78 67.03 34.15
N LYS A 433 25.66 67.90 33.62
CA LYS A 433 25.31 69.25 33.16
C LYS A 433 24.44 69.22 31.92
N GLU A 434 24.72 68.32 30.98
CA GLU A 434 23.91 68.21 29.78
C GLU A 434 22.49 67.73 30.09
N LEU A 435 22.33 66.74 30.99
CA LEU A 435 21.04 66.16 31.40
C LEU A 435 20.31 66.95 32.50
N GLN A 436 20.64 68.21 32.72
CA GLN A 436 20.09 69.02 33.82
C GLN A 436 18.55 69.03 33.81
N THR A 437 17.94 69.28 32.65
CA THR A 437 16.47 69.34 32.46
C THR A 437 15.79 68.01 32.76
N GLU A 438 16.37 66.91 32.30
CA GLU A 438 15.87 65.55 32.47
C GLU A 438 15.99 65.09 33.93
N ARG A 439 17.04 65.53 34.64
CA ARG A 439 17.24 65.29 36.08
C ARG A 439 16.22 66.03 36.94
N GLU A 440 15.90 67.27 36.60
CA GLU A 440 14.82 68.03 37.24
C GLU A 440 13.46 67.37 37.00
N MET A 441 13.22 66.86 35.80
CA MET A 441 12.01 66.09 35.46
C MET A 441 11.92 64.79 36.28
N LEU A 442 13.02 64.03 36.41
CA LEU A 442 13.05 62.83 37.27
C LEU A 442 12.71 63.18 38.73
N LEU A 443 13.27 64.27 39.26
CA LEU A 443 13.01 64.70 40.64
C LEU A 443 11.52 65.00 40.85
N ALA A 444 10.89 65.72 39.93
CA ALA A 444 9.47 66.02 39.98
C ALA A 444 8.62 64.74 39.92
N ARG A 445 8.96 63.78 39.03
CA ARG A 445 8.26 62.50 38.92
C ARG A 445 8.40 61.62 40.16
N LEU A 446 9.59 61.59 40.78
CA LEU A 446 9.80 60.87 42.04
C LEU A 446 8.99 61.47 43.19
N LEU A 447 8.89 62.80 43.24
CA LEU A 447 8.04 63.48 44.21
C LEU A 447 6.56 63.12 44.00
N ASP A 448 6.06 63.16 42.76
CA ASP A 448 4.68 62.81 42.45
C ASP A 448 4.37 61.33 42.71
N TYR A 449 5.33 60.45 42.43
CA TYR A 449 5.22 59.03 42.76
C TYR A 449 5.05 58.82 44.27
N ASN A 450 5.89 59.46 45.10
CA ASN A 450 5.79 59.34 46.55
C ASN A 450 4.53 60.01 47.12
N LYS A 451 4.03 61.11 46.51
CA LYS A 451 2.69 61.65 46.82
C LYS A 451 1.58 60.65 46.52
N GLY A 452 1.69 59.92 45.41
CA GLY A 452 0.78 58.82 45.07
C GLY A 452 0.81 57.69 46.09
N LEU A 453 2.01 57.32 46.60
CA LEU A 453 2.14 56.33 47.68
C LEU A 453 1.48 56.82 48.98
N LYS A 454 1.66 58.10 49.34
CA LYS A 454 0.98 58.71 50.49
C LYS A 454 -0.54 58.65 50.37
N SER A 455 -1.09 59.05 49.22
CA SER A 455 -2.55 58.96 48.96
C SER A 455 -3.06 57.51 48.98
N ASN A 456 -2.26 56.56 48.47
CA ASN A 456 -2.59 55.13 48.55
C ASN A 456 -2.64 54.63 50.00
N PHE A 457 -1.70 55.09 50.84
CA PHE A 457 -1.68 54.78 52.26
C PHE A 457 -2.92 55.35 52.97
N GLU A 458 -3.20 56.66 52.82
CA GLU A 458 -4.32 57.35 53.46
C GLU A 458 -5.69 56.76 53.07
N SER A 459 -5.85 56.29 51.83
CA SER A 459 -7.11 55.70 51.37
C SER A 459 -7.34 54.25 51.82
N ARG A 460 -6.29 53.55 52.24
CA ARG A 460 -6.31 52.09 52.49
C ARG A 460 -5.96 51.67 53.91
N CYS A 461 -5.48 52.59 54.75
CA CYS A 461 -5.01 52.27 56.10
C CYS A 461 -6.13 51.85 57.06
N HIS A 462 -7.39 52.22 56.79
CA HIS A 462 -8.51 52.02 57.71
C HIS A 462 -9.34 50.75 57.47
N GLY A 463 -9.26 50.12 56.29
CA GLY A 463 -10.06 48.94 55.94
C GLY A 463 -9.36 47.59 56.16
N GLY A 464 -10.14 46.51 56.16
CA GLY A 464 -9.64 45.14 56.23
C GLY A 464 -9.01 44.67 54.90
N PRO A 465 -8.07 43.70 54.90
CA PRO A 465 -7.42 43.29 53.67
C PRO A 465 -8.36 42.68 52.63
N GLY A 466 -8.38 43.25 51.42
CA GLY A 466 -9.29 42.86 50.33
C GLY A 466 -10.57 43.70 50.24
N GLU A 467 -10.83 44.59 51.19
CA GLU A 467 -11.92 45.56 51.14
C GLU A 467 -11.56 46.78 50.27
N LYS A 468 -12.56 47.52 49.79
CA LYS A 468 -12.35 48.69 48.92
C LYS A 468 -11.44 49.76 49.55
N PHE A 469 -11.48 49.89 50.88
CA PHE A 469 -10.71 50.84 51.67
C PHE A 469 -9.58 50.18 52.48
N GLY A 470 -9.20 48.93 52.15
CA GLY A 470 -8.15 48.19 52.85
C GLY A 470 -6.95 47.83 51.95
N PRO A 471 -5.87 47.30 52.54
CA PRO A 471 -4.73 46.82 51.78
C PRO A 471 -5.10 45.59 50.92
N LEU A 472 -4.29 45.30 49.90
CA LEU A 472 -4.52 44.12 49.06
C LEU A 472 -4.31 42.85 49.89
N SER A 473 -5.17 41.85 49.70
CA SER A 473 -5.08 40.59 50.45
C SER A 473 -3.90 39.74 49.97
N GLY A 474 -2.92 39.51 50.84
CA GLY A 474 -1.77 38.66 50.56
C GLY A 474 -2.11 37.17 50.75
N ARG A 475 -1.58 36.31 49.88
CA ARG A 475 -1.82 34.87 49.95
C ARG A 475 -1.27 34.30 51.26
N ASN A 476 -2.14 33.67 52.05
CA ASN A 476 -1.79 33.07 53.36
C ASN A 476 -1.24 34.07 54.41
N LEU A 477 -1.55 35.36 54.27
CA LEU A 477 -1.21 36.35 55.30
C LEU A 477 -2.42 36.59 56.21
N PRO A 478 -2.28 36.39 57.53
CA PRO A 478 -3.22 36.91 58.51
C PRO A 478 -3.35 38.43 58.39
N GLU A 479 -4.47 38.95 58.85
CA GLU A 479 -4.83 40.36 58.64
C GLU A 479 -3.75 41.35 59.13
N VAL A 480 -3.29 41.19 60.38
CA VAL A 480 -2.24 42.05 60.97
C VAL A 480 -0.94 41.99 60.17
N VAL A 481 -0.51 40.79 59.78
CA VAL A 481 0.76 40.60 59.05
C VAL A 481 0.65 41.23 57.68
N ASN A 482 -0.52 41.14 57.04
CA ASN A 482 -0.73 41.73 55.74
C ASN A 482 -0.68 43.27 55.78
N LYS A 483 -1.27 43.90 56.81
CA LYS A 483 -1.18 45.35 57.02
C LYS A 483 0.27 45.80 57.22
N ILE A 484 1.04 45.08 58.06
CA ILE A 484 2.46 45.36 58.30
C ILE A 484 3.32 45.19 57.05
N VAL A 485 3.15 44.09 56.31
CA VAL A 485 3.92 43.81 55.08
C VAL A 485 3.63 44.85 54.01
N TRP A 486 2.36 45.25 53.85
CA TRP A 486 1.97 46.29 52.91
C TRP A 486 2.66 47.62 53.23
N VAL A 487 2.68 48.03 54.49
CA VAL A 487 3.33 49.28 54.93
C VAL A 487 4.84 49.22 54.75
N ARG A 488 5.49 48.11 55.12
CA ARG A 488 6.92 47.91 54.84
C ARG A 488 7.22 48.02 53.35
N GLN A 489 6.37 47.48 52.47
CA GLN A 489 6.55 47.61 51.03
C GLN A 489 6.48 49.07 50.57
N LEU A 490 5.58 49.87 51.15
CA LEU A 490 5.51 51.30 50.89
C LEU A 490 6.77 52.02 51.38
N SER A 491 7.24 51.71 52.60
CA SER A 491 8.46 52.28 53.17
C SER A 491 9.68 52.01 52.29
N HIS A 492 9.86 50.76 51.83
CA HIS A 492 10.98 50.41 50.94
C HIS A 492 10.94 51.18 49.61
N LYS A 493 9.75 51.39 49.02
CA LYS A 493 9.61 52.17 47.77
C LYS A 493 10.01 53.64 47.96
N VAL A 494 9.66 54.22 49.11
CA VAL A 494 10.04 55.59 49.45
C VAL A 494 11.56 55.67 49.70
N GLU A 495 12.13 54.74 50.47
CA GLU A 495 13.56 54.64 50.73
C GLU A 495 14.39 54.46 49.45
N ASP A 496 13.94 53.62 48.51
CA ASP A 496 14.59 53.43 47.22
C ASP A 496 14.56 54.72 46.38
N SER A 497 13.43 55.43 46.38
CA SER A 497 13.30 56.73 45.71
C SER A 497 14.29 57.76 46.28
N VAL A 498 14.43 57.80 47.62
CA VAL A 498 15.41 58.64 48.31
C VAL A 498 16.85 58.25 47.97
N ARG A 499 17.16 56.95 47.93
CA ARG A 499 18.50 56.43 47.59
C ARG A 499 18.92 56.85 46.18
N ILE A 500 18.00 56.76 45.21
CA ILE A 500 18.27 57.12 43.81
C ILE A 500 18.43 58.64 43.67
N ALA A 501 17.55 59.42 44.30
CA ALA A 501 17.64 60.87 44.29
C ALA A 501 18.95 61.36 44.94
N LYS A 502 19.34 60.82 46.10
CA LYS A 502 20.63 61.11 46.77
C LYS A 502 21.82 60.81 45.85
N ALA A 503 21.72 59.74 45.06
CA ALA A 503 22.78 59.31 44.17
C ALA A 503 22.95 60.19 42.91
N LEU A 504 21.90 60.86 42.45
CA LEU A 504 21.85 61.47 41.11
C LEU A 504 21.47 62.94 41.09
N LEU A 505 20.84 63.47 42.13
CA LEU A 505 20.16 64.78 42.13
C LEU A 505 20.54 65.73 43.30
N PRO A 506 21.65 65.55 44.07
CA PRO A 506 21.89 66.32 45.30
C PRO A 506 22.12 67.84 45.08
N ASP A 507 22.58 68.21 43.89
CA ASP A 507 22.87 69.57 43.42
C ASP A 507 21.61 70.36 42.97
N LEU A 508 20.47 69.68 42.79
CA LEU A 508 19.24 70.34 42.37
C LEU A 508 18.56 71.09 43.52
N SER A 509 17.98 72.26 43.24
CA SER A 509 17.31 73.09 44.26
C SER A 509 16.10 72.39 44.90
N GLY A 510 15.34 71.60 44.14
CA GLY A 510 14.18 70.85 44.62
C GLY A 510 14.50 69.63 45.50
N PHE A 511 15.77 69.20 45.56
CA PHE A 511 16.14 67.94 46.19
C PHE A 511 15.88 67.91 47.70
N LYS A 512 16.17 69.03 48.39
CA LYS A 512 15.94 69.14 49.83
C LYS A 512 14.46 69.00 50.18
N ALA A 513 13.57 69.62 49.41
CA ALA A 513 12.12 69.53 49.61
C ALA A 513 11.60 68.10 49.38
N PHE A 514 12.14 67.39 48.38
CA PHE A 514 11.82 65.99 48.13
C PHE A 514 12.23 65.08 49.30
N VAL A 515 13.46 65.24 49.84
CA VAL A 515 13.93 64.43 50.96
C VAL A 515 13.08 64.65 52.21
N LEU A 516 12.78 65.91 52.55
CA LEU A 516 11.91 66.23 53.68
C LEU A 516 10.52 65.55 53.56
N PHE A 517 9.89 65.63 52.38
CA PHE A 517 8.61 64.95 52.14
C PHE A 517 8.68 63.44 52.33
N CYS A 518 9.77 62.80 51.88
CA CYS A 518 9.95 61.36 52.00
C CYS A 518 10.23 60.93 53.44
N ASP A 519 11.02 61.72 54.18
CA ASP A 519 11.31 61.47 55.59
C ASP A 519 10.02 61.57 56.42
N ASP A 520 9.18 62.60 56.20
CA ASP A 520 7.86 62.74 56.85
C ASP A 520 6.94 61.53 56.54
N LEU A 521 6.91 61.08 55.28
CA LEU A 521 6.10 59.92 54.89
C LEU A 521 6.60 58.62 55.55
N LEU A 522 7.93 58.43 55.65
CA LEU A 522 8.51 57.27 56.30
C LEU A 522 8.21 57.24 57.81
N GLU A 523 8.18 58.39 58.48
CA GLU A 523 7.78 58.47 59.88
C GLU A 523 6.32 58.02 60.08
N VAL A 524 5.39 58.50 59.23
CA VAL A 524 3.98 58.09 59.27
C VAL A 524 3.80 56.59 59.03
N LEU A 525 4.50 56.03 58.04
CA LEU A 525 4.44 54.60 57.74
C LEU A 525 4.99 53.74 58.90
N LYS A 526 6.11 54.16 59.51
CA LYS A 526 6.69 53.46 60.67
C LYS A 526 5.77 53.51 61.90
N ALA A 527 5.10 54.63 62.14
CA ALA A 527 4.14 54.76 63.23
C ALA A 527 2.95 53.78 63.08
N PHE A 528 2.38 53.69 61.87
CA PHE A 528 1.29 52.75 61.59
C PHE A 528 1.73 51.28 61.73
N GLU A 529 2.94 50.92 61.28
CA GLU A 529 3.49 49.58 61.48
C GLU A 529 3.55 49.19 62.96
N GLN A 530 3.97 50.12 63.83
CA GLN A 530 4.03 49.91 65.28
C GLN A 530 2.64 49.77 65.89
N GLU A 531 1.70 50.64 65.54
CA GLU A 531 0.31 50.62 66.03
C GLU A 531 -0.38 49.27 65.74
N GLN A 532 -0.27 48.76 64.50
CA GLN A 532 -0.88 47.48 64.12
C GLN A 532 -0.32 46.29 64.91
N PHE A 533 0.97 46.30 65.24
CA PHE A 533 1.58 45.27 66.07
C PHE A 533 1.11 45.35 67.53
N GLU A 534 1.02 46.55 68.08
CA GLU A 534 0.54 46.77 69.45
C GLU A 534 -0.91 46.35 69.65
N ASP A 535 -1.79 46.67 68.69
CA ASP A 535 -3.20 46.29 68.76
C ASP A 535 -3.40 44.77 68.66
N TRP A 536 -2.70 44.10 67.75
CA TRP A 536 -2.70 42.64 67.70
C TRP A 536 -2.24 42.01 69.01
N SER A 537 -1.16 42.54 69.59
CA SER A 537 -0.62 42.05 70.87
C SER A 537 -1.67 42.16 71.99
N ARG A 538 -2.38 43.30 72.06
CA ARG A 538 -3.46 43.55 73.01
C ARG A 538 -4.63 42.57 72.84
N ASP A 539 -5.07 42.36 71.60
CA ASP A 539 -6.19 41.48 71.26
C ASP A 539 -5.91 40.02 71.62
N ILE A 540 -4.74 39.49 71.25
CA ILE A 540 -4.38 38.10 71.57
C ILE A 540 -4.24 37.90 73.08
N LEU A 541 -3.63 38.85 73.80
CA LEU A 541 -3.48 38.75 75.25
C LEU A 541 -4.84 38.75 75.97
N SER A 542 -5.83 39.51 75.47
CA SER A 542 -7.20 39.48 76.00
C SER A 542 -7.92 38.16 75.71
N GLY A 543 -7.75 37.60 74.50
CA GLY A 543 -8.37 36.33 74.11
C GLY A 543 -7.80 35.10 74.84
N LEU A 544 -6.52 35.13 75.21
CA LEU A 544 -5.89 34.09 76.02
C LEU A 544 -6.37 34.07 77.47
N ALA A 545 -7.05 35.11 77.95
CA ALA A 545 -7.61 35.17 79.30
C ALA A 545 -8.96 34.42 79.45
N ASP A 546 -9.64 34.05 78.35
CA ASP A 546 -10.90 33.31 78.38
C ASP A 546 -10.67 31.77 78.46
N PRO A 547 -11.12 31.07 79.53
CA PRO A 547 -10.94 29.64 79.70
C PRO A 547 -11.75 28.74 78.73
N LYS A 548 -12.69 29.28 77.94
CA LYS A 548 -13.41 28.52 76.89
C LYS A 548 -12.64 28.38 75.57
N SER A 549 -11.44 28.94 75.48
CA SER A 549 -10.62 29.05 74.24
C SER A 549 -10.01 27.74 73.70
N GLY A 550 -10.35 26.58 74.28
CA GLY A 550 -10.27 25.30 73.58
C GLY A 550 -8.99 24.48 73.75
N ILE A 551 -8.20 24.72 74.80
CA ILE A 551 -6.98 23.93 75.07
C ILE A 551 -7.24 22.73 76.02
N SER A 552 -8.39 22.67 76.70
CA SER A 552 -8.69 21.62 77.71
C SER A 552 -10.08 20.99 77.55
N GLY A 553 -10.26 20.13 76.54
CA GLY A 553 -11.50 19.37 76.31
C GLY A 553 -11.32 18.08 75.48
N ARG A 554 -12.41 17.32 75.28
CA ARG A 554 -12.43 16.08 74.46
C ARG A 554 -11.83 16.30 73.08
N VAL A 555 -11.00 15.37 72.61
CA VAL A 555 -10.32 15.45 71.30
C VAL A 555 -11.29 15.34 70.12
N MET A 556 -12.25 14.41 70.18
CA MET A 556 -13.11 14.05 69.05
C MET A 556 -14.46 13.48 69.54
N ASP A 557 -15.57 13.93 68.96
CA ASP A 557 -16.92 13.46 69.27
C ASP A 557 -17.72 13.17 67.99
N LEU A 558 -18.53 12.10 68.02
CA LEU A 558 -19.56 11.81 67.03
C LEU A 558 -20.84 12.53 67.44
N ASP A 559 -21.30 13.48 66.63
CA ASP A 559 -22.58 14.14 66.88
C ASP A 559 -23.72 13.15 66.66
N HIS A 560 -24.51 12.88 67.70
CA HIS A 560 -25.62 11.93 67.63
C HIS A 560 -26.81 12.45 66.81
N ALA A 561 -26.89 13.76 66.54
CA ALA A 561 -27.91 14.36 65.69
C ALA A 561 -27.59 14.23 64.18
N ASP A 562 -26.33 14.46 63.80
CA ASP A 562 -25.92 14.58 62.40
C ASP A 562 -25.07 13.39 61.90
N GLY A 563 -24.62 12.51 62.79
CA GLY A 563 -23.70 11.40 62.48
C GLY A 563 -22.28 11.85 62.08
N ARG A 564 -21.94 13.14 62.22
CA ARG A 564 -20.67 13.73 61.80
C ARG A 564 -19.63 13.74 62.91
N LEU A 565 -18.36 13.54 62.55
CA LEU A 565 -17.24 13.74 63.48
C LEU A 565 -16.88 15.23 63.62
N LYS A 566 -16.81 15.71 64.87
CA LYS A 566 -16.34 17.05 65.25
C LYS A 566 -15.07 16.94 66.12
N ILE A 567 -14.11 17.84 65.89
CA ILE A 567 -12.83 17.89 66.62
C ILE A 567 -12.73 19.21 67.35
N HIS A 568 -12.35 19.17 68.62
CA HIS A 568 -12.23 20.38 69.45
C HIS A 568 -10.80 20.94 69.39
N TYR A 569 -10.40 21.45 68.21
CA TYR A 569 -9.19 22.25 68.01
C TYR A 569 -9.54 23.52 67.22
N SER A 570 -9.49 24.68 67.89
CA SER A 570 -10.01 25.94 67.32
C SER A 570 -9.18 26.43 66.14
N ASP A 571 -9.85 26.93 65.10
CA ASP A 571 -9.18 27.45 63.90
C ASP A 571 -8.39 28.76 64.20
N ARG A 572 -8.76 29.49 65.27
CA ARG A 572 -8.02 30.67 65.74
C ARG A 572 -6.60 30.35 66.21
N LEU A 573 -6.37 29.18 66.81
CA LEU A 573 -5.02 28.73 67.21
C LEU A 573 -4.13 28.48 65.99
N VAL A 574 -4.69 28.02 64.87
CA VAL A 574 -3.94 27.86 63.61
C VAL A 574 -3.53 29.22 63.04
N SER A 575 -4.43 30.21 63.08
CA SER A 575 -4.12 31.58 62.66
C SER A 575 -3.06 32.22 63.57
N LEU A 576 -3.16 32.03 64.88
CA LEU A 576 -2.19 32.54 65.86
C LEU A 576 -0.78 32.00 65.64
N LEU A 577 -0.63 30.69 65.35
CA LEU A 577 0.67 30.09 65.02
C LEU A 577 1.32 30.77 63.81
N ARG A 578 0.53 31.11 62.79
CA ARG A 578 1.01 31.81 61.59
C ARG A 578 1.39 33.26 61.90
N GLU A 579 0.54 33.97 62.65
CA GLU A 579 0.79 35.35 63.08
C GLU A 579 2.11 35.44 63.86
N VAL A 580 2.31 34.62 64.90
CA VAL A 580 3.52 34.61 65.73
C VAL A 580 4.77 34.30 64.90
N ARG A 581 4.71 33.28 64.05
CA ARG A 581 5.85 32.89 63.20
C ARG A 581 6.24 34.02 62.22
N GLN A 582 5.25 34.63 61.58
CA GLN A 582 5.50 35.66 60.57
C GLN A 582 5.95 36.98 61.22
N LEU A 583 5.35 37.39 62.34
CA LEU A 583 5.77 38.59 63.07
C LEU A 583 7.18 38.45 63.66
N SER A 584 7.53 37.27 64.19
CA SER A 584 8.89 36.98 64.64
C SER A 584 9.91 37.04 63.49
N ALA A 585 9.58 36.47 62.32
CA ALA A 585 10.43 36.55 61.13
C ALA A 585 10.59 37.98 60.59
N LEU A 586 9.59 38.84 60.81
CA LEU A 586 9.65 40.27 60.51
C LEU A 586 10.45 41.08 61.55
N GLY A 587 11.00 40.44 62.61
CA GLY A 587 11.85 41.07 63.61
C GLY A 587 11.10 41.71 64.78
N PHE A 588 9.80 41.42 64.96
CA PHE A 588 9.05 41.94 66.11
C PHE A 588 9.28 41.10 67.38
N PRO A 589 9.44 41.74 68.56
CA PRO A 589 9.56 41.04 69.84
C PRO A 589 8.19 40.54 70.32
N ILE A 590 7.93 39.23 70.19
CA ILE A 590 6.65 38.62 70.59
C ILE A 590 6.54 38.52 72.13
N PRO A 591 5.44 38.97 72.76
CA PRO A 591 5.21 38.81 74.20
C PRO A 591 5.28 37.35 74.66
N ALA A 592 5.95 37.09 75.80
CA ALA A 592 6.21 35.74 76.30
C ALA A 592 4.94 34.87 76.50
N LYS A 593 3.83 35.47 76.95
CA LYS A 593 2.55 34.76 77.12
C LYS A 593 1.97 34.26 75.80
N ILE A 594 2.06 35.06 74.73
CA ILE A 594 1.62 34.68 73.38
C ILE A 594 2.52 33.57 72.83
N GLN A 595 3.84 33.70 73.02
CA GLN A 595 4.81 32.70 72.58
C GLN A 595 4.58 31.34 73.27
N GLN A 596 4.27 31.32 74.56
CA GLN A 596 3.96 30.09 75.29
C GLN A 596 2.67 29.42 74.78
N ALA A 597 1.61 30.20 74.51
CA ALA A 597 0.37 29.68 73.94
C ALA A 597 0.60 29.11 72.52
N ALA A 598 1.35 29.81 71.68
CA ALA A 598 1.74 29.34 70.35
C ALA A 598 2.57 28.04 70.43
N ASN A 599 3.59 27.97 71.30
CA ASN A 599 4.40 26.76 71.48
C ASN A 599 3.55 25.56 71.96
N THR A 600 2.52 25.81 72.77
CA THR A 600 1.60 24.76 73.23
C THR A 600 0.67 24.29 72.11
N ALA A 601 0.14 25.21 71.30
CA ALA A 601 -0.66 24.89 70.12
C ALA A 601 0.17 24.12 69.07
N ASP A 602 1.43 24.49 68.85
CA ASP A 602 2.33 23.86 67.87
C ASP A 602 2.60 22.39 68.19
N LYS A 603 2.73 22.05 69.49
CA LYS A 603 2.92 20.67 69.96
C LYS A 603 1.83 19.70 69.51
N PHE A 604 0.59 20.19 69.37
CA PHE A 604 -0.58 19.36 69.02
C PHE A 604 -1.12 19.65 67.61
N TYR A 605 -0.50 20.59 66.90
CA TYR A 605 -0.96 21.04 65.59
C TYR A 605 -0.96 19.90 64.55
N ARG A 606 0.10 19.08 64.56
CA ARG A 606 0.22 17.94 63.64
C ARG A 606 -0.86 16.90 63.88
N GLU A 607 -1.04 16.52 65.14
CA GLU A 607 -2.05 15.57 65.61
C GLU A 607 -3.47 16.09 65.29
N ALA A 608 -3.74 17.38 65.49
CA ALA A 608 -5.01 18.02 65.18
C ALA A 608 -5.34 18.04 63.68
N ILE A 609 -4.35 18.29 62.80
CA ILE A 609 -4.53 18.22 61.35
C ILE A 609 -4.88 16.80 60.93
N VAL A 610 -4.14 15.80 61.41
CA VAL A 610 -4.38 14.40 61.08
C VAL A 610 -5.78 13.99 61.48
N LEU A 611 -6.22 14.36 62.69
CA LEU A 611 -7.59 14.13 63.13
C LEU A 611 -8.60 14.83 62.21
N LYS A 612 -8.37 16.10 61.83
CA LYS A 612 -9.25 16.85 60.91
C LYS A 612 -9.37 16.16 59.55
N GLN A 613 -8.28 15.60 59.03
CA GLN A 613 -8.29 14.82 57.80
C GLN A 613 -9.12 13.53 57.93
N VAL A 614 -8.97 12.80 59.04
CA VAL A 614 -9.72 11.55 59.25
C VAL A 614 -11.21 11.83 59.49
N ALA A 615 -11.56 12.90 60.22
CA ALA A 615 -12.95 13.33 60.38
C ALA A 615 -13.57 13.74 59.03
N HIS A 616 -12.83 14.51 58.22
CA HIS A 616 -13.28 14.89 56.89
C HIS A 616 -13.47 13.67 55.98
N PHE A 617 -12.53 12.72 56.01
CA PHE A 617 -12.63 11.45 55.29
C PHE A 617 -13.91 10.70 55.68
N TYR A 618 -14.18 10.50 56.96
CA TYR A 618 -15.39 9.81 57.40
C TYR A 618 -16.68 10.55 57.02
N ASN A 619 -16.69 11.88 57.13
CA ASN A 619 -17.85 12.70 56.79
C ASN A 619 -18.12 12.77 55.26
N THR A 620 -17.21 12.27 54.42
CA THR A 620 -17.32 12.32 52.94
C THR A 620 -17.26 10.95 52.27
N ILE A 621 -16.85 9.88 52.98
CA ILE A 621 -16.70 8.55 52.38
C ILE A 621 -18.04 7.97 51.94
N ASP A 622 -19.15 8.34 52.60
CA ASP A 622 -20.52 7.95 52.26
C ASP A 622 -20.96 8.47 50.87
N GLN A 623 -20.57 9.71 50.53
CA GLN A 623 -20.75 10.32 49.21
C GLN A 623 -19.88 9.61 48.16
N GLN A 624 -18.76 9.03 48.60
CA GLN A 624 -17.87 8.29 47.72
C GLN A 624 -18.34 6.84 47.50
N MET A 625 -19.05 6.21 48.43
CA MET A 625 -19.45 4.81 48.26
C MET A 625 -20.56 4.65 47.20
N ILE A 626 -20.34 3.78 46.22
CA ILE A 626 -21.34 3.44 45.20
C ILE A 626 -22.49 2.68 45.89
N PRO A 627 -23.77 3.08 45.74
CA PRO A 627 -24.89 2.47 46.46
C PRO A 627 -24.97 0.95 46.34
N SER A 628 -24.71 0.39 45.15
CA SER A 628 -24.74 -1.05 44.90
C SER A 628 -23.57 -1.83 45.50
N GLN A 629 -22.50 -1.14 45.94
CA GLN A 629 -21.32 -1.73 46.58
C GLN A 629 -21.30 -1.53 48.11
N ARG A 630 -22.24 -0.75 48.67
CA ARG A 630 -22.32 -0.46 50.11
C ARG A 630 -22.27 -1.72 51.00
N PRO A 631 -22.97 -2.83 50.69
CA PRO A 631 -22.89 -4.04 51.51
C PRO A 631 -21.46 -4.60 51.64
N MET A 632 -20.63 -4.51 50.59
CA MET A 632 -19.25 -5.00 50.58
C MET A 632 -18.31 -4.16 51.47
N ILE A 633 -18.65 -2.88 51.69
CA ILE A 633 -17.84 -1.92 52.45
C ILE A 633 -18.37 -1.76 53.89
N LEU A 634 -19.62 -2.16 54.15
CA LEU A 634 -20.31 -1.97 55.42
C LEU A 634 -19.56 -2.58 56.61
N SER A 635 -18.96 -3.76 56.45
CA SER A 635 -18.18 -4.41 57.51
C SER A 635 -16.95 -3.58 57.93
N LEU A 636 -16.28 -2.93 56.97
CA LEU A 636 -15.13 -2.05 57.19
C LEU A 636 -15.55 -0.71 57.79
N ALA A 637 -16.68 -0.15 57.36
CA ALA A 637 -17.24 1.08 57.94
C ALA A 637 -17.66 0.88 59.41
N LEU A 638 -18.30 -0.25 59.73
CA LEU A 638 -18.62 -0.62 61.11
C LEU A 638 -17.36 -0.89 61.95
N ALA A 639 -16.31 -1.45 61.35
CA ALA A 639 -15.02 -1.62 62.03
C ALA A 639 -14.37 -0.25 62.35
N PHE A 640 -14.47 0.73 61.45
CA PHE A 640 -14.02 2.11 61.67
C PHE A 640 -14.81 2.80 62.79
N GLU A 641 -16.14 2.71 62.78
CA GLU A 641 -17.00 3.25 63.85
C GLU A 641 -16.70 2.66 65.23
N ARG A 642 -16.37 1.36 65.31
CA ARG A 642 -16.00 0.71 66.58
C ARG A 642 -14.73 1.29 67.18
N VAL A 643 -13.76 1.73 66.36
CA VAL A 643 -12.54 2.40 66.82
C VAL A 643 -12.86 3.77 67.44
N ILE A 644 -13.87 4.46 66.91
CA ILE A 644 -14.32 5.76 67.45
C ILE A 644 -15.15 5.58 68.74
N LYS A 645 -16.09 4.64 68.75
CA LYS A 645 -17.01 4.40 69.88
C LYS A 645 -16.34 3.75 71.10
N ASN A 646 -15.29 2.94 70.90
CA ASN A 646 -14.58 2.22 71.98
C ASN A 646 -13.06 2.49 71.96
N PRO A 647 -12.58 3.61 72.53
CA PRO A 647 -11.14 3.86 72.67
C PRO A 647 -10.42 2.91 73.66
N ARG A 648 -11.17 2.09 74.42
CA ARG A 648 -10.71 1.31 75.60
C ARG A 648 -9.82 0.09 75.37
N SER A 649 -9.35 -0.24 74.17
CA SER A 649 -8.55 -1.47 73.97
C SER A 649 -7.07 -1.38 74.40
N LEU A 650 -6.67 -0.36 75.18
CA LEU A 650 -5.25 -0.08 75.46
C LEU A 650 -4.81 -0.10 76.93
N SER A 651 -5.68 -0.28 77.93
CA SER A 651 -5.23 -0.57 79.30
C SER A 651 -6.19 -1.49 80.05
N LYS A 652 -5.73 -2.70 80.36
CA LYS A 652 -6.33 -3.52 81.42
C LYS A 652 -5.79 -3.00 82.75
N GLU A 653 -6.20 -1.82 83.18
CA GLU A 653 -6.06 -1.39 84.57
C GLU A 653 -6.82 -0.06 84.78
N SER A 654 -7.61 -0.01 85.85
CA SER A 654 -8.38 1.13 86.38
C SER A 654 -9.75 1.44 85.74
N GLY A 655 -10.81 1.09 86.49
CA GLY A 655 -12.23 1.26 86.16
C GLY A 655 -12.79 2.67 86.31
N GLY A 656 -12.23 3.65 85.60
CA GLY A 656 -12.76 5.02 85.49
C GLY A 656 -12.97 5.44 84.04
N LYS A 657 -13.97 6.28 83.74
CA LYS A 657 -14.18 6.91 82.41
C LYS A 657 -13.05 7.92 82.10
N LEU A 658 -11.84 7.45 81.80
CA LEU A 658 -10.77 8.32 81.29
C LEU A 658 -10.99 8.59 79.79
N GLN A 659 -11.22 9.85 79.47
CA GLN A 659 -11.41 10.39 78.11
C GLN A 659 -10.04 10.77 77.54
N ILE A 660 -9.79 10.53 76.24
CA ILE A 660 -8.55 10.98 75.59
C ILE A 660 -8.59 12.51 75.53
N THR A 661 -7.66 13.18 76.23
CA THR A 661 -7.47 14.65 76.22
C THR A 661 -6.20 15.04 75.48
N TRP A 662 -6.06 16.32 75.13
CA TRP A 662 -4.84 16.86 74.50
C TRP A 662 -3.61 16.79 75.42
N ASP A 663 -3.78 16.54 76.72
CA ASP A 663 -2.68 16.55 77.70
C ASP A 663 -1.76 15.31 77.65
N ASN A 664 -2.16 14.23 76.97
CA ASN A 664 -1.36 13.00 76.85
C ASN A 664 -0.99 12.67 75.38
N PRO A 665 0.16 13.16 74.87
CA PRO A 665 0.52 13.03 73.46
C PRO A 665 0.78 11.58 73.02
N LYS A 666 1.24 10.69 73.91
CA LYS A 666 1.55 9.30 73.56
C LYS A 666 0.30 8.46 73.31
N GLU A 667 -0.72 8.61 74.16
CA GLU A 667 -2.00 7.93 73.99
C GLU A 667 -2.78 8.49 72.79
N LEU A 668 -2.69 9.80 72.55
CA LEU A 668 -3.27 10.47 71.39
C LEU A 668 -2.68 9.94 70.07
N GLN A 669 -1.34 9.80 69.98
CA GLN A 669 -0.69 9.26 68.78
C GLN A 669 -1.05 7.78 68.52
N GLY A 670 -1.13 6.95 69.56
CA GLY A 670 -1.57 5.56 69.42
C GLY A 670 -3.03 5.43 68.96
N TYR A 671 -3.90 6.33 69.41
CA TYR A 671 -5.29 6.41 68.94
C TYR A 671 -5.37 6.88 67.48
N ILE A 672 -4.64 7.93 67.11
CA ILE A 672 -4.56 8.46 65.74
C ILE A 672 -4.08 7.38 64.76
N ALA A 673 -3.03 6.62 65.10
CA ALA A 673 -2.49 5.58 64.21
C ALA A 673 -3.51 4.46 63.93
N LYS A 674 -4.27 4.03 64.95
CA LYS A 674 -5.34 3.04 64.77
C LYS A 674 -6.50 3.59 63.92
N LEU A 675 -6.87 4.85 64.13
CA LEU A 675 -7.91 5.54 63.37
C LEU A 675 -7.50 5.70 61.90
N GLN A 676 -6.25 6.11 61.63
CA GLN A 676 -5.68 6.21 60.28
C GLN A 676 -5.63 4.84 59.60
N SER A 677 -5.14 3.79 60.27
CA SER A 677 -5.10 2.45 59.69
C SER A 677 -6.49 1.93 59.30
N ALA A 678 -7.52 2.21 60.12
CA ALA A 678 -8.89 1.86 59.80
C ALA A 678 -9.43 2.68 58.62
N ALA A 679 -9.14 3.99 58.57
CA ALA A 679 -9.52 4.86 57.44
C ALA A 679 -8.83 4.45 56.13
N GLU A 680 -7.54 4.13 56.15
CA GLU A 680 -6.77 3.71 54.98
C GLU A 680 -7.26 2.39 54.41
N LYS A 681 -7.59 1.41 55.27
CA LYS A 681 -8.21 0.14 54.83
C LYS A 681 -9.55 0.40 54.16
N LEU A 682 -10.40 1.22 54.76
CA LEU A 682 -11.70 1.60 54.18
C LEU A 682 -11.55 2.32 52.83
N SER A 683 -10.61 3.27 52.75
CA SER A 683 -10.31 4.04 51.55
C SER A 683 -9.78 3.17 50.41
N THR A 684 -8.84 2.28 50.73
CA THR A 684 -8.20 1.38 49.75
C THR A 684 -9.21 0.43 49.13
N GLU A 685 -10.05 -0.20 49.96
CA GLU A 685 -11.08 -1.11 49.47
C GLU A 685 -12.18 -0.37 48.68
N ASN A 686 -12.61 0.82 49.13
CA ASN A 686 -13.54 1.65 48.35
C ASN A 686 -12.95 2.06 46.98
N ARG A 687 -11.66 2.43 46.93
CA ARG A 687 -10.99 2.78 45.67
C ARG A 687 -10.87 1.58 44.73
N LYS A 688 -10.55 0.39 45.24
CA LYS A 688 -10.52 -0.84 44.43
C LYS A 688 -11.90 -1.17 43.87
N LEU A 689 -12.95 -1.11 44.70
CA LEU A 689 -14.32 -1.39 44.27
C LEU A 689 -14.83 -0.37 43.24
N ARG A 690 -14.51 0.91 43.40
CA ARG A 690 -14.77 1.94 42.39
C ARG A 690 -14.06 1.66 41.07
N LYS A 691 -12.80 1.24 41.12
CA LYS A 691 -12.05 0.86 39.91
C LYS A 691 -12.73 -0.32 39.20
N TRP A 692 -13.05 -1.39 39.92
CA TRP A 692 -13.81 -2.51 39.36
C TRP A 692 -15.16 -2.08 38.78
N HIS A 693 -15.84 -1.11 39.41
CA HIS A 693 -17.06 -0.53 38.86
C HIS A 693 -16.82 0.17 37.52
N THR A 694 -15.79 1.01 37.43
CA THR A 694 -15.42 1.69 36.17
C THR A 694 -15.02 0.70 35.10
N ASP A 695 -14.19 -0.30 35.41
CA ASP A 695 -13.76 -1.32 34.45
C ASP A 695 -14.98 -2.09 33.89
N PHE A 696 -16.00 -2.34 34.72
CA PHE A 696 -17.25 -2.97 34.29
C PHE A 696 -18.13 -2.02 33.47
N ILE A 697 -18.16 -0.71 33.78
CA ILE A 697 -18.83 0.31 32.93
C ILE A 697 -18.26 0.23 31.53
N ASP A 698 -16.94 0.35 31.41
CA ASP A 698 -16.25 0.38 30.11
C ASP A 698 -16.52 -0.88 29.32
N LYS A 699 -16.54 -2.04 30.00
CA LYS A 699 -16.84 -3.32 29.35
C LYS A 699 -18.28 -3.40 28.86
N VAL A 700 -19.26 -3.02 29.68
CA VAL A 700 -20.68 -3.06 29.28
C VAL A 700 -20.97 -2.05 28.17
N VAL A 701 -20.41 -0.85 28.22
CA VAL A 701 -20.53 0.17 27.16
C VAL A 701 -19.88 -0.32 25.86
N SER A 702 -18.74 -1.00 25.93
CA SER A 702 -18.14 -1.64 24.75
C SER A 702 -19.07 -2.69 24.15
N LEU A 703 -19.68 -3.54 24.97
CA LEU A 703 -20.63 -4.56 24.52
C LEU A 703 -21.89 -3.96 23.88
N MET A 704 -22.35 -2.77 24.29
CA MET A 704 -23.46 -2.07 23.64
C MET A 704 -23.23 -1.78 22.16
N ASN A 705 -21.98 -1.77 21.69
CA ASN A 705 -21.62 -1.51 20.29
C ASN A 705 -21.22 -2.79 19.53
N VAL A 706 -21.32 -3.96 20.14
CA VAL A 706 -20.94 -5.23 19.53
C VAL A 706 -22.16 -5.93 18.95
N ASP A 707 -22.16 -6.14 17.64
CA ASP A 707 -23.23 -6.88 16.94
C ASP A 707 -23.37 -8.31 17.49
N LEU A 708 -24.58 -8.65 17.94
CA LEU A 708 -24.92 -9.90 18.61
C LEU A 708 -24.89 -11.13 17.66
N LEU A 709 -24.99 -10.93 16.35
CA LEU A 709 -24.94 -11.99 15.34
C LEU A 709 -23.51 -12.25 14.86
N ARG A 710 -22.81 -11.19 14.42
CA ARG A 710 -21.50 -11.29 13.78
C ARG A 710 -20.36 -11.54 14.77
N HIS A 711 -20.50 -11.04 16.00
CA HIS A 711 -19.42 -11.03 16.98
C HIS A 711 -19.80 -11.68 18.32
N GLN A 712 -20.50 -12.83 18.28
CA GLN A 712 -20.89 -13.61 19.47
C GLN A 712 -19.72 -13.95 20.39
N GLN A 713 -18.52 -14.17 19.85
CA GLN A 713 -17.35 -14.49 20.67
C GLN A 713 -16.95 -13.31 21.57
N ARG A 714 -17.00 -12.07 21.06
CA ARG A 714 -16.68 -10.87 21.86
C ARG A 714 -17.67 -10.68 23.01
N TRP A 715 -18.95 -11.03 22.81
CA TRP A 715 -19.94 -11.07 23.88
C TRP A 715 -19.61 -12.12 24.95
N LYS A 716 -19.18 -13.32 24.54
CA LYS A 716 -18.77 -14.37 25.48
C LYS A 716 -17.52 -13.98 26.27
N ASP A 717 -16.50 -13.46 25.59
CA ASP A 717 -15.24 -13.01 26.21
C ASP A 717 -15.53 -11.88 27.19
N GLY A 718 -16.35 -10.90 26.79
CA GLY A 718 -16.70 -9.80 27.67
C GLY A 718 -17.50 -10.21 28.89
N LEU A 719 -18.39 -11.19 28.75
CA LEU A 719 -19.10 -11.75 29.89
C LEU A 719 -18.18 -12.57 30.82
N GLN A 720 -17.21 -13.29 30.24
CA GLN A 720 -16.23 -14.06 30.99
C GLN A 720 -15.30 -13.15 31.79
N GLU A 721 -14.89 -12.01 31.24
CA GLU A 721 -14.12 -10.99 31.97
C GLU A 721 -14.88 -10.45 33.18
N LEU A 722 -16.17 -10.10 33.01
CA LEU A 722 -17.01 -9.66 34.13
C LEU A 722 -17.13 -10.73 35.22
N ARG A 723 -17.34 -12.00 34.83
CA ARG A 723 -17.38 -13.14 35.77
C ARG A 723 -16.05 -13.35 36.49
N THR A 724 -14.94 -13.19 35.77
CA THR A 724 -13.59 -13.29 36.34
C THR A 724 -13.34 -12.16 37.34
N GLY A 725 -13.86 -10.95 37.08
CA GLY A 725 -13.82 -9.84 38.04
C GLY A 725 -14.56 -10.16 39.34
N PHE A 726 -15.75 -10.76 39.27
CA PHE A 726 -16.45 -11.24 40.46
C PHE A 726 -15.70 -12.34 41.20
N ALA A 727 -15.14 -13.32 40.48
CA ALA A 727 -14.34 -14.39 41.09
C ALA A 727 -13.07 -13.86 41.78
N THR A 728 -12.45 -12.82 41.23
CA THR A 728 -11.28 -12.16 41.82
C THR A 728 -11.64 -11.46 43.13
N LEU A 729 -12.79 -10.80 43.20
CA LEU A 729 -13.28 -10.16 44.42
C LEU A 729 -13.67 -11.17 45.50
N GLU A 730 -14.14 -12.35 45.10
CA GLU A 730 -14.43 -13.46 46.02
C GLU A 730 -13.13 -14.03 46.60
N ALA A 731 -12.10 -14.22 45.77
CA ALA A 731 -10.77 -14.62 46.22
C ALA A 731 -10.10 -13.59 47.16
N GLN A 732 -10.49 -12.31 47.08
CA GLN A 732 -10.03 -11.24 47.98
C GLN A 732 -10.78 -11.21 49.32
N GLY A 733 -11.73 -12.13 49.56
CA GLY A 733 -12.41 -12.30 50.85
C GLY A 733 -13.74 -11.55 51.01
N ILE A 734 -14.29 -10.97 49.93
CA ILE A 734 -15.64 -10.40 49.96
C ILE A 734 -16.66 -11.53 49.84
N ARG A 735 -17.67 -11.55 50.71
CA ARG A 735 -18.69 -12.60 50.69
C ARG A 735 -19.58 -12.50 49.47
N VAL A 736 -20.02 -13.64 48.95
CA VAL A 736 -20.95 -13.74 47.81
C VAL A 736 -22.27 -13.00 48.09
N ASP A 737 -22.77 -13.08 49.33
CA ASP A 737 -23.99 -12.39 49.79
C ASP A 737 -23.87 -10.87 49.64
N ASP A 738 -22.71 -10.29 49.95
CA ASP A 738 -22.45 -8.85 49.89
C ASP A 738 -22.36 -8.34 48.45
N MET A 739 -22.07 -9.24 47.49
CA MET A 739 -22.01 -8.90 46.07
C MET A 739 -23.36 -8.95 45.35
N ARG A 740 -24.41 -9.50 45.99
CA ARG A 740 -25.70 -9.76 45.34
C ARG A 740 -26.32 -8.52 44.71
N VAL A 741 -26.32 -7.39 45.43
CA VAL A 741 -26.86 -6.11 44.94
C VAL A 741 -26.09 -5.58 43.73
N TRP A 742 -24.77 -5.77 43.72
CA TRP A 742 -23.90 -5.32 42.63
C TRP A 742 -23.99 -6.23 41.40
N ARG A 743 -24.10 -7.55 41.58
CA ARG A 743 -24.40 -8.51 40.51
C ARG A 743 -25.74 -8.19 39.86
N LEU A 744 -26.77 -7.93 40.67
CA LEU A 744 -28.08 -7.54 40.18
C LEU A 744 -28.00 -6.23 39.37
N HIS A 745 -27.29 -5.22 39.88
CA HIS A 745 -27.07 -3.96 39.16
C HIS A 745 -26.44 -4.19 37.78
N TRP A 746 -25.38 -5.00 37.71
CA TRP A 746 -24.70 -5.29 36.44
C TRP A 746 -25.51 -6.14 35.49
N ASN A 747 -26.31 -7.10 35.99
CA ASN A 747 -27.27 -7.82 35.17
C ASN A 747 -28.29 -6.87 34.52
N HIS A 748 -28.77 -5.84 35.23
CA HIS A 748 -29.66 -4.83 34.64
C HIS A 748 -28.95 -3.97 33.57
N GLN A 749 -27.67 -3.63 33.73
CA GLN A 749 -26.95 -2.89 32.67
C GLN A 749 -26.66 -3.79 31.46
N LEU A 750 -26.27 -5.04 31.69
CA LEU A 750 -26.14 -6.04 30.63
C LEU A 750 -27.46 -6.29 29.92
N TYR A 751 -28.60 -6.25 30.63
CA TYR A 751 -29.92 -6.37 30.04
C TYR A 751 -30.17 -5.24 29.04
N LYS A 752 -29.89 -3.99 29.41
CA LYS A 752 -30.03 -2.83 28.51
C LYS A 752 -29.13 -2.94 27.28
N ALA A 753 -27.87 -3.35 27.49
CA ALA A 753 -26.92 -3.51 26.40
C ALA A 753 -27.34 -4.62 25.42
N LEU A 754 -27.80 -5.74 25.97
CA LEU A 754 -28.31 -6.87 25.20
C LEU A 754 -29.63 -6.51 24.49
N GLU A 755 -30.55 -5.79 25.16
CA GLU A 755 -31.84 -5.39 24.58
C GLU A 755 -31.65 -4.45 23.39
N HIS A 756 -30.76 -3.47 23.51
CA HIS A 756 -30.43 -2.57 22.41
C HIS A 756 -29.89 -3.34 21.19
N GLN A 757 -28.88 -4.19 21.40
CA GLN A 757 -28.30 -4.99 20.31
C GLN A 757 -29.27 -6.06 19.78
N TYR A 758 -30.18 -6.55 20.62
CA TYR A 758 -31.25 -7.45 20.21
C TYR A 758 -32.24 -6.72 19.30
N GLN A 759 -32.73 -5.54 19.67
CA GLN A 759 -33.61 -4.71 18.83
C GLN A 759 -32.97 -4.34 17.49
N THR A 760 -31.73 -3.82 17.51
CA THR A 760 -30.99 -3.50 16.28
C THR A 760 -30.78 -4.74 15.42
N GLY A 761 -30.46 -5.88 16.04
CA GLY A 761 -30.33 -7.16 15.36
C GLY A 761 -31.65 -7.68 14.80
N LEU A 762 -32.80 -7.45 15.45
CA LEU A 762 -34.12 -7.80 14.93
C LEU A 762 -34.46 -6.97 13.67
N GLU A 763 -34.14 -5.68 13.65
CA GLU A 763 -34.41 -4.81 12.50
C GLU A 763 -33.51 -5.11 11.28
N ALA A 764 -32.24 -5.43 11.55
CA ALA A 764 -31.20 -5.65 10.54
C ALA A 764 -30.86 -7.13 10.29
N LEU A 765 -31.62 -8.07 10.88
CA LEU A 765 -31.33 -9.51 10.87
C LEU A 765 -30.98 -10.01 9.48
N ASN A 766 -31.85 -9.72 8.52
CA ASN A 766 -31.77 -10.22 7.16
C ASN A 766 -30.51 -9.77 6.40
N LYS A 767 -29.92 -8.64 6.79
CA LYS A 767 -28.68 -8.10 6.21
C LYS A 767 -27.42 -8.65 6.88
N ASN A 768 -27.54 -9.12 8.12
CA ASN A 768 -26.42 -9.52 8.96
C ASN A 768 -26.32 -11.04 9.16
N LEU A 769 -27.28 -11.81 8.64
CA LEU A 769 -27.22 -13.27 8.61
C LEU A 769 -26.03 -13.76 7.76
N PRO A 770 -25.43 -14.91 8.13
CA PRO A 770 -24.42 -15.56 7.30
C PRO A 770 -24.92 -15.82 5.88
N GLU A 771 -24.04 -15.64 4.91
CA GLU A 771 -24.40 -15.79 3.49
C GLU A 771 -24.76 -17.24 3.16
N ILE A 772 -25.94 -17.44 2.60
CA ILE A 772 -26.44 -18.73 2.11
C ILE A 772 -26.18 -18.79 0.62
N GLN A 773 -25.23 -19.62 0.21
CA GLN A 773 -24.93 -19.86 -1.19
C GLN A 773 -25.86 -20.91 -1.78
N ILE A 774 -26.41 -20.63 -2.96
CA ILE A 774 -27.34 -21.49 -3.68
C ILE A 774 -26.93 -21.49 -5.16
N ASP A 775 -26.97 -22.64 -5.81
CA ASP A 775 -26.81 -22.73 -7.25
C ASP A 775 -28.20 -22.80 -7.91
N LEU A 776 -28.38 -22.04 -8.99
CA LEU A 776 -29.50 -22.22 -9.91
C LEU A 776 -29.06 -23.21 -10.99
N VAL A 777 -29.75 -24.35 -11.10
CA VAL A 777 -29.37 -25.44 -12.01
C VAL A 777 -30.58 -25.87 -12.86
N PHE A 778 -30.35 -26.18 -14.14
CA PHE A 778 -31.35 -26.82 -14.99
C PHE A 778 -31.11 -28.33 -15.06
N LYS A 779 -32.00 -29.13 -14.45
CA LYS A 779 -31.91 -30.61 -14.44
C LYS A 779 -33.29 -31.22 -14.70
N GLN A 780 -33.33 -32.31 -15.47
CA GLN A 780 -34.57 -33.03 -15.84
C GLN A 780 -35.66 -32.11 -16.45
N GLY A 781 -35.27 -31.14 -17.29
CA GLY A 781 -36.21 -30.23 -17.94
C GLY A 781 -36.81 -29.16 -17.01
N ARG A 782 -36.32 -29.01 -15.77
CA ARG A 782 -36.82 -28.01 -14.82
C ARG A 782 -35.67 -27.20 -14.22
N LEU A 783 -35.92 -25.91 -14.06
CA LEU A 783 -35.04 -25.00 -13.31
C LEU A 783 -35.26 -25.27 -11.81
N GLN A 784 -34.20 -25.56 -11.07
CA GLN A 784 -34.26 -25.91 -9.64
C GLN A 784 -33.15 -25.19 -8.88
N PHE A 785 -33.45 -24.75 -7.65
CA PHE A 785 -32.43 -24.28 -6.72
C PHE A 785 -31.74 -25.48 -6.07
N ARG A 786 -30.43 -25.39 -5.86
CA ARG A 786 -29.62 -26.37 -5.14
C ARG A 786 -28.83 -25.65 -4.04
N PRO A 787 -29.10 -25.91 -2.75
CA PRO A 787 -30.17 -26.75 -2.19
C PRO A 787 -31.60 -26.28 -2.56
N PRO A 788 -32.63 -27.15 -2.44
CA PRO A 788 -34.01 -26.80 -2.74
C PRO A 788 -34.50 -25.57 -1.97
N PHE A 789 -35.48 -24.87 -2.53
CA PHE A 789 -36.05 -23.64 -1.97
C PHE A 789 -36.53 -23.82 -0.51
N GLU A 790 -37.14 -24.96 -0.22
CA GLU A 790 -37.64 -25.33 1.10
C GLU A 790 -36.50 -25.51 2.11
N GLU A 791 -35.38 -26.10 1.69
CA GLU A 791 -34.20 -26.31 2.55
C GLU A 791 -33.51 -24.99 2.87
N VAL A 792 -33.42 -24.08 1.88
CA VAL A 792 -32.93 -22.71 2.06
C VAL A 792 -33.81 -21.95 3.05
N ARG A 793 -35.14 -22.09 2.92
CA ARG A 793 -36.13 -21.51 3.83
C ARG A 793 -35.97 -22.04 5.25
N VAL A 794 -35.81 -23.35 5.42
CA VAL A 794 -35.53 -23.99 6.73
C VAL A 794 -34.22 -23.50 7.32
N ARG A 795 -33.15 -23.37 6.51
CA ARG A 795 -31.83 -22.90 6.97
C ARG A 795 -31.89 -21.45 7.43
N TYR A 796 -32.57 -20.58 6.69
CA TYR A 796 -32.79 -19.19 7.06
C TYR A 796 -33.57 -19.08 8.39
N PHE A 797 -34.70 -19.77 8.51
CA PHE A 797 -35.52 -19.72 9.73
C PHE A 797 -34.83 -20.38 10.94
N ARG A 798 -33.92 -21.33 10.71
CA ARG A 798 -33.07 -21.90 11.77
C ARG A 798 -32.12 -20.84 12.36
N GLU A 799 -31.43 -20.07 11.51
CA GLU A 799 -30.54 -19.00 11.98
C GLU A 799 -31.33 -17.85 12.63
N MET A 800 -32.50 -17.51 12.09
CA MET A 800 -33.43 -16.56 12.72
C MET A 800 -33.87 -17.03 14.12
N LYS A 801 -34.28 -18.30 14.26
CA LYS A 801 -34.66 -18.89 15.55
C LYS A 801 -33.48 -18.91 16.53
N ARG A 802 -32.27 -19.20 16.04
CA ARG A 802 -31.05 -19.17 16.85
C ARG A 802 -30.82 -17.79 17.43
N PHE A 803 -30.96 -16.72 16.62
CA PHE A 803 -30.85 -15.34 17.09
C PHE A 803 -31.92 -14.97 18.13
N ILE A 804 -33.19 -15.26 17.85
CA ILE A 804 -34.31 -15.00 18.76
C ILE A 804 -34.12 -15.71 20.11
N SER A 805 -33.46 -16.87 20.11
CA SER A 805 -33.21 -17.66 21.32
C SER A 805 -32.02 -17.18 22.17
N ILE A 806 -31.23 -16.19 21.73
CA ILE A 806 -30.04 -15.72 22.45
C ILE A 806 -30.38 -15.23 23.87
N PRO A 807 -31.42 -14.41 24.11
CA PRO A 807 -31.77 -13.97 25.46
C PRO A 807 -32.14 -15.12 26.42
N ASN A 808 -32.66 -16.25 25.91
CA ASN A 808 -32.95 -17.44 26.73
C ASN A 808 -31.70 -18.16 27.22
N GLN A 809 -30.61 -18.09 26.45
CA GLN A 809 -29.33 -18.73 26.79
C GLN A 809 -28.39 -17.78 27.55
N PHE A 810 -28.73 -16.49 27.61
CA PHE A 810 -27.90 -15.47 28.25
C PHE A 810 -28.05 -15.51 29.77
N LYS A 811 -26.98 -15.91 30.46
CA LYS A 811 -26.97 -16.05 31.93
C LYS A 811 -26.36 -14.87 32.67
N GLY A 812 -25.91 -13.82 31.96
CA GLY A 812 -25.29 -12.65 32.58
C GLY A 812 -24.14 -13.01 33.54
N VAL A 813 -24.08 -12.27 34.65
CA VAL A 813 -23.15 -12.49 35.77
C VAL A 813 -23.82 -13.20 36.96
N SER A 814 -24.99 -13.80 36.74
CA SER A 814 -25.76 -14.51 37.76
C SER A 814 -25.12 -15.84 38.19
N VAL A 815 -25.35 -16.25 39.43
CA VAL A 815 -24.95 -17.57 39.97
C VAL A 815 -26.02 -18.62 39.67
N GLN A 816 -25.65 -19.90 39.72
CA GLN A 816 -26.60 -21.01 39.63
C GLN A 816 -27.71 -20.87 40.69
N GLY A 817 -28.97 -20.75 40.25
CA GLY A 817 -30.15 -20.61 41.11
C GLY A 817 -30.78 -19.21 41.19
N GLU A 818 -30.16 -18.18 40.60
CA GLU A 818 -30.75 -16.82 40.52
C GLU A 818 -31.70 -16.65 39.31
N GLU A 819 -32.77 -15.88 39.48
CA GLU A 819 -33.73 -15.60 38.40
C GLU A 819 -33.07 -14.88 37.21
N LEU A 820 -33.33 -15.40 36.00
CA LEU A 820 -32.81 -14.85 34.75
C LEU A 820 -33.74 -13.75 34.26
N ILE A 821 -33.32 -12.49 34.40
CA ILE A 821 -34.10 -11.33 33.93
C ILE A 821 -34.14 -11.19 32.39
N PHE A 822 -33.27 -11.91 31.67
CA PHE A 822 -33.05 -11.73 30.22
C PHE A 822 -34.13 -12.38 29.35
N THR A 823 -34.84 -13.39 29.85
CA THR A 823 -35.86 -14.14 29.07
C THR A 823 -37.07 -13.28 28.71
N VAL A 824 -37.47 -12.39 29.61
CA VAL A 824 -38.60 -11.43 29.44
C VAL A 824 -38.39 -10.50 28.24
N MET A 825 -37.14 -10.30 27.80
CA MET A 825 -36.79 -9.49 26.63
C MET A 825 -37.45 -9.99 25.33
N ILE A 826 -37.64 -11.30 25.20
CA ILE A 826 -38.24 -11.90 24.00
C ILE A 826 -39.70 -11.44 23.86
N ASP A 827 -40.47 -11.51 24.95
CA ASP A 827 -41.88 -11.12 24.95
C ASP A 827 -42.04 -9.61 24.78
N ARG A 828 -41.17 -8.80 25.39
CA ARG A 828 -41.20 -7.33 25.27
C ARG A 828 -40.93 -6.83 23.84
N ASN A 829 -40.10 -7.55 23.08
CA ASN A 829 -39.70 -7.17 21.73
C ASN A 829 -40.41 -8.00 20.64
N ALA A 830 -41.50 -8.69 20.99
CA ALA A 830 -42.22 -9.58 20.08
C ALA A 830 -42.79 -8.87 18.84
N SER A 831 -43.09 -7.57 18.91
CA SER A 831 -43.51 -6.76 17.76
C SER A 831 -42.49 -6.77 16.62
N GLY A 832 -41.19 -6.84 16.94
CA GLY A 832 -40.12 -6.94 15.96
C GLY A 832 -40.15 -8.23 15.14
N PHE A 833 -40.78 -9.29 15.63
CA PHE A 833 -40.92 -10.54 14.89
C PHE A 833 -41.79 -10.38 13.64
N LEU A 834 -42.87 -9.59 13.73
CA LEU A 834 -43.74 -9.31 12.57
C LEU A 834 -42.94 -8.70 11.42
N THR A 835 -42.06 -7.75 11.73
CA THR A 835 -41.18 -7.11 10.75
C THR A 835 -40.20 -8.11 10.14
N ILE A 836 -39.61 -8.99 10.95
CA ILE A 836 -38.65 -10.00 10.46
C ILE A 836 -39.32 -11.01 9.54
N PHE A 837 -40.47 -11.57 9.96
CA PHE A 837 -41.21 -12.53 9.15
C PHE A 837 -41.70 -11.89 7.85
N SER A 838 -42.20 -10.66 7.89
CA SER A 838 -42.59 -9.91 6.68
C SER A 838 -41.41 -9.71 5.71
N LYS A 839 -40.25 -9.26 6.21
CA LYS A 839 -39.05 -9.10 5.37
C LYS A 839 -38.49 -10.44 4.88
N ALA A 840 -38.67 -11.53 5.64
CA ALA A 840 -38.29 -12.86 5.21
C ALA A 840 -39.14 -13.32 4.01
N GLU A 841 -40.46 -13.11 4.06
CA GLU A 841 -41.33 -13.40 2.91
C GLU A 841 -40.96 -12.55 1.68
N ASP A 842 -40.62 -11.28 1.86
CA ASP A 842 -40.13 -10.43 0.76
C ASP A 842 -38.85 -11.00 0.11
N ILE A 843 -37.88 -11.44 0.93
CA ILE A 843 -36.65 -12.06 0.43
C ILE A 843 -36.95 -13.33 -0.36
N PHE A 844 -37.84 -14.19 0.15
CA PHE A 844 -38.22 -15.40 -0.56
C PHE A 844 -39.02 -15.11 -1.83
N GLY A 845 -39.85 -14.07 -1.84
CA GLY A 845 -40.52 -13.57 -3.05
C GLY A 845 -39.53 -13.08 -4.10
N ARG A 846 -38.51 -12.29 -3.69
CA ARG A 846 -37.42 -11.84 -4.59
C ARG A 846 -36.54 -12.99 -5.08
N LEU A 847 -36.24 -13.97 -4.22
CA LEU A 847 -35.50 -15.17 -4.61
C LEU A 847 -36.28 -15.99 -5.66
N GLN A 848 -37.59 -16.16 -5.46
CA GLN A 848 -38.45 -16.82 -6.43
C GLN A 848 -38.54 -16.05 -7.75
N ALA A 849 -38.51 -14.71 -7.73
CA ALA A 849 -38.50 -13.88 -8.94
C ALA A 849 -37.26 -14.12 -9.84
N ILE A 850 -36.11 -14.53 -9.26
CA ILE A 850 -34.92 -14.90 -10.03
C ILE A 850 -35.19 -16.11 -10.93
N HIS A 851 -35.99 -17.08 -10.45
CA HIS A 851 -36.40 -18.26 -11.22
C HIS A 851 -37.09 -17.88 -12.54
N HIS A 852 -37.92 -16.84 -12.50
CA HIS A 852 -38.65 -16.35 -13.67
C HIS A 852 -37.74 -15.73 -14.74
N LYS A 853 -36.64 -15.05 -14.35
CA LYS A 853 -35.69 -14.42 -15.30
C LYS A 853 -35.04 -15.44 -16.25
N PHE A 854 -34.74 -16.64 -15.74
CA PHE A 854 -34.06 -17.69 -16.50
C PHE A 854 -35.02 -18.69 -17.15
N LYS A 855 -36.31 -18.65 -16.80
CA LYS A 855 -37.32 -19.60 -17.28
C LYS A 855 -37.48 -19.58 -18.80
N GLU A 856 -37.46 -18.40 -19.43
CA GLU A 856 -37.59 -18.24 -20.88
C GLU A 856 -36.38 -18.81 -21.65
N TRP A 857 -35.18 -18.76 -21.06
CA TRP A 857 -33.95 -19.22 -21.69
C TRP A 857 -33.83 -20.74 -21.75
N VAL A 858 -34.42 -21.44 -20.79
CA VAL A 858 -34.33 -22.90 -20.67
C VAL A 858 -35.50 -23.65 -21.34
N VAL A 859 -36.42 -22.94 -22.00
CA VAL A 859 -37.58 -23.55 -22.71
C VAL A 859 -37.14 -24.55 -23.77
N LEU A 860 -36.01 -24.29 -24.45
CA LEU A 860 -35.43 -25.20 -25.44
C LEU A 860 -35.07 -26.58 -24.86
N GLY A 861 -34.77 -26.65 -23.57
CA GLY A 861 -34.48 -27.92 -22.88
C GLY A 861 -35.71 -28.70 -22.44
N GLN A 862 -36.92 -28.17 -22.66
CA GLN A 862 -38.20 -28.79 -22.29
C GLN A 862 -38.91 -29.47 -23.47
N VAL A 863 -38.42 -29.26 -24.69
CA VAL A 863 -39.05 -29.74 -25.92
C VAL A 863 -38.07 -30.63 -26.67
N ASP A 864 -38.59 -31.62 -27.38
CA ASP A 864 -37.81 -32.47 -28.28
C ASP A 864 -37.38 -31.65 -29.51
N LEU A 865 -36.11 -31.21 -29.50
CA LEU A 865 -35.55 -30.33 -30.53
C LEU A 865 -35.53 -30.99 -31.91
N GLU A 866 -35.39 -32.31 -32.01
CA GLU A 866 -35.34 -33.04 -33.29
C GLU A 866 -36.69 -32.97 -34.00
N LYS A 867 -37.76 -33.33 -33.28
CA LYS A 867 -39.14 -33.26 -33.82
C LYS A 867 -39.57 -31.83 -34.15
N LEU A 868 -39.12 -30.86 -33.36
CA LEU A 868 -39.44 -29.45 -33.58
C LEU A 868 -38.77 -28.91 -34.86
N VAL A 869 -37.52 -29.29 -35.10
CA VAL A 869 -36.74 -28.92 -36.29
C VAL A 869 -37.30 -29.61 -37.53
N GLU A 870 -37.62 -30.91 -37.45
CA GLU A 870 -38.19 -31.66 -38.59
C GLU A 870 -39.59 -31.18 -39.01
N LYS A 871 -40.42 -30.69 -38.08
CA LYS A 871 -41.78 -30.22 -38.38
C LYS A 871 -41.83 -28.82 -38.99
N ASN A 872 -40.91 -27.94 -38.62
CA ASN A 872 -41.02 -26.50 -38.90
C ASN A 872 -40.02 -25.97 -39.95
N LEU A 873 -39.06 -26.78 -40.40
CA LEU A 873 -38.06 -26.35 -41.38
C LEU A 873 -38.26 -27.07 -42.72
N MET A 874 -38.84 -26.35 -43.68
CA MET A 874 -39.11 -26.88 -45.02
C MET A 874 -38.40 -26.05 -46.11
N SER A 875 -38.29 -24.73 -45.91
CA SER A 875 -37.68 -23.80 -46.87
C SER A 875 -36.32 -23.26 -46.39
N VAL A 876 -35.44 -22.88 -47.32
CA VAL A 876 -34.11 -22.31 -47.04
C VAL A 876 -34.18 -21.09 -46.10
N GLN A 877 -35.21 -20.26 -46.26
CA GLN A 877 -35.44 -19.07 -45.44
C GLN A 877 -35.71 -19.40 -43.97
N ASP A 878 -36.33 -20.56 -43.69
CA ASP A 878 -36.61 -21.00 -42.33
C ASP A 878 -35.31 -21.31 -41.59
N TRP A 879 -34.36 -22.03 -42.21
CA TRP A 879 -33.03 -22.26 -41.63
C TRP A 879 -32.28 -20.94 -41.45
N GLU A 880 -32.28 -20.05 -42.46
CA GLU A 880 -31.55 -18.78 -42.39
C GLU A 880 -32.06 -17.86 -41.27
N ARG A 881 -33.39 -17.73 -41.13
CA ARG A 881 -34.02 -16.94 -40.06
C ARG A 881 -33.69 -17.51 -38.69
N ASN A 882 -33.75 -18.83 -38.53
CA ASN A 882 -33.45 -19.49 -37.26
C ASN A 882 -31.96 -19.39 -36.89
N PHE A 883 -31.03 -19.54 -37.84
CA PHE A 883 -29.60 -19.30 -37.57
C PHE A 883 -29.31 -17.85 -37.18
N LYS A 884 -29.95 -16.87 -37.83
CA LYS A 884 -29.83 -15.44 -37.47
C LYS A 884 -30.40 -15.15 -36.07
N ALA A 885 -31.58 -15.69 -35.76
CA ALA A 885 -32.21 -15.52 -34.45
C ALA A 885 -31.39 -16.18 -33.33
N LEU A 886 -30.84 -17.38 -33.57
CA LEU A 886 -29.99 -18.09 -32.61
C LEU A 886 -28.70 -17.31 -32.31
N LYS A 887 -28.07 -16.72 -33.34
CA LYS A 887 -26.89 -15.86 -33.18
C LYS A 887 -27.18 -14.60 -32.37
N ALA A 888 -28.36 -14.01 -32.52
CA ALA A 888 -28.79 -12.87 -31.71
C ALA A 888 -29.03 -13.28 -30.24
N ARG A 889 -29.73 -14.41 -30.03
CA ARG A 889 -29.97 -14.96 -28.68
C ARG A 889 -28.69 -15.40 -27.96
N GLY A 890 -27.69 -15.93 -28.66
CA GLY A 890 -26.38 -16.23 -28.08
C GLY A 890 -25.63 -14.98 -27.57
N LYS A 891 -25.73 -13.85 -28.28
CA LYS A 891 -25.16 -12.58 -27.78
C LYS A 891 -25.90 -12.01 -26.56
N GLU A 892 -27.20 -12.28 -26.47
CA GLU A 892 -28.00 -11.88 -25.31
C GLU A 892 -27.73 -12.78 -24.10
N SER A 893 -27.45 -14.08 -24.26
CA SER A 893 -27.13 -15.00 -23.16
C SER A 893 -25.83 -14.61 -22.44
N GLU A 894 -24.83 -14.09 -23.16
CA GLU A 894 -23.58 -13.58 -22.58
C GLU A 894 -23.80 -12.48 -21.53
N ARG A 895 -24.85 -11.65 -21.70
CA ARG A 895 -25.20 -10.54 -20.80
C ARG A 895 -25.91 -10.99 -19.52
N LEU A 896 -26.29 -12.26 -19.41
CA LEU A 896 -26.91 -12.80 -18.19
C LEU A 896 -25.91 -12.78 -17.02
N PRO A 897 -26.34 -12.37 -15.81
CA PRO A 897 -25.45 -12.27 -14.66
C PRO A 897 -25.02 -13.65 -14.17
N SER A 898 -23.72 -13.82 -13.88
CA SER A 898 -23.16 -15.06 -13.32
C SER A 898 -23.55 -15.29 -11.85
N GLN A 899 -23.87 -14.22 -11.11
CA GLN A 899 -24.27 -14.27 -9.71
C GLN A 899 -25.29 -13.18 -9.41
N GLU A 900 -26.36 -13.51 -8.67
CA GLU A 900 -27.31 -12.53 -8.14
C GLU A 900 -27.43 -12.64 -6.62
N LYS A 901 -27.40 -11.50 -5.93
CA LYS A 901 -27.45 -11.41 -4.48
C LYS A 901 -28.78 -10.83 -4.01
N VAL A 902 -29.50 -11.60 -3.18
CA VAL A 902 -30.73 -11.21 -2.49
C VAL A 902 -30.44 -11.18 -0.99
N ASP A 903 -29.98 -10.03 -0.49
CA ASP A 903 -29.56 -9.82 0.90
C ASP A 903 -28.54 -10.88 1.39
N CYS A 904 -28.95 -11.79 2.26
CA CYS A 904 -28.11 -12.86 2.81
C CYS A 904 -28.06 -14.12 1.92
N ILE A 905 -28.74 -14.13 0.77
CA ILE A 905 -28.78 -15.26 -0.16
C ILE A 905 -28.05 -14.88 -1.44
N THR A 906 -27.09 -15.70 -1.84
CA THR A 906 -26.32 -15.48 -3.06
C THR A 906 -26.53 -16.64 -4.01
N VAL A 907 -27.15 -16.34 -5.15
CA VAL A 907 -27.51 -17.30 -6.19
C VAL A 907 -26.43 -17.30 -7.25
N ASN A 908 -25.74 -18.42 -7.39
CA ASN A 908 -24.82 -18.70 -8.48
C ASN A 908 -25.62 -19.15 -9.71
N CYS A 909 -25.60 -18.36 -10.77
CA CYS A 909 -26.34 -18.59 -12.01
C CYS A 909 -25.47 -19.22 -13.11
N GLU A 910 -24.16 -19.35 -12.87
CA GLU A 910 -23.20 -19.92 -13.82
C GLU A 910 -23.59 -21.33 -14.33
N PRO A 911 -24.08 -22.26 -13.47
CA PRO A 911 -24.50 -23.57 -13.94
C PRO A 911 -25.67 -23.51 -14.93
N VAL A 912 -26.62 -22.58 -14.74
CA VAL A 912 -27.73 -22.38 -15.68
C VAL A 912 -27.27 -21.67 -16.93
N LYS A 913 -26.37 -20.71 -16.83
CA LYS A 913 -25.78 -20.02 -17.98
C LYS A 913 -25.07 -21.01 -18.92
N SER A 914 -24.23 -21.88 -18.35
CA SER A 914 -23.61 -22.99 -19.09
C SER A 914 -24.66 -23.88 -19.76
N THR A 915 -25.74 -24.26 -19.06
CA THR A 915 -26.80 -25.07 -19.70
C THR A 915 -27.54 -24.33 -20.81
N ILE A 916 -27.70 -23.01 -20.73
CA ILE A 916 -28.33 -22.20 -21.77
C ILE A 916 -27.42 -22.18 -23.01
N ASP A 917 -26.12 -21.97 -22.82
CA ASP A 917 -25.15 -21.98 -23.92
C ASP A 917 -25.08 -23.38 -24.57
N ASP A 918 -25.11 -24.45 -23.78
CA ASP A 918 -25.21 -25.83 -24.28
C ASP A 918 -26.52 -26.06 -25.07
N LEU A 919 -27.66 -25.54 -24.62
CA LEU A 919 -28.95 -25.66 -25.32
C LEU A 919 -28.96 -24.88 -26.63
N ILE A 920 -28.37 -23.68 -26.65
CA ILE A 920 -28.20 -22.86 -27.86
C ILE A 920 -27.31 -23.60 -28.86
N GLN A 921 -26.17 -24.15 -28.40
CA GLN A 921 -25.26 -24.93 -29.23
C GLN A 921 -25.93 -26.20 -29.76
N ARG A 922 -26.67 -26.92 -28.91
CA ARG A 922 -27.40 -28.13 -29.32
C ARG A 922 -28.45 -27.83 -30.38
N LEU A 923 -29.18 -26.71 -30.27
CA LEU A 923 -30.11 -26.29 -31.32
C LEU A 923 -29.36 -25.90 -32.60
N PHE A 924 -28.22 -25.22 -32.50
CA PHE A 924 -27.37 -24.93 -33.67
C PHE A 924 -26.95 -26.20 -34.40
N ASP A 925 -26.47 -27.20 -33.66
CA ASP A 925 -26.02 -28.47 -34.22
C ASP A 925 -27.18 -29.25 -34.84
N MET A 926 -28.38 -29.22 -34.24
CA MET A 926 -29.58 -29.82 -34.83
C MET A 926 -30.05 -29.13 -36.10
N LEU A 927 -29.96 -27.79 -36.16
CA LEU A 927 -30.23 -27.04 -37.38
C LEU A 927 -29.22 -27.41 -38.48
N LEU A 928 -27.93 -27.58 -38.13
CA LEU A 928 -26.90 -28.04 -39.07
C LEU A 928 -27.13 -29.47 -39.55
N LEU A 929 -27.45 -30.40 -38.64
CA LEU A 929 -27.72 -31.80 -38.97
C LEU A 929 -28.96 -31.95 -39.84
N SER A 930 -30.04 -31.22 -39.54
CA SER A 930 -31.26 -31.24 -40.37
C SER A 930 -31.02 -30.68 -41.77
N LEU A 931 -30.26 -29.58 -41.89
CA LEU A 931 -29.87 -29.01 -43.18
C LEU A 931 -29.02 -30.00 -43.98
N ARG A 932 -28.03 -30.66 -43.35
CA ARG A 932 -27.22 -31.71 -43.97
C ARG A 932 -28.05 -32.91 -44.41
N LYS A 933 -28.95 -33.40 -43.56
CA LYS A 933 -29.87 -34.52 -43.87
C LYS A 933 -30.80 -34.18 -45.02
N SER A 934 -31.34 -32.95 -45.07
CA SER A 934 -32.17 -32.49 -46.19
C SER A 934 -31.37 -32.42 -47.49
N ILE A 935 -30.15 -31.86 -47.48
CA ILE A 935 -29.27 -31.85 -48.65
C ILE A 935 -28.95 -33.28 -49.10
N GLN A 936 -28.60 -34.18 -48.16
CA GLN A 936 -28.29 -35.58 -48.47
C GLN A 936 -29.49 -36.32 -49.05
N SER A 937 -30.71 -36.05 -48.57
CA SER A 937 -31.94 -36.62 -49.14
C SER A 937 -32.15 -36.17 -50.59
N HIS A 938 -31.89 -34.90 -50.91
CA HIS A 938 -31.94 -34.42 -52.29
C HIS A 938 -30.85 -35.07 -53.15
N LEU A 939 -29.61 -35.17 -52.63
CA LEU A 939 -28.49 -35.81 -53.33
C LEU A 939 -28.76 -37.30 -53.60
N GLN A 940 -29.36 -38.02 -52.65
CA GLN A 940 -29.72 -39.42 -52.82
C GLN A 940 -30.83 -39.60 -53.87
N ALA A 941 -31.86 -38.76 -53.86
CA ALA A 941 -32.91 -38.80 -54.88
C ALA A 941 -32.34 -38.55 -56.29
N ILE A 942 -31.42 -37.58 -56.41
CA ILE A 942 -30.71 -37.29 -57.65
C ILE A 942 -29.83 -38.49 -58.07
N ASP A 943 -29.01 -39.04 -57.16
CA ASP A 943 -28.10 -40.16 -57.47
C ASP A 943 -28.86 -41.44 -57.84
N SER A 944 -29.95 -41.76 -57.15
CA SER A 944 -30.84 -42.88 -57.47
C SER A 944 -31.42 -42.71 -58.88
N PHE A 945 -32.02 -41.55 -59.19
CA PHE A 945 -32.55 -41.29 -60.53
C PHE A 945 -31.47 -41.39 -61.62
N VAL A 946 -30.30 -40.79 -61.38
CA VAL A 946 -29.19 -40.80 -62.35
C VAL A 946 -28.65 -42.21 -62.57
N SER A 947 -28.48 -42.99 -61.50
CA SER A 947 -27.95 -44.35 -61.58
C SER A 947 -28.94 -45.32 -62.22
N GLU A 948 -30.22 -45.27 -61.82
CA GLU A 948 -31.30 -46.08 -62.42
C GLU A 948 -31.49 -45.73 -63.91
N SER A 949 -31.41 -44.45 -64.26
CA SER A 949 -31.49 -44.00 -65.66
C SER A 949 -30.28 -44.45 -66.48
N MET A 950 -29.06 -44.35 -65.93
CA MET A 950 -27.85 -44.85 -66.61
C MET A 950 -27.90 -46.36 -66.83
N GLU A 951 -28.34 -47.14 -65.84
CA GLU A 951 -28.47 -48.59 -65.94
C GLU A 951 -29.52 -48.97 -67.00
N THR A 952 -30.68 -48.32 -66.96
CA THR A 952 -31.76 -48.55 -67.93
C THR A 952 -31.35 -48.22 -69.37
N LEU A 953 -30.53 -47.19 -69.58
CA LEU A 953 -30.05 -46.79 -70.91
C LEU A 953 -28.81 -47.58 -71.37
N SER A 954 -28.21 -48.38 -70.50
CA SER A 954 -27.05 -49.21 -70.84
C SER A 954 -27.42 -50.56 -71.47
N THR A 955 -28.67 -50.98 -71.36
CA THR A 955 -29.16 -52.21 -71.98
C THR A 955 -29.29 -52.05 -73.50
N ARG A 956 -28.67 -52.95 -74.26
CA ARG A 956 -28.72 -52.97 -75.72
C ARG A 956 -29.88 -53.85 -76.19
N PRO A 957 -30.91 -53.31 -76.86
CA PRO A 957 -32.01 -54.12 -77.36
C PRO A 957 -31.57 -54.95 -78.58
N GLU A 958 -31.93 -56.24 -78.60
CA GLU A 958 -31.54 -57.18 -79.67
C GLU A 958 -32.69 -57.50 -80.63
N ASN A 959 -33.95 -57.26 -80.21
CA ASN A 959 -35.14 -57.51 -81.00
C ASN A 959 -36.11 -56.30 -81.07
N LEU A 960 -37.09 -56.39 -81.98
CA LEU A 960 -37.99 -55.28 -82.33
C LEU A 960 -38.85 -54.80 -81.15
N GLU A 961 -39.31 -55.73 -80.29
CA GLU A 961 -40.12 -55.42 -79.10
C GLU A 961 -39.28 -54.74 -78.01
N GLU A 962 -38.02 -55.14 -77.86
CA GLU A 962 -37.06 -54.53 -76.95
C GLU A 962 -36.67 -53.11 -77.37
N ILE A 963 -36.57 -52.81 -78.69
CA ILE A 963 -36.35 -51.44 -79.19
C ILE A 963 -37.53 -50.53 -78.84
N GLY A 964 -38.77 -51.03 -78.96
CA GLY A 964 -39.97 -50.30 -78.55
C GLY A 964 -40.02 -50.02 -77.05
N ALA A 965 -39.68 -51.02 -76.23
CA ALA A 965 -39.58 -50.88 -74.78
C ALA A 965 -38.47 -49.91 -74.34
N ALA A 966 -37.29 -49.94 -75.00
CA ALA A 966 -36.17 -49.03 -74.74
C ALA A 966 -36.53 -47.57 -75.05
N ASN A 967 -37.21 -47.30 -76.17
CA ASN A 967 -37.68 -45.95 -76.52
C ASN A 967 -38.76 -45.43 -75.55
N SER A 968 -39.64 -46.30 -75.03
CA SER A 968 -40.64 -45.93 -74.02
C SER A 968 -39.96 -45.51 -72.71
N LYS A 969 -38.99 -46.30 -72.24
CA LYS A 969 -38.19 -45.99 -71.05
C LYS A 969 -37.35 -44.71 -71.23
N TYR A 970 -36.78 -44.47 -72.41
CA TYR A 970 -36.09 -43.22 -72.74
C TYR A 970 -37.01 -41.99 -72.61
N LYS A 971 -38.25 -42.07 -73.12
CA LYS A 971 -39.24 -40.99 -72.98
C LYS A 971 -39.66 -40.75 -71.52
N GLN A 972 -39.80 -41.81 -70.72
CA GLN A 972 -40.08 -41.69 -69.28
C GLN A 972 -38.96 -40.95 -68.54
N ILE A 973 -37.70 -41.30 -68.82
CA ILE A 973 -36.53 -40.60 -68.24
C ILE A 973 -36.52 -39.12 -68.67
N LEU A 974 -36.81 -38.83 -69.94
CA LEU A 974 -36.91 -37.46 -70.47
C LEU A 974 -37.97 -36.62 -69.75
N SER A 975 -39.14 -37.19 -69.45
CA SER A 975 -40.20 -36.49 -68.70
C SER A 975 -39.84 -36.22 -67.23
N GLY A 976 -38.97 -37.05 -66.63
CA GLY A 976 -38.53 -36.90 -65.24
C GLY A 976 -37.41 -35.86 -65.02
N LYS A 977 -36.69 -35.42 -66.06
CA LYS A 977 -35.54 -34.50 -65.93
C LYS A 977 -35.89 -33.15 -65.27
N PRO A 978 -36.99 -32.46 -65.60
CA PRO A 978 -37.30 -31.16 -65.01
C PRO A 978 -37.51 -31.20 -63.50
N GLU A 979 -38.12 -32.27 -62.98
CA GLU A 979 -38.35 -32.45 -61.54
C GLU A 979 -37.03 -32.65 -60.79
N ILE A 980 -36.09 -33.40 -61.36
CA ILE A 980 -34.76 -33.63 -60.79
C ILE A 980 -33.88 -32.36 -60.84
N LEU A 981 -34.02 -31.52 -61.86
CA LEU A 981 -33.35 -30.22 -61.92
C LEU A 981 -33.81 -29.26 -60.80
N LEU A 982 -35.08 -29.30 -60.42
CA LEU A 982 -35.58 -28.57 -59.24
C LEU A 982 -34.96 -29.10 -57.94
N GLN A 983 -34.73 -30.42 -57.83
CA GLN A 983 -34.02 -31.01 -56.69
C GLN A 983 -32.56 -30.54 -56.63
N PHE A 984 -31.87 -30.41 -57.77
CA PHE A 984 -30.52 -29.83 -57.83
C PHE A 984 -30.48 -28.38 -57.33
N GLN A 985 -31.40 -27.53 -57.80
CA GLN A 985 -31.48 -26.13 -57.36
C GLN A 985 -31.73 -26.02 -55.85
N SER A 986 -32.69 -26.79 -55.32
CA SER A 986 -32.97 -26.82 -53.88
C SER A 986 -31.76 -27.30 -53.06
N ALA A 987 -31.05 -28.32 -53.54
CA ALA A 987 -29.83 -28.81 -52.91
C ALA A 987 -28.70 -27.76 -52.95
N GLU A 988 -28.53 -27.02 -54.04
CA GLU A 988 -27.52 -25.96 -54.18
C GLU A 988 -27.78 -24.77 -53.26
N GLU A 989 -29.02 -24.29 -53.18
CA GLU A 989 -29.39 -23.19 -52.28
C GLU A 989 -29.18 -23.56 -50.81
N LYS A 990 -29.60 -24.77 -50.43
CA LYS A 990 -29.37 -25.32 -49.08
C LYS A 990 -27.88 -25.50 -48.79
N ASN A 991 -27.10 -25.99 -49.77
CA ASN A 991 -25.65 -26.17 -49.63
C ASN A 991 -24.89 -24.84 -49.55
N ARG A 992 -25.38 -23.78 -50.22
CA ARG A 992 -24.86 -22.42 -50.09
C ARG A 992 -25.07 -21.87 -48.68
N LEU A 993 -26.25 -22.06 -48.10
CA LEU A 993 -26.52 -21.72 -46.70
C LEU A 993 -25.63 -22.54 -45.74
N LEU A 994 -25.47 -23.84 -46.00
CA LEU A 994 -24.60 -24.71 -45.20
C LEU A 994 -23.14 -24.21 -45.21
N ARG A 995 -22.58 -23.82 -46.36
CA ARG A 995 -21.24 -23.22 -46.45
C ARG A 995 -21.13 -21.92 -45.67
N ALA A 996 -22.16 -21.07 -45.74
CA ALA A 996 -22.16 -19.78 -45.04
C ALA A 996 -22.19 -19.93 -43.50
N VAL A 997 -22.83 -20.98 -42.98
CA VAL A 997 -23.01 -21.20 -41.54
C VAL A 997 -21.96 -22.16 -40.95
N ALA A 998 -21.56 -23.21 -41.66
CA ALA A 998 -20.65 -24.25 -41.18
C ALA A 998 -19.24 -24.19 -41.79
N GLY A 999 -18.98 -23.27 -42.73
CA GLY A 999 -17.68 -23.11 -43.41
C GLY A 999 -17.34 -24.20 -44.44
N ALA A 1000 -17.92 -25.39 -44.32
CA ALA A 1000 -17.77 -26.51 -45.25
C ALA A 1000 -19.12 -26.97 -45.80
N GLY A 1001 -19.19 -27.20 -47.12
CA GLY A 1001 -20.38 -27.67 -47.82
C GLY A 1001 -20.28 -29.15 -48.18
N VAL A 1002 -21.33 -29.67 -48.82
CA VAL A 1002 -21.32 -31.02 -49.38
C VAL A 1002 -20.76 -30.98 -50.80
N ASP A 1003 -19.62 -31.62 -51.03
CA ASP A 1003 -18.90 -31.58 -52.32
C ASP A 1003 -19.43 -32.61 -53.33
N SER A 1004 -20.17 -33.62 -52.89
CA SER A 1004 -20.75 -34.66 -53.76
C SER A 1004 -21.74 -34.12 -54.79
N LEU A 1005 -22.29 -32.91 -54.58
CA LEU A 1005 -23.15 -32.23 -55.54
C LEU A 1005 -22.42 -31.94 -56.86
N SER A 1006 -21.12 -31.62 -56.80
CA SER A 1006 -20.28 -31.44 -58.00
C SER A 1006 -20.07 -32.75 -58.76
N SER A 1007 -19.83 -33.85 -58.03
CA SER A 1007 -19.69 -35.18 -58.62
C SER A 1007 -21.00 -35.71 -59.22
N LEU A 1008 -22.14 -35.38 -58.60
CA LEU A 1008 -23.47 -35.73 -59.12
C LEU A 1008 -23.83 -34.93 -60.35
N ARG A 1009 -23.42 -33.66 -60.44
CA ARG A 1009 -23.55 -32.87 -61.66
C ARG A 1009 -22.71 -33.46 -62.79
N ALA A 1010 -21.47 -33.89 -62.51
CA ALA A 1010 -20.67 -34.62 -63.50
C ALA A 1010 -21.31 -35.96 -63.93
N LYS A 1011 -21.94 -36.71 -63.01
CA LYS A 1011 -22.73 -37.90 -63.37
C LYS A 1011 -23.98 -37.53 -64.20
N TRP A 1012 -24.66 -36.42 -63.88
CA TRP A 1012 -25.79 -35.93 -64.66
C TRP A 1012 -25.36 -35.60 -66.10
N ASP A 1013 -24.27 -34.85 -66.28
CA ASP A 1013 -23.73 -34.52 -67.59
C ASP A 1013 -23.37 -35.79 -68.38
N LYS A 1014 -22.83 -36.81 -67.70
CA LYS A 1014 -22.59 -38.13 -68.28
C LYS A 1014 -23.90 -38.85 -68.66
N LEU A 1015 -24.97 -38.73 -67.87
CA LEU A 1015 -26.28 -39.29 -68.21
C LEU A 1015 -26.85 -38.60 -69.45
N GLU A 1016 -26.71 -37.29 -69.60
CA GLU A 1016 -27.14 -36.58 -70.82
C GLU A 1016 -26.40 -37.08 -72.05
N LEU A 1017 -25.08 -37.26 -71.93
CA LEU A 1017 -24.26 -37.85 -72.99
C LEU A 1017 -24.69 -39.30 -73.31
N ILE A 1018 -24.98 -40.11 -72.28
CA ILE A 1018 -25.45 -41.49 -72.46
C ILE A 1018 -26.83 -41.50 -73.12
N MET A 1019 -27.73 -40.60 -72.76
CA MET A 1019 -29.05 -40.44 -73.39
C MET A 1019 -28.91 -40.11 -74.88
N GLU A 1020 -28.04 -39.16 -75.24
CA GLU A 1020 -27.74 -38.82 -76.63
C GLU A 1020 -27.14 -40.03 -77.38
N SER A 1021 -26.20 -40.74 -76.75
CA SER A 1021 -25.58 -41.93 -77.32
C SER A 1021 -26.54 -43.11 -77.46
N HIS A 1022 -27.47 -43.29 -76.52
CA HIS A 1022 -28.49 -44.34 -76.54
C HIS A 1022 -29.49 -44.08 -77.66
N GLN A 1023 -29.89 -42.81 -77.87
CA GLN A 1023 -30.72 -42.41 -78.99
C GLN A 1023 -30.00 -42.60 -80.33
N LEU A 1024 -28.68 -42.37 -80.39
CA LEU A 1024 -27.86 -42.65 -81.56
C LEU A 1024 -27.72 -44.15 -81.82
N MET A 1025 -27.51 -44.95 -80.78
CA MET A 1025 -27.42 -46.42 -80.82
C MET A 1025 -28.75 -47.05 -81.28
N ILE A 1026 -29.89 -46.56 -80.79
CA ILE A 1026 -31.22 -46.97 -81.28
C ILE A 1026 -31.35 -46.63 -82.77
N LYS A 1027 -30.94 -45.44 -83.22
CA LYS A 1027 -30.93 -45.06 -84.64
C LYS A 1027 -30.00 -45.96 -85.48
N GLU A 1028 -28.81 -46.28 -84.99
CA GLU A 1028 -27.86 -47.18 -85.66
C GLU A 1028 -28.39 -48.62 -85.73
N GLN A 1029 -29.02 -49.15 -84.67
CA GLN A 1029 -29.66 -50.47 -84.70
C GLN A 1029 -30.82 -50.51 -85.71
N VAL A 1030 -31.60 -49.43 -85.80
CA VAL A 1030 -32.64 -49.28 -86.82
C VAL A 1030 -32.04 -49.21 -88.24
N GLU A 1031 -30.91 -48.52 -88.44
CA GLU A 1031 -30.19 -48.49 -89.73
C GLU A 1031 -29.55 -49.84 -90.10
N VAL A 1032 -29.03 -50.60 -89.14
CA VAL A 1032 -28.52 -51.97 -89.36
C VAL A 1032 -29.66 -52.89 -89.80
N MET A 1033 -30.83 -52.80 -89.16
CA MET A 1033 -32.04 -53.53 -89.58
C MET A 1033 -32.53 -53.09 -90.97
N ARG A 1034 -32.42 -51.79 -91.31
CA ARG A 1034 -32.68 -51.27 -92.66
C ARG A 1034 -31.70 -51.83 -93.70
N GLY A 1035 -30.42 -51.95 -93.38
CA GLY A 1035 -29.41 -52.56 -94.24
C GLY A 1035 -29.67 -54.05 -94.51
N HIS A 1036 -30.12 -54.79 -93.51
CA HIS A 1036 -30.56 -56.18 -93.68
C HIS A 1036 -31.81 -56.29 -94.56
N ALA A 1037 -32.79 -55.39 -94.41
CA ALA A 1037 -33.97 -55.35 -95.27
C ALA A 1037 -33.62 -54.99 -96.73
N ALA A 1038 -32.76 -53.99 -96.94
CA ALA A 1038 -32.29 -53.57 -98.28
C ALA A 1038 -31.52 -54.67 -99.02
N GLY A 1039 -30.69 -55.46 -98.30
CA GLY A 1039 -29.99 -56.61 -98.88
C GLY A 1039 -30.92 -57.73 -99.38
N ARG A 1040 -32.03 -57.98 -98.67
CA ARG A 1040 -33.05 -58.95 -99.13
C ARG A 1040 -33.80 -58.43 -100.36
N ILE A 1041 -34.06 -57.13 -100.45
CA ILE A 1041 -34.71 -56.48 -101.60
C ILE A 1041 -33.80 -56.52 -102.85
N SER A 1042 -32.49 -56.30 -102.71
CA SER A 1042 -31.56 -56.41 -103.86
C SER A 1042 -31.41 -57.83 -104.37
N ALA A 1043 -31.39 -58.83 -103.47
CA ALA A 1043 -31.33 -60.23 -103.85
C ALA A 1043 -32.56 -60.64 -104.68
N TYR A 1044 -33.76 -60.23 -104.23
CA TYR A 1044 -35.00 -60.47 -104.95
C TYR A 1044 -35.01 -59.83 -106.36
N ARG A 1045 -34.55 -58.59 -106.50
CA ARG A 1045 -34.45 -57.92 -107.82
C ARG A 1045 -33.49 -58.63 -108.77
N ALA A 1046 -32.34 -59.09 -108.28
CA ALA A 1046 -31.37 -59.83 -109.10
C ALA A 1046 -31.92 -61.18 -109.59
N ASP A 1047 -32.69 -61.88 -108.75
CA ASP A 1047 -33.32 -63.14 -109.13
C ASP A 1047 -34.46 -62.94 -110.14
N LEU A 1048 -35.22 -61.85 -110.02
CA LEU A 1048 -36.26 -61.44 -110.97
C LEU A 1048 -35.69 -61.08 -112.35
N GLU A 1049 -34.57 -60.35 -112.41
CA GLU A 1049 -33.87 -60.03 -113.67
C GLU A 1049 -33.31 -61.28 -114.37
N ARG A 1050 -32.72 -62.20 -113.61
CA ARG A 1050 -32.24 -63.50 -114.13
C ARG A 1050 -33.39 -64.37 -114.64
N PHE A 1051 -34.57 -64.25 -114.06
CA PHE A 1051 -35.76 -64.94 -114.54
C PHE A 1051 -36.26 -64.34 -115.86
N LYS A 1052 -36.39 -63.01 -115.96
CA LYS A 1052 -36.80 -62.30 -117.19
C LYS A 1052 -35.93 -62.66 -118.40
N LEU A 1053 -34.61 -62.60 -118.22
CA LEU A 1053 -33.64 -62.95 -119.27
C LEU A 1053 -33.77 -64.40 -119.76
N ARG A 1054 -34.07 -65.33 -118.86
CA ARG A 1054 -34.27 -66.74 -119.22
C ARG A 1054 -35.60 -66.96 -119.94
N TRP A 1055 -36.65 -66.22 -119.56
CA TRP A 1055 -37.96 -66.29 -120.20
C TRP A 1055 -37.94 -65.74 -121.64
N ASP A 1056 -37.35 -64.56 -121.86
CA ASP A 1056 -37.30 -63.93 -123.19
C ASP A 1056 -36.50 -64.72 -124.22
N GLN A 1057 -35.53 -65.55 -123.79
CA GLN A 1057 -34.74 -66.41 -124.69
C GLN A 1057 -35.47 -67.69 -125.11
N LEU A 1058 -36.33 -68.23 -124.24
CA LEU A 1058 -36.92 -69.56 -124.41
C LEU A 1058 -38.37 -69.53 -124.91
N LYS A 1059 -39.00 -68.35 -124.98
CA LYS A 1059 -40.39 -68.23 -125.44
C LYS A 1059 -40.54 -68.59 -126.93
N PRO A 1060 -41.51 -69.45 -127.32
CA PRO A 1060 -41.71 -69.86 -128.71
C PRO A 1060 -42.07 -68.68 -129.64
N LYS A 1061 -41.58 -68.70 -130.88
CA LYS A 1061 -41.85 -67.66 -131.91
C LYS A 1061 -42.67 -68.20 -133.07
N ASP A 1062 -43.41 -67.33 -133.75
CA ASP A 1062 -44.39 -67.69 -134.78
C ASP A 1062 -43.81 -68.45 -136.00
N GLU A 1063 -42.52 -68.29 -136.31
CA GLU A 1063 -41.84 -69.05 -137.38
C GLU A 1063 -41.85 -70.57 -137.14
N ASN A 1064 -41.97 -71.02 -135.88
CA ASN A 1064 -42.03 -72.44 -135.53
C ASN A 1064 -43.36 -73.12 -135.94
N LEU A 1065 -44.40 -72.33 -136.31
CA LEU A 1065 -45.74 -72.82 -136.64
C LEU A 1065 -45.89 -73.23 -138.13
N GLU A 1066 -45.15 -72.61 -139.04
CA GLU A 1066 -45.31 -72.85 -140.48
C GLU A 1066 -44.52 -74.07 -141.00
N GLY A 1067 -43.41 -74.43 -140.34
CA GLY A 1067 -42.52 -75.54 -140.75
C GLY A 1067 -42.38 -76.71 -139.76
N GLY A 1068 -43.03 -76.66 -138.59
CA GLY A 1068 -42.82 -77.64 -137.52
C GLY A 1068 -43.58 -78.95 -137.70
N ASP A 1069 -42.88 -80.08 -137.59
CA ASP A 1069 -43.50 -81.41 -137.41
C ASP A 1069 -44.22 -81.51 -136.05
N HIS A 1070 -45.23 -82.38 -135.96
CA HIS A 1070 -46.12 -82.50 -134.79
C HIS A 1070 -45.39 -82.64 -133.43
N ALA A 1071 -44.25 -83.32 -133.38
CA ALA A 1071 -43.46 -83.49 -132.16
C ALA A 1071 -42.78 -82.20 -131.67
N ALA A 1072 -42.42 -81.29 -132.57
CA ALA A 1072 -41.77 -80.01 -132.21
C ALA A 1072 -42.76 -79.05 -131.54
N LEU A 1073 -44.03 -79.08 -131.95
CA LEU A 1073 -45.09 -78.22 -131.39
C LEU A 1073 -45.46 -78.62 -129.95
N LEU A 1074 -45.40 -79.90 -129.60
CA LEU A 1074 -45.63 -80.38 -128.23
C LEU A 1074 -44.51 -79.99 -127.24
N ALA A 1075 -43.26 -79.91 -127.70
CA ALA A 1075 -42.13 -79.50 -126.85
C ALA A 1075 -42.20 -78.02 -126.44
N CYS A 1076 -42.75 -77.16 -127.31
CA CYS A 1076 -42.99 -75.75 -127.02
C CYS A 1076 -44.00 -75.55 -125.89
N LEU A 1077 -45.10 -76.33 -125.88
CA LEU A 1077 -46.13 -76.28 -124.83
C LEU A 1077 -45.58 -76.66 -123.44
N GLN A 1078 -44.69 -77.65 -123.36
CA GLN A 1078 -44.09 -78.07 -122.08
C GLN A 1078 -43.17 -77.00 -121.47
N THR A 1079 -42.40 -76.31 -122.31
CA THR A 1079 -41.46 -75.26 -121.88
C THR A 1079 -42.18 -74.06 -121.25
N ILE A 1080 -43.38 -73.72 -121.75
CA ILE A 1080 -44.22 -72.65 -121.21
C ILE A 1080 -44.70 -73.00 -119.80
N ARG A 1081 -45.15 -74.25 -119.56
CA ARG A 1081 -45.64 -74.69 -118.24
C ARG A 1081 -44.55 -74.66 -117.16
N ASP A 1082 -43.36 -75.19 -117.45
CA ASP A 1082 -42.27 -75.29 -116.47
C ASP A 1082 -41.82 -73.90 -115.98
N LYS A 1083 -41.82 -72.89 -116.87
CA LYS A 1083 -41.44 -71.53 -116.52
C LYS A 1083 -42.53 -70.78 -115.74
N GLN A 1084 -43.81 -71.09 -115.95
CA GLN A 1084 -44.89 -70.46 -115.18
C GLN A 1084 -44.81 -70.83 -113.69
N GLN A 1085 -44.36 -72.04 -113.39
CA GLN A 1085 -44.22 -72.51 -112.01
C GLN A 1085 -43.03 -71.86 -111.27
N GLU A 1086 -41.87 -71.70 -111.94
CA GLU A 1086 -40.69 -71.04 -111.37
C GLU A 1086 -40.95 -69.56 -111.03
N PHE A 1087 -41.86 -68.88 -111.75
CA PHE A 1087 -42.23 -67.49 -111.45
C PHE A 1087 -43.12 -67.33 -110.19
N GLN A 1088 -43.96 -68.31 -109.87
CA GLN A 1088 -44.86 -68.25 -108.70
C GLN A 1088 -44.12 -68.28 -107.36
N GLU A 1089 -42.96 -68.94 -107.29
CA GLU A 1089 -42.13 -68.96 -106.08
C GLU A 1089 -41.52 -67.58 -105.77
N LEU A 1090 -41.16 -66.82 -106.81
CA LEU A 1090 -40.68 -65.44 -106.67
C LEU A 1090 -41.78 -64.52 -106.13
N GLU A 1091 -43.05 -64.66 -106.55
CA GLU A 1091 -44.16 -63.87 -105.99
C GLU A 1091 -44.34 -64.04 -104.47
N LEU A 1092 -44.08 -65.24 -103.93
CA LEU A 1092 -44.26 -65.52 -102.49
C LEU A 1092 -43.20 -64.82 -101.62
N VAL A 1093 -41.99 -64.64 -102.17
CA VAL A 1093 -40.92 -63.84 -101.54
C VAL A 1093 -41.23 -62.35 -101.61
N ARG A 1094 -41.86 -61.87 -102.70
CA ARG A 1094 -42.33 -60.48 -102.84
C ARG A 1094 -43.28 -60.07 -101.71
N SER A 1095 -44.25 -60.92 -101.37
CA SER A 1095 -45.25 -60.62 -100.33
C SER A 1095 -44.64 -60.47 -98.93
N LYS A 1096 -43.68 -61.32 -98.56
CA LYS A 1096 -43.00 -61.21 -97.25
C LYS A 1096 -42.14 -59.94 -97.12
N LEU A 1097 -41.52 -59.48 -98.21
CA LEU A 1097 -40.73 -58.25 -98.19
C LEU A 1097 -41.60 -56.99 -98.02
N LEU A 1098 -42.86 -57.01 -98.47
CA LEU A 1098 -43.80 -55.92 -98.27
C LEU A 1098 -44.25 -55.78 -96.80
N GLU A 1099 -44.46 -56.89 -96.09
CA GLU A 1099 -44.78 -56.87 -94.64
C GLU A 1099 -43.61 -56.30 -93.82
N ASP A 1100 -42.38 -56.76 -94.09
CA ASP A 1100 -41.16 -56.24 -93.43
C ASP A 1100 -40.96 -54.72 -93.71
N CYS A 1101 -41.35 -54.20 -94.88
CA CYS A 1101 -41.25 -52.76 -95.16
C CYS A 1101 -42.24 -51.91 -94.35
N THR A 1102 -43.41 -52.45 -94.01
CA THR A 1102 -44.43 -51.73 -93.22
C THR A 1102 -44.12 -51.63 -91.73
N TYR A 1103 -43.45 -52.64 -91.13
CA TYR A 1103 -43.05 -52.60 -89.71
C TYR A 1103 -41.95 -51.56 -89.41
N PHE A 1104 -41.20 -51.13 -90.42
CA PHE A 1104 -40.04 -50.24 -90.28
C PHE A 1104 -40.20 -48.89 -91.00
N ASP A 1105 -41.42 -48.54 -91.47
CA ASP A 1105 -41.72 -47.34 -92.27
C ASP A 1105 -40.74 -47.14 -93.45
N LEU A 1106 -40.50 -48.21 -94.21
CA LEU A 1106 -39.65 -48.19 -95.40
C LEU A 1106 -40.50 -48.05 -96.68
N GLU A 1107 -40.05 -47.24 -97.63
CA GLU A 1107 -40.74 -47.06 -98.92
C GLU A 1107 -40.81 -48.38 -99.71
N PRO A 1108 -41.99 -48.76 -100.25
CA PRO A 1108 -42.15 -49.99 -100.99
C PRO A 1108 -41.30 -50.00 -102.28
N PRO A 1109 -40.52 -51.06 -102.56
CA PRO A 1109 -39.68 -51.12 -103.76
C PRO A 1109 -40.51 -51.20 -105.05
N ASP A 1110 -40.01 -50.62 -106.14
CA ASP A 1110 -40.58 -50.79 -107.50
C ASP A 1110 -40.43 -52.26 -107.95
N PHE A 1111 -41.57 -52.89 -108.28
CA PHE A 1111 -41.72 -54.27 -108.73
C PHE A 1111 -42.35 -54.38 -110.13
N SER A 1112 -42.43 -53.29 -110.91
CA SER A 1112 -43.00 -53.22 -112.26
C SER A 1112 -42.53 -54.34 -113.21
N MET A 1113 -41.25 -54.72 -113.13
CA MET A 1113 -40.68 -55.80 -113.92
C MET A 1113 -41.33 -57.17 -113.69
N ALA A 1114 -41.86 -57.44 -112.50
CA ALA A 1114 -42.55 -58.69 -112.20
C ALA A 1114 -43.93 -58.71 -112.85
N GLU A 1115 -44.66 -57.58 -112.81
CA GLU A 1115 -45.96 -57.44 -113.47
C GLU A 1115 -45.86 -57.59 -115.00
N GLU A 1116 -44.82 -57.04 -115.64
CA GLU A 1116 -44.61 -57.17 -117.09
C GLU A 1116 -44.39 -58.62 -117.56
N ILE A 1117 -43.57 -59.38 -116.83
CA ILE A 1117 -43.30 -60.79 -117.15
C ILE A 1117 -44.58 -61.61 -117.03
N LYS A 1118 -45.41 -61.32 -116.02
CA LYS A 1118 -46.68 -62.00 -115.79
C LYS A 1118 -47.64 -61.86 -116.97
N ILE A 1119 -47.76 -60.65 -117.53
CA ILE A 1119 -48.64 -60.36 -118.67
C ILE A 1119 -48.15 -61.08 -119.94
N ASP A 1120 -46.84 -61.03 -120.24
CA ASP A 1120 -46.26 -61.69 -121.42
C ASP A 1120 -46.39 -63.23 -121.38
N MET A 1121 -46.35 -63.84 -120.18
CA MET A 1121 -46.60 -65.28 -120.02
C MET A 1121 -48.06 -65.69 -120.24
N GLU A 1122 -49.01 -64.82 -119.93
CA GLU A 1122 -50.45 -65.11 -120.05
C GLU A 1122 -50.94 -65.06 -121.51
N GLU A 1123 -50.46 -64.10 -122.32
CA GLU A 1123 -50.84 -63.97 -123.74
C GLU A 1123 -50.35 -65.14 -124.61
N LEU A 1124 -49.10 -65.58 -124.40
CA LEU A 1124 -48.51 -66.73 -125.10
C LEU A 1124 -49.21 -68.05 -124.75
N SER A 1125 -49.62 -68.21 -123.49
CA SER A 1125 -50.34 -69.41 -123.03
C SER A 1125 -51.73 -69.55 -123.68
N GLN A 1126 -52.42 -68.45 -123.98
CA GLN A 1126 -53.75 -68.48 -124.60
C GLN A 1126 -53.70 -68.89 -126.08
N THR A 1127 -52.63 -68.57 -126.80
CA THR A 1127 -52.54 -68.86 -128.25
C THR A 1127 -52.28 -70.34 -128.53
N TRP A 1128 -51.52 -71.02 -127.64
CA TRP A 1128 -51.13 -72.42 -127.82
C TRP A 1128 -52.17 -73.45 -127.34
N SER A 1129 -53.14 -73.05 -126.51
CA SER A 1129 -54.20 -73.93 -125.99
C SER A 1129 -55.15 -74.44 -127.09
N LEU A 1130 -55.40 -73.65 -128.13
CA LEU A 1130 -56.25 -74.02 -129.28
C LEU A 1130 -55.71 -75.25 -130.04
N TYR A 1131 -54.39 -75.45 -130.06
CA TYR A 1131 -53.76 -76.61 -130.68
C TYR A 1131 -53.84 -77.86 -129.81
N GLU A 1132 -53.72 -77.69 -128.50
CA GLU A 1132 -53.84 -78.78 -127.51
C GLU A 1132 -55.24 -79.44 -127.61
N GLU A 1133 -56.30 -78.63 -127.70
CA GLU A 1133 -57.68 -79.14 -127.83
C GLU A 1133 -57.95 -79.93 -129.12
N TRP A 1134 -57.42 -79.50 -130.27
CA TRP A 1134 -57.59 -80.22 -131.55
C TRP A 1134 -56.93 -81.60 -131.49
N GLN A 1135 -55.71 -81.65 -130.94
CA GLN A 1135 -54.94 -82.88 -130.95
C GLN A 1135 -55.54 -83.94 -130.03
N GLU A 1136 -56.12 -83.53 -128.90
CA GLU A 1136 -56.81 -84.45 -128.00
C GLU A 1136 -58.02 -85.11 -128.68
N GLY A 1137 -58.84 -84.33 -129.39
CA GLY A 1137 -59.99 -84.84 -130.14
C GLY A 1137 -59.61 -85.74 -131.33
N TYR A 1138 -58.57 -85.40 -132.09
CA TYR A 1138 -58.07 -86.23 -133.20
C TYR A 1138 -57.58 -87.60 -132.72
N THR A 1139 -56.82 -87.61 -131.62
CA THR A 1139 -56.20 -88.83 -131.08
C THR A 1139 -57.25 -89.80 -130.50
N GLU A 1140 -58.34 -89.28 -129.94
CA GLU A 1140 -59.45 -90.08 -129.44
C GLU A 1140 -60.09 -90.93 -130.55
N LYS A 1141 -60.35 -90.35 -131.73
CA LYS A 1141 -61.01 -91.05 -132.84
C LYS A 1141 -60.08 -91.99 -133.61
N ALA A 1142 -58.79 -91.68 -133.67
CA ALA A 1142 -57.82 -92.49 -134.40
C ALA A 1142 -57.53 -93.86 -133.72
N ARG A 1143 -57.71 -93.98 -132.40
CA ARG A 1143 -57.34 -95.21 -131.65
C ARG A 1143 -58.31 -96.39 -131.76
N GLU A 1144 -59.53 -96.20 -132.26
CA GLU A 1144 -60.52 -97.29 -132.36
C GLU A 1144 -60.11 -98.35 -133.41
N ASP A 1145 -60.35 -99.62 -133.09
CA ASP A 1145 -60.11 -100.76 -133.97
C ASP A 1145 -61.02 -100.72 -135.21
N TRP A 1146 -60.44 -101.00 -136.38
CA TRP A 1146 -61.11 -100.79 -137.66
C TRP A 1146 -62.33 -101.69 -137.86
N ILE A 1147 -62.33 -102.90 -137.29
CA ILE A 1147 -63.46 -103.83 -137.38
C ILE A 1147 -64.73 -103.20 -136.77
N THR A 1148 -64.56 -102.47 -135.68
CA THR A 1148 -65.64 -101.78 -134.97
C THR A 1148 -65.94 -100.43 -135.63
N PHE A 1149 -64.90 -99.70 -136.06
CA PHE A 1149 -65.02 -98.36 -136.62
C PHE A 1149 -65.57 -98.32 -138.05
N ARG A 1150 -65.41 -99.39 -138.85
CA ARG A 1150 -65.86 -99.44 -140.25
C ARG A 1150 -67.36 -99.24 -140.45
N SER A 1151 -68.20 -99.52 -139.44
CA SER A 1151 -69.63 -99.25 -139.44
C SER A 1151 -69.98 -97.83 -138.96
N LYS A 1152 -69.03 -97.12 -138.33
CA LYS A 1152 -69.18 -95.81 -137.68
C LYS A 1152 -68.39 -94.67 -138.36
N THR A 1153 -67.96 -94.83 -139.61
CA THR A 1153 -67.10 -93.82 -140.27
C THR A 1153 -67.73 -92.42 -140.39
N TYR A 1154 -69.04 -92.28 -140.20
CA TYR A 1154 -69.73 -90.98 -140.16
C TYR A 1154 -69.37 -90.15 -138.91
N VAL A 1155 -68.98 -90.78 -137.80
CA VAL A 1155 -68.60 -90.09 -136.56
C VAL A 1155 -67.34 -89.24 -136.77
N PHE A 1156 -66.40 -89.74 -137.58
CA PHE A 1156 -65.20 -88.97 -137.94
C PHE A 1156 -65.53 -87.83 -138.91
N GLU A 1157 -66.50 -88.02 -139.79
CA GLU A 1157 -66.99 -86.96 -140.68
C GLU A 1157 -67.65 -85.81 -139.91
N GLU A 1158 -68.47 -86.12 -138.89
CA GLU A 1158 -69.06 -85.13 -137.98
C GLU A 1158 -67.99 -84.35 -137.21
N PHE A 1159 -66.95 -85.02 -136.71
CA PHE A 1159 -65.82 -84.39 -136.00
C PHE A 1159 -65.09 -83.37 -136.88
N LEU A 1160 -64.79 -83.73 -138.14
CA LEU A 1160 -64.13 -82.83 -139.09
C LEU A 1160 -65.02 -81.63 -139.45
N LEU A 1161 -66.33 -81.84 -139.62
CA LEU A 1161 -67.28 -80.76 -139.90
C LEU A 1161 -67.41 -79.79 -138.71
N ALA A 1162 -67.47 -80.31 -137.48
CA ALA A 1162 -67.57 -79.49 -136.27
C ALA A 1162 -66.36 -78.55 -136.10
N TRP A 1163 -65.15 -79.07 -136.35
CA TRP A 1163 -63.93 -78.26 -136.30
C TRP A 1163 -63.80 -77.29 -137.47
N GLN A 1164 -64.25 -77.67 -138.67
CA GLN A 1164 -64.31 -76.73 -139.78
C GLN A 1164 -65.23 -75.54 -139.47
N ASP A 1165 -66.40 -75.79 -138.88
CA ASP A 1165 -67.31 -74.72 -138.45
C ASP A 1165 -66.74 -73.87 -137.31
N ARG A 1166 -66.04 -74.47 -136.34
CA ARG A 1166 -65.40 -73.75 -135.21
C ARG A 1166 -64.30 -72.82 -135.70
N LEU A 1167 -63.47 -73.29 -136.62
CA LEU A 1167 -62.37 -72.50 -137.19
C LEU A 1167 -62.88 -71.41 -138.16
N ARG A 1168 -63.99 -71.65 -138.87
CA ARG A 1168 -64.57 -70.67 -139.80
C ARG A 1168 -65.33 -69.53 -139.11
N LYS A 1169 -65.78 -69.73 -137.86
CA LYS A 1169 -66.47 -68.72 -137.03
C LYS A 1169 -65.53 -67.75 -136.30
N GLN A 1170 -64.21 -67.94 -136.36
CA GLN A 1170 -63.26 -66.98 -135.78
C GLN A 1170 -63.16 -65.72 -136.65
N GLU A 1171 -63.34 -64.55 -136.01
CA GLU A 1171 -63.34 -63.24 -136.69
C GLU A 1171 -61.96 -62.80 -137.19
N GLN A 1172 -60.87 -63.33 -136.63
CA GLN A 1172 -59.51 -63.22 -137.19
C GLN A 1172 -58.77 -64.56 -137.12
N PRO A 1173 -58.25 -65.08 -138.24
CA PRO A 1173 -57.47 -66.31 -138.24
C PRO A 1173 -56.06 -66.08 -137.67
N THR A 1174 -55.71 -66.80 -136.60
CA THR A 1174 -54.36 -66.88 -136.02
C THR A 1174 -53.51 -67.91 -136.80
N ALA A 1175 -52.19 -67.79 -136.80
CA ALA A 1175 -51.31 -68.73 -137.50
C ALA A 1175 -51.59 -70.22 -137.14
N MET A 1176 -51.95 -70.48 -135.88
CA MET A 1176 -52.36 -71.80 -135.41
C MET A 1176 -53.72 -72.26 -135.98
N SER A 1177 -54.70 -71.38 -136.16
CA SER A 1177 -56.02 -71.75 -136.70
C SER A 1177 -55.98 -72.00 -138.21
N VAL A 1178 -55.08 -71.34 -138.95
CA VAL A 1178 -54.82 -71.63 -140.37
C VAL A 1178 -54.20 -73.02 -140.55
N LYS A 1179 -53.25 -73.41 -139.70
CA LYS A 1179 -52.61 -74.73 -139.74
C LYS A 1179 -53.61 -75.86 -139.46
N LEU A 1180 -54.50 -75.68 -138.49
CA LEU A 1180 -55.55 -76.66 -138.16
C LEU A 1180 -56.58 -76.83 -139.28
N LEU A 1181 -56.92 -75.76 -140.01
CA LEU A 1181 -57.85 -75.83 -141.14
C LEU A 1181 -57.33 -76.72 -142.29
N ALA A 1182 -56.02 -76.66 -142.56
CA ALA A 1182 -55.37 -77.48 -143.59
C ALA A 1182 -55.39 -78.99 -143.24
N GLU A 1183 -55.22 -79.34 -141.96
CA GLU A 1183 -55.32 -80.74 -141.49
C GLU A 1183 -56.76 -81.27 -141.56
N VAL A 1184 -57.77 -80.45 -141.24
CA VAL A 1184 -59.19 -80.83 -141.35
C VAL A 1184 -59.57 -81.14 -142.81
N ASP A 1185 -59.14 -80.31 -143.76
CA ASP A 1185 -59.47 -80.49 -145.18
C ASP A 1185 -58.79 -81.72 -145.80
N LYS A 1186 -57.59 -82.10 -145.32
CA LYS A 1186 -56.87 -83.30 -145.74
C LYS A 1186 -57.73 -84.57 -145.53
N TYR A 1187 -58.23 -84.79 -144.32
CA TYR A 1187 -58.99 -86.00 -144.00
C TYR A 1187 -60.39 -86.03 -144.59
N LYS A 1188 -60.99 -84.86 -144.87
CA LYS A 1188 -62.33 -84.77 -145.48
C LYS A 1188 -62.41 -85.40 -146.87
N ASN A 1189 -61.34 -85.28 -147.66
CA ASN A 1189 -61.27 -85.85 -149.02
C ASN A 1189 -61.24 -87.39 -149.04
N MET A 1190 -60.82 -88.02 -147.96
CA MET A 1190 -60.70 -89.47 -147.82
C MET A 1190 -62.03 -90.16 -147.50
N VAL A 1191 -62.91 -89.52 -146.73
CA VAL A 1191 -64.14 -90.13 -146.20
C VAL A 1191 -65.05 -90.77 -147.27
N PRO A 1192 -65.30 -90.17 -148.45
CA PRO A 1192 -66.18 -90.77 -149.48
C PRO A 1192 -65.62 -92.05 -150.11
N VAL A 1193 -64.30 -92.25 -150.03
CA VAL A 1193 -63.57 -93.36 -150.64
C VAL A 1193 -63.53 -94.59 -149.71
N LEU A 1194 -63.63 -94.37 -148.40
CA LEU A 1194 -63.55 -95.42 -147.37
C LEU A 1194 -64.57 -96.55 -147.55
N LYS A 1195 -65.71 -96.31 -148.21
CA LYS A 1195 -66.70 -97.36 -148.51
C LYS A 1195 -66.13 -98.54 -149.32
N TYR A 1196 -65.10 -98.30 -150.14
CA TYR A 1196 -64.44 -99.35 -150.92
C TYR A 1196 -63.43 -100.17 -150.11
N VAL A 1197 -63.11 -99.73 -148.89
CA VAL A 1197 -62.13 -100.34 -147.98
C VAL A 1197 -62.82 -101.16 -146.85
N ARG A 1198 -64.17 -101.14 -146.78
CA ARG A 1198 -64.96 -101.85 -145.73
C ARG A 1198 -64.96 -103.39 -145.85
N GLY A 1199 -64.86 -103.91 -147.08
CA GLY A 1199 -64.48 -105.30 -147.38
C GLY A 1199 -65.41 -106.44 -146.93
N GLU A 1200 -66.72 -106.24 -146.87
CA GLU A 1200 -67.69 -107.23 -146.35
C GLU A 1200 -67.78 -108.57 -147.13
N HIS A 1201 -67.26 -108.63 -148.36
CA HIS A 1201 -67.33 -109.83 -149.23
C HIS A 1201 -65.97 -110.37 -149.67
N LEU A 1202 -64.87 -109.89 -149.07
CA LEU A 1202 -63.51 -110.25 -149.45
C LEU A 1202 -63.04 -111.49 -148.66
N SER A 1203 -62.51 -112.49 -149.36
CA SER A 1203 -61.82 -113.61 -148.72
C SER A 1203 -60.42 -113.19 -148.19
N GLN A 1204 -59.79 -114.07 -147.41
CA GLN A 1204 -58.52 -113.79 -146.75
C GLN A 1204 -57.40 -113.39 -147.72
N ASP A 1205 -57.33 -114.00 -148.91
CA ASP A 1205 -56.37 -113.64 -149.95
C ASP A 1205 -56.60 -112.23 -150.51
N HIS A 1206 -57.86 -111.79 -150.59
CA HIS A 1206 -58.20 -110.49 -151.14
C HIS A 1206 -57.91 -109.33 -150.18
N TRP A 1207 -57.91 -109.57 -148.86
CA TRP A 1207 -57.44 -108.59 -147.87
C TRP A 1207 -55.94 -108.35 -147.97
N LEU A 1208 -55.16 -109.41 -148.25
CA LEU A 1208 -53.71 -109.29 -148.44
C LEU A 1208 -53.37 -108.47 -149.69
N ASP A 1209 -54.12 -108.67 -150.79
CA ASP A 1209 -53.95 -107.86 -152.00
C ASP A 1209 -54.34 -106.39 -151.75
N MET A 1210 -55.40 -106.14 -150.98
CA MET A 1210 -55.78 -104.77 -150.62
C MET A 1210 -54.74 -104.08 -149.73
N PHE A 1211 -54.19 -104.78 -148.73
CA PHE A 1211 -53.13 -104.23 -147.88
C PHE A 1211 -51.86 -103.93 -148.67
N ARG A 1212 -51.53 -104.76 -149.66
CA ARG A 1212 -50.39 -104.54 -150.54
C ARG A 1212 -50.59 -103.34 -151.46
N MET A 1213 -51.81 -103.11 -151.96
CA MET A 1213 -52.16 -101.92 -152.75
C MET A 1213 -52.11 -100.62 -151.95
N LEU A 1214 -52.52 -100.68 -150.68
CA LEU A 1214 -52.52 -99.51 -149.78
C LEU A 1214 -51.16 -99.24 -149.13
N GLY A 1215 -50.15 -100.07 -149.40
CA GLY A 1215 -48.80 -99.90 -148.86
C GLY A 1215 -48.68 -100.23 -147.36
N LEU A 1216 -49.61 -101.02 -146.80
CA LEU A 1216 -49.59 -101.38 -145.38
C LEU A 1216 -48.48 -102.42 -145.09
N PRO A 1217 -47.85 -102.40 -143.89
CA PRO A 1217 -46.70 -103.23 -143.55
C PRO A 1217 -46.95 -104.75 -143.70
N ARG A 1218 -45.96 -105.53 -144.17
CA ARG A 1218 -46.13 -106.98 -144.41
C ARG A 1218 -46.28 -107.75 -143.10
N GLY A 1219 -47.49 -108.26 -142.83
CA GLY A 1219 -47.83 -109.01 -141.61
C GLY A 1219 -49.12 -108.53 -140.92
N THR A 1220 -49.72 -107.45 -141.39
CA THR A 1220 -50.97 -106.91 -140.85
C THR A 1220 -52.14 -107.87 -141.09
N THR A 1221 -52.78 -108.30 -140.01
CA THR A 1221 -54.02 -109.09 -140.03
C THR A 1221 -55.22 -108.18 -139.77
N LEU A 1222 -56.39 -108.53 -140.31
CA LEU A 1222 -57.60 -107.71 -140.17
C LEU A 1222 -57.98 -107.41 -138.72
N GLU A 1223 -57.65 -108.32 -137.79
CA GLU A 1223 -57.91 -108.22 -136.35
C GLU A 1223 -57.04 -107.19 -135.62
N ARG A 1224 -55.92 -106.77 -136.21
CA ARG A 1224 -54.97 -105.83 -135.61
C ARG A 1224 -55.00 -104.42 -136.23
N LEU A 1225 -55.85 -104.19 -137.21
CA LEU A 1225 -55.90 -102.92 -137.94
C LEU A 1225 -56.70 -101.88 -137.15
N THR A 1226 -56.12 -100.71 -136.88
CA THR A 1226 -56.81 -99.57 -136.25
C THR A 1226 -57.20 -98.51 -137.26
N PHE A 1227 -58.11 -97.60 -136.91
CA PHE A 1227 -58.47 -96.50 -137.79
C PHE A 1227 -57.28 -95.56 -138.05
N SER A 1228 -56.40 -95.36 -137.07
CA SER A 1228 -55.14 -94.63 -137.21
C SER A 1228 -54.27 -95.17 -138.34
N ASP A 1229 -54.19 -96.49 -138.50
CA ASP A 1229 -53.38 -97.11 -139.55
C ASP A 1229 -53.95 -96.81 -140.94
N ILE A 1230 -55.27 -96.60 -141.04
CA ILE A 1230 -55.94 -96.24 -142.30
C ILE A 1230 -55.83 -94.73 -142.55
N LEU A 1231 -55.93 -93.90 -141.51
CA LEU A 1231 -55.69 -92.46 -141.60
C LEU A 1231 -54.25 -92.15 -142.00
N GLY A 1232 -53.28 -92.96 -141.58
CA GLY A 1232 -51.87 -92.81 -141.95
C GLY A 1232 -51.58 -93.01 -143.45
N VAL A 1233 -52.46 -93.71 -144.17
CA VAL A 1233 -52.39 -93.87 -145.64
C VAL A 1233 -53.55 -93.16 -146.35
N ALA A 1234 -54.16 -92.15 -145.71
CA ALA A 1234 -55.29 -91.37 -146.23
C ALA A 1234 -55.07 -90.84 -147.66
N ASP A 1235 -53.91 -90.21 -147.91
CA ASP A 1235 -53.56 -89.64 -149.21
C ASP A 1235 -53.45 -90.73 -150.29
N THR A 1236 -52.85 -91.87 -149.94
CA THR A 1236 -52.66 -93.03 -150.82
C THR A 1236 -53.98 -93.74 -151.15
N ILE A 1237 -54.92 -93.78 -150.20
CA ILE A 1237 -56.27 -94.32 -150.38
C ILE A 1237 -57.06 -93.46 -151.39
N VAL A 1238 -56.94 -92.14 -151.31
CA VAL A 1238 -57.60 -91.21 -152.24
C VAL A 1238 -57.01 -91.35 -153.66
N GLU A 1239 -55.68 -91.44 -153.79
CA GLU A 1239 -55.02 -91.62 -155.09
C GLU A 1239 -55.38 -92.96 -155.77
N ARG A 1240 -55.47 -94.06 -155.02
CA ARG A 1240 -55.72 -95.42 -155.54
C ARG A 1240 -57.19 -95.83 -155.60
N ALA A 1241 -58.11 -94.88 -155.41
CA ALA A 1241 -59.55 -95.12 -155.30
C ALA A 1241 -60.19 -95.90 -156.47
N LYS A 1242 -59.72 -95.69 -157.71
CA LYS A 1242 -60.24 -96.38 -158.90
C LYS A 1242 -59.83 -97.86 -158.95
N GLU A 1243 -58.62 -98.19 -158.52
CA GLU A 1243 -58.08 -99.56 -158.51
C GLU A 1243 -58.78 -100.41 -157.42
N LEU A 1244 -59.00 -99.83 -156.24
CA LEU A 1244 -59.74 -100.47 -155.14
C LEU A 1244 -61.19 -100.84 -155.52
N LYS A 1245 -61.83 -100.02 -156.36
CA LYS A 1245 -63.18 -100.28 -156.90
C LYS A 1245 -63.22 -101.44 -157.90
N VAL A 1246 -62.15 -101.65 -158.69
CA VAL A 1246 -62.06 -102.76 -159.66
C VAL A 1246 -61.75 -104.09 -158.96
N CYS A 1247 -60.92 -104.07 -157.93
CA CYS A 1247 -60.55 -105.26 -157.15
C CYS A 1247 -61.76 -105.85 -156.39
N THR A 1248 -62.63 -104.99 -155.85
CA THR A 1248 -63.90 -105.41 -155.23
C THR A 1248 -64.92 -105.95 -156.25
N TYR A 1249 -64.94 -105.44 -157.48
CA TYR A 1249 -65.87 -105.87 -158.54
C TYR A 1249 -65.48 -107.20 -159.23
N THR A 1250 -64.18 -107.47 -159.41
CA THR A 1250 -63.68 -108.71 -160.05
C THR A 1250 -63.89 -109.95 -159.16
N CYS A 1251 -63.88 -109.75 -157.85
CA CYS A 1251 -64.13 -110.80 -156.85
C CYS A 1251 -65.56 -111.40 -156.96
N LEU A 1252 -66.55 -110.61 -157.37
CA LEU A 1252 -67.95 -111.05 -157.51
C LEU A 1252 -68.25 -111.97 -158.72
N ARG A 1253 -67.38 -112.08 -159.75
CA ARG A 1253 -67.67 -112.80 -161.01
C ARG A 1253 -67.01 -114.18 -161.18
N ARG A 1254 -65.93 -114.51 -160.46
CA ARG A 1254 -65.05 -115.67 -160.79
C ARG A 1254 -65.40 -117.00 -160.11
N GLN A 1255 -66.25 -117.05 -159.08
CA GLN A 1255 -66.44 -118.27 -158.26
C GLN A 1255 -67.44 -119.35 -158.78
N PRO A 1256 -68.50 -119.10 -159.57
CA PRO A 1256 -69.38 -120.21 -160.00
C PRO A 1256 -68.94 -120.98 -161.26
N LEU A 1257 -68.05 -120.47 -162.13
CA LEU A 1257 -67.57 -121.23 -163.31
C LEU A 1257 -66.59 -122.37 -162.94
N LEU A 1258 -65.89 -122.27 -161.81
CA LEU A 1258 -64.99 -123.34 -161.35
C LEU A 1258 -65.70 -124.47 -160.57
N LYS A 1259 -66.89 -124.23 -160.00
CA LYS A 1259 -67.68 -125.30 -159.36
C LYS A 1259 -68.24 -126.35 -160.33
N ARG A 1260 -68.15 -126.14 -161.66
CA ARG A 1260 -68.54 -127.11 -162.69
C ARG A 1260 -67.39 -127.96 -163.27
N ARG A 1261 -66.11 -127.66 -163.01
CA ARG A 1261 -64.98 -128.37 -163.65
C ARG A 1261 -64.16 -129.29 -162.72
N VAL A 1262 -64.28 -129.15 -161.39
CA VAL A 1262 -63.68 -130.08 -160.40
C VAL A 1262 -64.52 -131.36 -160.21
N GLN A 1263 -65.52 -131.60 -161.07
CA GLN A 1263 -66.22 -132.89 -161.15
C GLN A 1263 -65.64 -133.82 -162.24
N HIS A 1264 -64.59 -133.42 -162.98
CA HIS A 1264 -64.14 -134.18 -164.15
C HIS A 1264 -62.68 -134.70 -164.15
N ASP A 1265 -61.66 -134.02 -163.62
CA ASP A 1265 -60.25 -134.46 -163.87
C ASP A 1265 -59.35 -134.52 -162.62
N ASP A 1266 -59.79 -135.25 -161.59
CA ASP A 1266 -58.91 -135.98 -160.65
C ASP A 1266 -58.26 -137.21 -161.34
N LEU A 1267 -57.92 -137.05 -162.62
CA LEU A 1267 -57.32 -138.03 -163.52
C LEU A 1267 -56.01 -137.42 -164.06
N TYR A 1268 -54.88 -137.82 -163.46
CA TYR A 1268 -53.48 -137.60 -163.94
C TYR A 1268 -52.96 -136.15 -163.89
N GLY A 1269 -51.81 -135.79 -163.34
CA GLY A 1269 -50.60 -136.53 -162.99
C GLY A 1269 -49.39 -135.63 -163.31
N GLN A 1270 -48.46 -135.53 -162.36
CA GLN A 1270 -47.00 -135.55 -162.58
C GLN A 1270 -46.41 -134.62 -163.67
N HIS A 1271 -45.34 -133.85 -163.45
CA HIS A 1271 -44.04 -134.33 -163.04
C HIS A 1271 -43.04 -133.22 -163.30
N CYS A 1272 -42.02 -133.22 -162.45
CA CYS A 1272 -40.62 -132.95 -162.76
C CYS A 1272 -40.25 -131.53 -163.26
N GLY A 1273 -39.34 -130.81 -162.61
CA GLY A 1273 -38.36 -131.24 -161.63
C GLY A 1273 -36.96 -130.80 -162.05
N SER A 1274 -36.09 -130.83 -161.05
CA SER A 1274 -34.62 -130.76 -161.10
C SER A 1274 -34.01 -129.41 -161.54
N GLY A 1275 -33.10 -128.79 -160.80
CA GLY A 1275 -32.34 -129.24 -159.63
C GLY A 1275 -30.83 -129.10 -159.86
N SER A 1276 -30.09 -129.02 -158.75
CA SER A 1276 -28.64 -128.76 -158.58
C SER A 1276 -28.29 -127.26 -158.56
N VAL A 1277 -27.62 -126.73 -157.54
CA VAL A 1277 -26.44 -127.26 -156.84
C VAL A 1277 -26.52 -127.00 -155.31
N SER A 1278 -26.12 -128.04 -154.55
CA SER A 1278 -25.56 -128.11 -153.17
C SER A 1278 -26.21 -127.40 -152.00
#